data_AF-C5M1X2-F1
#
_entry.id   AF-C5M1X2-F1
#
_cell.length_a   1.000
_cell.length_b   1.000
_cell.length_c   1.000
_cell.angle_alpha   90.00
_cell.angle_beta   90.00
_cell.angle_gamma   90.00
#
_symmetry.space_group_name_H-M   'P 1'
#
loop_
_entity.id
_entity.type
_entity.pdbx_description
1 polymer ?
#
loop_
_entity_poly.entity_id
_entity_poly.type
_entity_poly.pdbx_seq_one_letter_code
_entity_poly.pdbx_strand_id
1 'polypeptide(L)'
;MSIEKVPILGKETIHVGYGIQDHIVTEVVDNLASSTYVIVTDTNVEKTPQFSKLTNDFTKVLNEKRPDSRVLTYSVPPGENNKNRATKAAVEDFLLQQGCTRDTVIIAVGGGVIGDMIGFVAATFMRGVRVVQVPTTLLAMVDSSVGGKTAIDTPLGKNFIGAFHQPQYVFIDVSYLESLPTRQFINGMAEVVKTAAIWNEEEFTRLENFSKQFLSVVTAKNPDLLSIKEELVKTVLESVRVKAEVVSSDEKESSLRNLLNFGHTIGHAIEAIVTPEALHGECVSIGMIKEAELARYLGILPPVAVARLSKCLVAYGLPVTIDDKLFLQRVGPKRHNIEIDLLLKKMSIDKKNDGSKIRSVILESIGKCYQLKAHEVSKQDLTFVLTDEVLVHPFKQPPQENVITPPGSKSISNRALILAALGTGTVRIKNLLHSDDTKHMLAAVAALKGAEITTEDNGETIVLKGNGGDLVTCDEELYLGNAGTASRFLTTVASLVGKSESNDHVVLTGNARMQERPIGPLVDALRSNGSEVQYLNKEGSLPLKITAGNGLKGGRIELAATISSQYVSSILMCAPYAKEPVTLALVGGKPISQLYIDMTCAMMKSFGIEVTKSTTEDYTYHIPKGTYKNPAEYVIESDASSATYPLAFAAMTGTSCTVPNIGSSSLQGDARFAVDVLKPMGCKVEQTATSTTVTGPPRGQLKPLPHVDMEPMTDAFLTASVVAAVAQGDSSTTITGIANQRVKECNRIEAMITELAKFGVKADELPDGIEIHGIDIADLKTPSIEKRGVCSYDDHRVAMSFSLLSGLCKEPVLILERSTTGKTWPGWWDILHSKFNIELDGYEPPFGTDKEGTKASDKSIIIIGMRGTGKSTLSEWLASFMGFKSLDMDVYLEEKLGNDIKSLIKEKGWEYFREQEAAIAKECFSKFSKGYVLSTGGGIVEGAENRQRLKDYITAGGIVLHLHRDLEETVSFLSVDTTRPAYTSEVKEVWLRREQWYDDCSNYHFYSSHCNTEEEFDHLRKSFVNFIKIITGTEKASIPSGRSAALSLTVPDLNAISSQLGDIAVGAEAVELRVDLLKETSSSFIADQIAVIRKHIDLPIIYTVRTESQGGKFPDNKVEELRNLLLLGVKLGVAFIDVELTAPVEVIEEIIIKKGYTRVIASYNDIAGKLGWSNVEWTNKYNQGVSINADIVKLIGRASSLQDNLELEVFRKQNTLKPLLAVNLGSQGKLSQVLNTIFTPITQESLPNEDGLLTIKEINQIYFDIGGLTAKKFWVIGSPIQHSRSPNLHNAAYKALNLPFTFDRFESTDADQVYKELINKPDFGGLAITMPLKLDIMKYATELSDAAQKIGAVNTLVPLEGGYLGDNTDWVGITSSFTRAGVPPNPRVNGLVIGAGGTSRAAIYALHQIGCEKIYLANRTTSKLNEIKDSFPKEYNLEVLETEDQAEKAQNVGLAVSCVPADKPLDESLLQKVEKILANGEKSSNGFKSTLLEASYKPRVTPMMKIADEKFKWRAIPGVEMLVNQGDRQFQIHTGFTAPYDVIHRAVVEE
;
A
#
# COMPACT_ATOMS: atom_id res chain seq x y z
N MET A 1 36.75 -29.76 -22.51
CA MET A 1 37.25 -29.15 -21.25
C MET A 1 37.80 -30.28 -20.39
N SER A 2 39.00 -30.13 -19.84
CA SER A 2 39.54 -31.02 -18.81
C SER A 2 38.72 -30.93 -17.53
N ILE A 3 38.80 -31.96 -16.67
CA ILE A 3 38.26 -31.92 -15.32
C ILE A 3 39.27 -31.17 -14.46
N GLU A 4 38.84 -30.08 -13.84
CA GLU A 4 39.65 -29.28 -12.94
C GLU A 4 39.53 -29.82 -11.52
N LYS A 5 40.66 -30.10 -10.87
CA LYS A 5 40.70 -30.60 -9.49
C LYS A 5 41.11 -29.47 -8.56
N VAL A 6 40.29 -29.16 -7.56
CA VAL A 6 40.58 -28.13 -6.56
C VAL A 6 40.90 -28.80 -5.22
N PRO A 7 42.08 -28.53 -4.63
CA PRO A 7 42.43 -29.07 -3.33
C PRO A 7 41.66 -28.35 -2.20
N ILE A 8 41.19 -29.12 -1.23
CA ILE A 8 40.62 -28.63 0.03
C ILE A 8 41.17 -29.51 1.17
N LEU A 9 41.63 -28.90 2.25
CA LEU A 9 42.27 -29.60 3.39
C LEU A 9 43.39 -30.57 2.94
N GLY A 10 44.16 -30.18 1.93
CA GLY A 10 45.30 -30.95 1.40
C GLY A 10 44.93 -32.14 0.49
N LYS A 11 43.67 -32.30 0.10
CA LYS A 11 43.22 -33.38 -0.81
C LYS A 11 42.50 -32.81 -2.02
N GLU A 12 42.72 -33.40 -3.20
CA GLU A 12 42.00 -33.09 -4.44
C GLU A 12 40.58 -33.68 -4.40
N THR A 13 39.75 -33.15 -3.50
CA THR A 13 38.40 -33.67 -3.21
C THR A 13 37.34 -33.06 -4.14
N ILE A 14 37.58 -31.87 -4.69
CA ILE A 14 36.59 -31.16 -5.50
C ILE A 14 36.95 -31.31 -6.98
N HIS A 15 36.07 -31.91 -7.77
CA HIS A 15 36.26 -32.10 -9.21
C HIS A 15 35.20 -31.32 -9.97
N VAL A 16 35.61 -30.39 -10.84
CA VAL A 16 34.73 -29.49 -11.60
C VAL A 16 34.81 -29.80 -13.08
N GLY A 17 33.66 -29.92 -13.75
CA GLY A 17 33.60 -30.11 -15.19
C GLY A 17 32.18 -29.97 -15.75
N TYR A 18 32.00 -30.38 -17.01
CA TYR A 18 30.73 -30.28 -17.71
C TYR A 18 30.39 -31.61 -18.40
N GLY A 19 29.34 -32.27 -17.93
CA GLY A 19 28.90 -33.59 -18.38
C GLY A 19 29.84 -34.71 -17.90
N ILE A 20 30.16 -34.74 -16.61
CA ILE A 20 31.21 -35.60 -16.01
C ILE A 20 30.65 -36.83 -15.27
N GLN A 21 29.41 -37.25 -15.53
CA GLN A 21 28.75 -38.33 -14.80
C GLN A 21 29.58 -39.65 -14.78
N ASP A 22 30.25 -39.95 -15.89
CA ASP A 22 31.15 -41.10 -16.04
C ASP A 22 32.39 -41.01 -15.13
N HIS A 23 32.96 -39.82 -14.99
CA HIS A 23 34.06 -39.54 -14.05
C HIS A 23 33.61 -39.66 -12.59
N ILE A 24 32.42 -39.15 -12.26
CA ILE A 24 31.84 -39.28 -10.91
C ILE A 24 31.76 -40.76 -10.52
N VAL A 25 31.15 -41.56 -11.39
CA VAL A 25 30.97 -43.00 -11.17
C VAL A 25 32.32 -43.70 -11.03
N THR A 26 33.26 -43.41 -11.93
CA THR A 26 34.59 -44.06 -11.94
C THR A 26 35.35 -43.77 -10.65
N GLU A 27 35.46 -42.50 -10.26
CA GLU A 27 36.16 -42.10 -9.02
C GLU A 27 35.50 -42.68 -7.77
N VAL A 28 34.16 -42.70 -7.68
CA VAL A 28 33.46 -43.25 -6.51
C VAL A 28 33.63 -44.77 -6.43
N VAL A 29 33.43 -45.50 -7.52
CA VAL A 29 33.53 -46.96 -7.52
C VAL A 29 34.99 -47.42 -7.31
N ASP A 30 35.95 -46.73 -7.91
CA ASP A 30 37.37 -47.11 -7.80
C ASP A 30 37.94 -46.76 -6.42
N ASN A 31 37.65 -45.56 -5.90
CA ASN A 31 38.30 -45.05 -4.69
C ASN A 31 37.48 -45.21 -3.39
N LEU A 32 36.15 -45.40 -3.46
CA LEU A 32 35.28 -45.54 -2.28
C LEU A 32 34.59 -46.91 -2.23
N ALA A 33 35.35 -47.96 -1.89
CA ALA A 33 34.82 -49.32 -1.73
C ALA A 33 33.69 -49.41 -0.70
N SER A 34 32.51 -49.89 -1.09
CA SER A 34 31.34 -50.09 -0.20
C SER A 34 30.51 -51.29 -0.65
N SER A 35 29.88 -52.02 0.28
CA SER A 35 28.85 -53.02 -0.03
C SER A 35 27.54 -52.41 -0.52
N THR A 36 27.22 -51.20 -0.06
CA THR A 36 25.97 -50.50 -0.38
C THR A 36 26.26 -49.03 -0.70
N TYR A 37 25.83 -48.61 -1.89
CA TYR A 37 25.81 -47.22 -2.31
C TYR A 37 24.36 -46.72 -2.27
N VAL A 38 24.12 -45.54 -1.71
CA VAL A 38 22.77 -44.97 -1.62
C VAL A 38 22.76 -43.60 -2.27
N ILE A 39 22.03 -43.46 -3.37
CA ILE A 39 21.83 -42.19 -4.06
C ILE A 39 20.58 -41.54 -3.48
N VAL A 40 20.72 -40.35 -2.90
CA VAL A 40 19.60 -39.58 -2.37
C VAL A 40 19.44 -38.30 -3.17
N THR A 41 18.22 -38.06 -3.64
CA THR A 41 17.88 -36.95 -4.53
C THR A 41 16.53 -36.34 -4.17
N ASP A 42 16.12 -35.29 -4.89
CA ASP A 42 14.75 -34.80 -4.86
C ASP A 42 13.97 -35.17 -6.12
N THR A 43 12.63 -35.12 -6.04
CA THR A 43 11.75 -35.56 -7.13
C THR A 43 11.82 -34.70 -8.40
N ASN A 44 12.44 -33.52 -8.35
CA ASN A 44 12.68 -32.69 -9.55
C ASN A 44 13.97 -33.14 -10.24
N VAL A 45 15.05 -33.31 -9.47
CA VAL A 45 16.34 -33.77 -9.98
C VAL A 45 16.26 -35.20 -10.51
N GLU A 46 15.47 -36.07 -9.88
CA GLU A 46 15.22 -37.44 -10.33
C GLU A 46 14.74 -37.53 -11.79
N LYS A 47 14.03 -36.50 -12.27
CA LYS A 47 13.47 -36.44 -13.63
C LYS A 47 14.46 -35.91 -14.68
N THR A 48 15.67 -35.53 -14.27
CA THR A 48 16.65 -34.91 -15.17
C THR A 48 17.40 -35.97 -16.01
N PRO A 49 17.74 -35.68 -17.27
CA PRO A 49 18.58 -36.55 -18.09
C PRO A 49 19.95 -36.85 -17.46
N GLN A 50 20.53 -35.84 -16.79
CA GLN A 50 21.82 -35.93 -16.10
C GLN A 50 21.77 -36.95 -14.95
N PHE A 51 20.71 -36.93 -14.13
CA PHE A 51 20.52 -37.91 -13.05
C PHE A 51 20.32 -39.32 -13.60
N SER A 52 19.48 -39.48 -14.63
CA SER A 52 19.24 -40.77 -15.29
C SER A 52 20.52 -41.36 -15.87
N LYS A 53 21.36 -40.53 -16.50
CA LYS A 53 22.68 -40.93 -16.99
C LYS A 53 23.57 -41.38 -15.83
N LEU A 54 23.66 -40.57 -14.76
CA LEU A 54 24.45 -40.90 -13.57
C LEU A 54 24.05 -42.26 -12.97
N THR A 55 22.75 -42.52 -12.76
CA THR A 55 22.28 -43.78 -12.16
C THR A 55 22.52 -44.99 -13.06
N ASN A 56 22.36 -44.82 -14.37
CA ASN A 56 22.62 -45.88 -15.36
C ASN A 56 24.10 -46.23 -15.43
N ASP A 57 24.97 -45.21 -15.51
CA ASP A 57 26.41 -45.37 -15.51
C ASP A 57 26.88 -46.00 -14.18
N PHE A 58 26.34 -45.57 -13.04
CA PHE A 58 26.64 -46.13 -11.73
C PHE A 58 26.31 -47.62 -11.66
N THR A 59 25.11 -48.01 -12.08
CA THR A 59 24.67 -49.42 -12.09
C THR A 59 25.55 -50.27 -13.00
N LYS A 60 25.88 -49.76 -14.20
CA LYS A 60 26.73 -50.44 -15.17
C LYS A 60 28.14 -50.68 -14.61
N VAL A 61 28.82 -49.63 -14.17
CA VAL A 61 30.20 -49.72 -13.66
C VAL A 61 30.28 -50.51 -12.36
N LEU A 62 29.25 -50.42 -11.50
CA LEU A 62 29.19 -51.22 -10.28
C LEU A 62 29.09 -52.73 -10.58
N ASN A 63 28.24 -53.13 -11.54
CA ASN A 63 28.14 -54.52 -11.98
C ASN A 63 29.45 -55.04 -12.60
N GLU A 64 30.19 -54.17 -13.30
CA GLU A 64 31.46 -54.53 -13.94
C GLU A 64 32.61 -54.65 -12.94
N LYS A 65 32.71 -53.73 -11.98
CA LYS A 65 33.89 -53.61 -11.08
C LYS A 65 33.66 -54.15 -9.66
N ARG A 66 32.42 -54.19 -9.18
CA ARG A 66 32.04 -54.58 -7.80
C ARG A 66 30.70 -55.33 -7.77
N PRO A 67 30.60 -56.51 -8.39
CA PRO A 67 29.33 -57.24 -8.53
C PRO A 67 28.67 -57.64 -7.19
N ASP A 68 29.43 -57.72 -6.10
CA ASP A 68 28.90 -58.00 -4.75
C ASP A 68 28.31 -56.77 -4.04
N SER A 69 28.43 -55.59 -4.66
CA SER A 69 27.90 -54.34 -4.12
C SER A 69 26.52 -54.02 -4.72
N ARG A 70 25.68 -53.31 -3.98
CA ARG A 70 24.36 -52.87 -4.44
C ARG A 70 24.22 -51.35 -4.44
N VAL A 71 23.31 -50.85 -5.26
CA VAL A 71 22.90 -49.44 -5.29
C VAL A 71 21.42 -49.31 -4.90
N LEU A 72 21.11 -48.33 -4.04
CA LEU A 72 19.76 -47.97 -3.62
C LEU A 72 19.51 -46.50 -3.99
N THR A 73 18.26 -46.15 -4.25
CA THR A 73 17.85 -44.76 -4.53
C THR A 73 16.74 -44.35 -3.58
N TYR A 74 16.79 -43.12 -3.07
CA TYR A 74 15.73 -42.52 -2.26
C TYR A 74 15.45 -41.10 -2.75
N SER A 75 14.17 -40.76 -2.91
CA SER A 75 13.72 -39.47 -3.43
C SER A 75 12.93 -38.72 -2.37
N VAL A 76 13.28 -37.45 -2.14
CA VAL A 76 12.64 -36.56 -1.18
C VAL A 76 11.80 -35.52 -1.94
N PRO A 77 10.64 -35.09 -1.41
CA PRO A 77 9.94 -33.94 -1.97
C PRO A 77 10.84 -32.67 -1.95
N PRO A 78 10.83 -31.84 -3.00
CA PRO A 78 11.72 -30.69 -3.10
C PRO A 78 11.33 -29.56 -2.13
N GLY A 79 12.26 -28.64 -1.88
CA GLY A 79 12.01 -27.39 -1.15
C GLY A 79 12.50 -27.39 0.31
N GLU A 80 12.77 -26.18 0.82
CA GLU A 80 13.36 -25.97 2.17
C GLU A 80 12.51 -26.56 3.29
N ASN A 81 11.18 -26.59 3.13
CA ASN A 81 10.27 -27.15 4.12
C ASN A 81 10.54 -28.63 4.42
N ASN A 82 11.18 -29.37 3.49
CA ASN A 82 11.57 -30.76 3.69
C ASN A 82 12.94 -30.90 4.37
N LYS A 83 13.67 -29.81 4.60
CA LYS A 83 14.93 -29.78 5.35
C LYS A 83 14.68 -29.83 6.86
N ASN A 84 13.93 -30.81 7.33
CA ASN A 84 13.41 -30.87 8.70
C ASN A 84 13.72 -32.21 9.39
N ARG A 85 13.37 -32.33 10.67
CA ARG A 85 13.60 -33.55 11.47
C ARG A 85 12.83 -34.77 10.98
N ALA A 86 11.61 -34.58 10.49
CA ALA A 86 10.75 -35.68 10.04
C ALA A 86 11.29 -36.32 8.76
N THR A 87 11.68 -35.49 7.78
CA THR A 87 12.31 -35.98 6.55
C THR A 87 13.65 -36.66 6.85
N LYS A 88 14.47 -36.07 7.71
CA LYS A 88 15.73 -36.68 8.16
C LYS A 88 15.48 -38.08 8.76
N ALA A 89 14.49 -38.20 9.67
CA ALA A 89 14.14 -39.47 10.28
C ALA A 89 13.68 -40.50 9.23
N ALA A 90 12.86 -40.09 8.25
CA ALA A 90 12.39 -40.98 7.19
C ALA A 90 13.54 -41.53 6.33
N VAL A 91 14.56 -40.72 6.03
CA VAL A 91 15.76 -41.18 5.32
C VAL A 91 16.56 -42.15 6.19
N GLU A 92 16.75 -41.85 7.47
CA GLU A 92 17.45 -42.75 8.40
C GLU A 92 16.74 -44.10 8.57
N ASP A 93 15.41 -44.07 8.72
CA ASP A 93 14.57 -45.26 8.82
C ASP A 93 14.63 -46.08 7.53
N PHE A 94 14.63 -45.44 6.35
CA PHE A 94 14.85 -46.12 5.08
C PHE A 94 16.22 -46.83 5.05
N LEU A 95 17.30 -46.15 5.46
CA LEU A 95 18.63 -46.76 5.51
C LEU A 95 18.68 -47.98 6.44
N LEU A 96 18.03 -47.89 7.61
CA LEU A 96 17.91 -49.01 8.56
C LEU A 96 17.09 -50.17 7.98
N GLN A 97 15.93 -49.89 7.38
CA GLN A 97 15.04 -50.89 6.79
C GLN A 97 15.70 -51.63 5.62
N GLN A 98 16.51 -50.93 4.83
CA GLN A 98 17.26 -51.54 3.73
C GLN A 98 18.52 -52.30 4.19
N GLY A 99 18.84 -52.27 5.50
CA GLY A 99 20.00 -52.96 6.06
C GLY A 99 21.34 -52.31 5.69
N CYS A 100 21.38 -50.98 5.56
CA CYS A 100 22.63 -50.25 5.37
C CYS A 100 23.52 -50.34 6.62
N THR A 101 24.84 -50.39 6.45
CA THR A 101 25.79 -50.54 7.57
C THR A 101 26.84 -49.43 7.59
N ARG A 102 27.84 -49.51 8.48
CA ARG A 102 28.86 -48.46 8.65
C ARG A 102 29.75 -48.24 7.41
N ASP A 103 29.84 -49.24 6.53
CA ASP A 103 30.60 -49.11 5.29
C ASP A 103 29.84 -48.37 4.18
N THR A 104 28.53 -48.10 4.34
CA THR A 104 27.71 -47.44 3.33
C THR A 104 28.30 -46.12 2.84
N VAL A 105 28.17 -45.86 1.53
CA VAL A 105 28.52 -44.59 0.90
C VAL A 105 27.23 -43.94 0.42
N ILE A 106 26.94 -42.75 0.92
CA ILE A 106 25.76 -41.97 0.52
C ILE A 106 26.19 -40.94 -0.51
N ILE A 107 25.50 -40.88 -1.65
CA ILE A 107 25.70 -39.89 -2.71
C ILE A 107 24.52 -38.94 -2.67
N ALA A 108 24.75 -37.71 -2.21
CA ALA A 108 23.75 -36.65 -2.18
C ALA A 108 23.75 -35.93 -3.53
N VAL A 109 22.70 -36.11 -4.34
CA VAL A 109 22.55 -35.47 -5.65
C VAL A 109 21.40 -34.48 -5.59
N GLY A 110 21.70 -33.19 -5.56
CA GLY A 110 20.66 -32.18 -5.45
C GLY A 110 21.16 -30.78 -5.14
N GLY A 111 20.23 -29.87 -4.85
CA GLY A 111 20.54 -28.54 -4.34
C GLY A 111 21.03 -28.57 -2.89
N GLY A 112 21.23 -27.38 -2.31
CA GLY A 112 21.77 -27.22 -0.96
C GLY A 112 20.97 -27.93 0.13
N VAL A 113 19.64 -28.03 -0.03
CA VAL A 113 18.75 -28.78 0.88
C VAL A 113 19.16 -30.25 0.99
N ILE A 114 19.30 -30.92 -0.16
CA ILE A 114 19.71 -32.33 -0.21
C ILE A 114 21.14 -32.46 0.33
N GLY A 115 22.06 -31.59 -0.12
CA GLY A 115 23.45 -31.64 0.33
C GLY A 115 23.60 -31.52 1.85
N ASP A 116 22.94 -30.54 2.47
CA ASP A 116 23.01 -30.30 3.91
C ASP A 116 22.31 -31.41 4.70
N MET A 117 21.08 -31.75 4.34
CA MET A 117 20.29 -32.73 5.09
C MET A 117 20.92 -34.12 5.02
N ILE A 118 21.32 -34.55 3.82
CA ILE A 118 21.90 -35.88 3.61
C ILE A 118 23.33 -35.95 4.14
N GLY A 119 24.07 -34.83 4.08
CA GLY A 119 25.32 -34.71 4.80
C GLY A 119 25.15 -34.90 6.31
N PHE A 120 24.04 -34.43 6.89
CA PHE A 120 23.76 -34.60 8.32
C PHE A 120 23.27 -36.01 8.66
N VAL A 121 22.43 -36.61 7.81
CA VAL A 121 22.11 -38.06 7.87
C VAL A 121 23.39 -38.88 7.86
N ALA A 122 24.32 -38.61 6.94
CA ALA A 122 25.59 -39.32 6.86
C ALA A 122 26.47 -39.12 8.10
N ALA A 123 26.42 -37.94 8.73
CA ALA A 123 27.17 -37.66 9.95
C ALA A 123 26.63 -38.44 11.17
N THR A 124 25.32 -38.69 11.24
CA THR A 124 24.68 -39.32 12.41
C THR A 124 24.43 -40.82 12.23
N PHE A 125 24.10 -41.26 11.01
CA PHE A 125 23.84 -42.66 10.72
C PHE A 125 25.07 -43.51 11.04
N MET A 126 24.89 -44.54 11.87
CA MET A 126 25.99 -45.41 12.36
C MET A 126 27.20 -44.64 12.95
N ARG A 127 26.97 -43.44 13.50
CA ARG A 127 28.01 -42.53 14.03
C ARG A 127 28.99 -42.01 12.97
N GLY A 128 28.54 -41.87 11.73
CA GLY A 128 29.32 -41.32 10.62
C GLY A 128 29.60 -42.37 9.54
N VAL A 129 29.01 -42.17 8.37
CA VAL A 129 29.29 -42.92 7.13
C VAL A 129 29.85 -41.99 6.06
N ARG A 130 30.47 -42.54 5.01
CA ARG A 130 31.08 -41.73 3.93
C ARG A 130 29.99 -41.08 3.09
N VAL A 131 30.20 -39.81 2.72
CA VAL A 131 29.28 -39.05 1.87
C VAL A 131 30.01 -38.44 0.68
N VAL A 132 29.33 -38.39 -0.46
CA VAL A 132 29.75 -37.70 -1.70
C VAL A 132 28.68 -36.66 -2.04
N GLN A 133 29.11 -35.46 -2.42
CA GLN A 133 28.22 -34.37 -2.85
C GLN A 133 28.25 -34.24 -4.36
N VAL A 134 27.08 -34.20 -4.99
CA VAL A 134 26.89 -33.87 -6.41
C VAL A 134 25.89 -32.70 -6.48
N PRO A 135 26.36 -31.45 -6.31
CA PRO A 135 25.49 -30.28 -6.32
C PRO A 135 24.87 -30.04 -7.70
N THR A 136 23.55 -29.81 -7.75
CA THR A 136 22.81 -29.60 -9.00
C THR A 136 22.26 -28.19 -9.21
N THR A 137 22.39 -27.32 -8.20
CA THR A 137 22.05 -25.89 -8.31
C THR A 137 23.31 -25.04 -8.24
N LEU A 138 23.33 -23.88 -8.92
CA LEU A 138 24.50 -22.99 -8.88
C LEU A 138 24.88 -22.64 -7.43
N LEU A 139 23.89 -22.33 -6.60
CA LEU A 139 24.08 -22.03 -5.18
C LEU A 139 24.80 -23.17 -4.44
N ALA A 140 24.39 -24.42 -4.67
CA ALA A 140 25.05 -25.56 -4.04
C ALA A 140 26.47 -25.78 -4.56
N MET A 141 26.71 -25.52 -5.85
CA MET A 141 28.03 -25.69 -6.48
C MET A 141 29.06 -24.71 -5.91
N VAL A 142 28.67 -23.44 -5.71
CA VAL A 142 29.61 -22.38 -5.28
C VAL A 142 29.68 -22.20 -3.77
N ASP A 143 28.65 -22.62 -3.05
CA ASP A 143 28.54 -22.44 -1.60
C ASP A 143 28.36 -23.78 -0.86
N SER A 144 27.13 -24.25 -0.65
CA SER A 144 26.84 -25.22 0.42
C SER A 144 27.56 -26.58 0.32
N SER A 145 27.91 -27.05 -0.89
CA SER A 145 28.61 -28.33 -1.06
C SER A 145 30.07 -28.32 -0.58
N VAL A 146 30.68 -27.14 -0.42
CA VAL A 146 32.09 -26.97 -0.08
C VAL A 146 32.26 -26.64 1.41
N GLY A 147 32.96 -27.52 2.13
CA GLY A 147 33.45 -27.28 3.48
C GLY A 147 32.70 -27.95 4.63
N GLY A 148 31.93 -29.01 4.34
CA GLY A 148 31.51 -30.03 5.30
C GLY A 148 30.49 -29.61 6.36
N LYS A 149 29.87 -28.44 6.26
CA LYS A 149 28.76 -28.05 7.15
C LYS A 149 27.50 -28.74 6.67
N THR A 150 26.81 -29.44 7.57
CA THR A 150 25.59 -30.18 7.24
C THR A 150 24.57 -29.95 8.35
N ALA A 151 23.31 -29.69 8.01
CA ALA A 151 22.31 -29.29 9.00
C ALA A 151 20.86 -29.49 8.52
N ILE A 152 19.94 -29.35 9.47
CA ILE A 152 18.49 -29.25 9.24
C ILE A 152 17.93 -28.00 9.92
N ASP A 153 16.73 -27.62 9.48
CA ASP A 153 16.01 -26.48 9.99
C ASP A 153 15.05 -26.87 11.11
N THR A 154 14.73 -25.87 11.94
CA THR A 154 13.75 -25.97 13.02
C THR A 154 12.78 -24.80 12.93
N PRO A 155 11.59 -24.88 13.57
CA PRO A 155 10.68 -23.74 13.65
C PRO A 155 11.30 -22.47 14.26
N LEU A 156 12.40 -22.61 15.02
CA LEU A 156 13.12 -21.49 15.64
C LEU A 156 14.16 -20.84 14.71
N GLY A 157 14.60 -21.53 13.66
CA GLY A 157 15.62 -21.03 12.74
C GLY A 157 16.29 -22.12 11.90
N LYS A 158 17.02 -21.66 10.88
CA LYS A 158 17.72 -22.51 9.90
C LYS A 158 19.06 -22.99 10.42
N ASN A 159 19.46 -24.18 10.03
CA ASN A 159 20.80 -24.75 10.26
C ASN A 159 21.31 -24.78 11.73
N PHE A 160 20.44 -24.62 12.73
CA PHE A 160 20.84 -24.64 14.14
C PHE A 160 21.24 -26.04 14.64
N ILE A 161 20.81 -27.10 13.97
CA ILE A 161 21.11 -28.48 14.33
C ILE A 161 21.82 -29.15 13.17
N GLY A 162 23.09 -29.51 13.38
CA GLY A 162 23.94 -30.03 12.33
C GLY A 162 25.25 -30.63 12.83
N ALA A 163 26.14 -30.96 11.90
CA ALA A 163 27.47 -31.49 12.15
C ALA A 163 28.51 -30.91 11.16
N PHE A 164 29.79 -31.01 11.53
CA PHE A 164 30.89 -30.87 10.58
C PHE A 164 31.28 -32.27 10.09
N HIS A 165 30.96 -32.58 8.84
CA HIS A 165 31.23 -33.88 8.21
C HIS A 165 31.70 -33.67 6.77
N GLN A 166 33.00 -33.80 6.53
CA GLN A 166 33.60 -33.55 5.22
C GLN A 166 33.21 -34.65 4.21
N PRO A 167 32.71 -34.28 3.02
CA PRO A 167 32.49 -35.25 1.95
C PRO A 167 33.82 -35.82 1.46
N GLN A 168 33.80 -37.07 1.01
CA GLN A 168 34.97 -37.71 0.40
C GLN A 168 35.28 -37.12 -0.98
N TYR A 169 34.23 -36.73 -1.71
CA TYR A 169 34.31 -36.01 -2.98
C TYR A 169 33.17 -35.00 -3.09
N VAL A 170 33.45 -33.90 -3.77
CA VAL A 170 32.45 -32.95 -4.28
C VAL A 170 32.60 -32.91 -5.80
N PHE A 171 31.62 -33.45 -6.52
CA PHE A 171 31.65 -33.47 -7.97
C PHE A 171 30.70 -32.43 -8.55
N ILE A 172 31.27 -31.38 -9.13
CA ILE A 172 30.53 -30.28 -9.71
C ILE A 172 30.41 -30.51 -11.21
N ASP A 173 29.27 -31.06 -11.61
CA ASP A 173 28.87 -31.17 -13.01
C ASP A 173 27.99 -29.99 -13.41
N VAL A 174 28.60 -29.00 -14.08
CA VAL A 174 27.94 -27.77 -14.50
C VAL A 174 26.77 -28.04 -15.48
N SER A 175 26.72 -29.20 -16.13
CA SER A 175 25.61 -29.55 -17.04
C SER A 175 24.25 -29.68 -16.34
N TYR A 176 24.20 -29.88 -15.02
CA TYR A 176 22.93 -29.86 -14.29
C TYR A 176 22.21 -28.50 -14.36
N LEU A 177 22.95 -27.41 -14.57
CA LEU A 177 22.38 -26.06 -14.70
C LEU A 177 21.45 -25.92 -15.92
N GLU A 178 21.57 -26.80 -16.92
CA GLU A 178 20.66 -26.84 -18.09
C GLU A 178 19.22 -27.18 -17.68
N SER A 179 19.04 -27.89 -16.57
CA SER A 179 17.72 -28.26 -16.02
C SER A 179 17.20 -27.29 -14.96
N LEU A 180 18.01 -26.31 -14.55
CA LEU A 180 17.72 -25.45 -13.42
C LEU A 180 16.80 -24.29 -13.83
N PRO A 181 15.68 -24.04 -13.13
CA PRO A 181 14.85 -22.87 -13.39
C PRO A 181 15.65 -21.56 -13.27
N THR A 182 15.44 -20.62 -14.19
CA THR A 182 16.19 -19.35 -14.27
C THR A 182 16.29 -18.62 -12.93
N ARG A 183 15.21 -18.57 -12.13
CA ARG A 183 15.22 -17.94 -10.80
C ARG A 183 16.21 -18.62 -9.84
N GLN A 184 16.30 -19.94 -9.85
CA GLN A 184 17.26 -20.70 -9.01
C GLN A 184 18.70 -20.57 -9.52
N PHE A 185 18.87 -20.34 -10.83
CA PHE A 185 20.18 -20.00 -11.38
C PHE A 185 20.62 -18.62 -10.88
N ILE A 186 19.78 -17.59 -11.05
CA ILE A 186 20.02 -16.22 -10.57
C ILE A 186 20.28 -16.20 -9.06
N ASN A 187 19.53 -16.99 -8.29
CA ASN A 187 19.72 -17.16 -6.84
C ASN A 187 21.19 -17.52 -6.47
N GLY A 188 21.83 -18.41 -7.23
CA GLY A 188 23.24 -18.77 -6.99
C GLY A 188 24.23 -17.67 -7.36
N MET A 189 23.88 -16.72 -8.24
CA MET A 189 24.77 -15.63 -8.63
C MET A 189 25.03 -14.65 -7.48
N ALA A 190 24.15 -14.57 -6.48
CA ALA A 190 24.37 -13.72 -5.31
C ALA A 190 25.64 -14.14 -4.56
N GLU A 191 25.85 -15.44 -4.38
CA GLU A 191 27.03 -16.01 -3.73
C GLU A 191 28.31 -15.82 -4.55
N VAL A 192 28.20 -15.92 -5.87
CA VAL A 192 29.30 -15.65 -6.80
C VAL A 192 29.75 -14.19 -6.70
N VAL A 193 28.81 -13.25 -6.82
CA VAL A 193 29.09 -11.80 -6.73
C VAL A 193 29.63 -11.45 -5.35
N LYS A 194 29.07 -12.02 -4.28
CA LYS A 194 29.57 -11.86 -2.91
C LYS A 194 31.05 -12.26 -2.82
N THR A 195 31.38 -13.44 -3.34
CA THR A 195 32.74 -14.00 -3.27
C THR A 195 33.74 -13.10 -4.00
N ALA A 196 33.40 -12.63 -5.19
CA ALA A 196 34.23 -11.69 -5.93
C ALA A 196 34.35 -10.34 -5.20
N ALA A 197 33.25 -9.81 -4.67
CA ALA A 197 33.21 -8.54 -3.96
C ALA A 197 34.11 -8.50 -2.72
N ILE A 198 34.29 -9.62 -2.01
CA ILE A 198 35.14 -9.66 -0.80
C ILE A 198 36.61 -10.04 -1.07
N TRP A 199 36.93 -10.59 -2.25
CA TRP A 199 38.20 -11.28 -2.47
C TRP A 199 38.99 -10.86 -3.71
N ASN A 200 38.34 -10.50 -4.82
CA ASN A 200 39.02 -10.24 -6.08
C ASN A 200 38.27 -9.24 -6.97
N GLU A 201 38.82 -8.03 -7.10
CA GLU A 201 38.26 -6.96 -7.93
C GLU A 201 38.30 -7.28 -9.44
N GLU A 202 39.35 -7.95 -9.93
CA GLU A 202 39.47 -8.32 -11.34
C GLU A 202 38.37 -9.32 -11.72
N GLU A 203 38.13 -10.30 -10.86
CA GLU A 203 37.04 -11.25 -11.02
C GLU A 203 35.67 -10.58 -10.92
N PHE A 204 35.50 -9.62 -10.00
CA PHE A 204 34.27 -8.82 -9.92
C PHE A 204 34.02 -8.06 -11.23
N THR A 205 35.07 -7.45 -11.79
CA THR A 205 35.01 -6.74 -13.08
C THR A 205 34.67 -7.70 -14.23
N ARG A 206 35.20 -8.92 -14.22
CA ARG A 206 34.80 -9.96 -15.18
C ARG A 206 33.30 -10.27 -15.09
N LEU A 207 32.76 -10.43 -13.89
CA LEU A 207 31.33 -10.67 -13.66
C LEU A 207 30.48 -9.49 -14.14
N GLU A 208 30.90 -8.25 -13.88
CA GLU A 208 30.23 -7.06 -14.41
C GLU A 208 30.09 -7.13 -15.94
N ASN A 209 31.17 -7.52 -16.64
CA ASN A 209 31.19 -7.63 -18.10
C ASN A 209 30.41 -8.84 -18.63
N PHE A 210 30.41 -9.96 -17.90
CA PHE A 210 29.72 -11.20 -18.30
C PHE A 210 28.20 -11.14 -18.08
N SER A 211 27.73 -10.30 -17.15
CA SER A 211 26.32 -10.20 -16.73
C SER A 211 25.29 -10.13 -17.88
N LYS A 212 25.54 -9.30 -18.90
CA LYS A 212 24.63 -9.15 -20.06
C LYS A 212 24.51 -10.44 -20.87
N GLN A 213 25.64 -11.06 -21.20
CA GLN A 213 25.67 -12.30 -21.97
C GLN A 213 25.00 -13.41 -21.16
N PHE A 214 25.34 -13.53 -19.87
CA PHE A 214 24.70 -14.47 -18.96
C PHE A 214 23.18 -14.34 -18.95
N LEU A 215 22.67 -13.13 -18.66
CA LEU A 215 21.24 -12.91 -18.50
C LEU A 215 20.50 -13.23 -19.81
N SER A 216 21.04 -12.79 -20.95
CA SER A 216 20.45 -13.05 -22.27
C SER A 216 20.27 -14.55 -22.58
N VAL A 217 21.23 -15.39 -22.16
CA VAL A 217 21.18 -16.83 -22.37
C VAL A 217 20.20 -17.49 -21.40
N VAL A 218 20.28 -17.20 -20.10
CA VAL A 218 19.47 -17.91 -19.09
C VAL A 218 17.99 -17.51 -19.07
N THR A 219 17.64 -16.34 -19.63
CA THR A 219 16.25 -15.89 -19.80
C THR A 219 15.66 -16.25 -21.17
N ALA A 220 16.45 -16.81 -22.09
CA ALA A 220 15.94 -17.25 -23.39
C ALA A 220 14.93 -18.40 -23.23
N LYS A 221 13.98 -18.53 -24.16
CA LYS A 221 13.00 -19.64 -24.15
C LYS A 221 13.67 -21.01 -24.18
N ASN A 222 14.80 -21.13 -24.89
CA ASN A 222 15.66 -22.31 -24.92
C ASN A 222 17.10 -21.86 -24.57
N PRO A 223 17.49 -21.87 -23.29
CA PRO A 223 18.83 -21.47 -22.88
C PRO A 223 19.91 -22.38 -23.51
N ASP A 224 20.83 -21.80 -24.29
CA ASP A 224 22.01 -22.49 -24.82
C ASP A 224 23.23 -22.23 -23.93
N LEU A 225 23.34 -22.98 -22.83
CA LEU A 225 24.46 -22.84 -21.89
C LEU A 225 25.81 -23.21 -22.52
N LEU A 226 25.84 -23.93 -23.65
CA LEU A 226 27.10 -24.26 -24.33
C LEU A 226 27.77 -22.99 -24.87
N SER A 227 26.99 -21.98 -25.27
CA SER A 227 27.49 -20.68 -25.76
C SER A 227 28.28 -19.88 -24.71
N ILE A 228 28.04 -20.13 -23.42
CA ILE A 228 28.70 -19.46 -22.28
C ILE A 228 29.47 -20.44 -21.39
N LYS A 229 29.69 -21.67 -21.86
CA LYS A 229 30.24 -22.77 -21.06
C LYS A 229 31.56 -22.42 -20.39
N GLU A 230 32.50 -21.81 -21.12
CA GLU A 230 33.82 -21.50 -20.58
C GLU A 230 33.74 -20.47 -19.44
N GLU A 231 32.98 -19.40 -19.65
CA GLU A 231 32.74 -18.35 -18.64
C GLU A 231 31.95 -18.89 -17.43
N LEU A 232 30.99 -19.79 -17.65
CA LEU A 232 30.19 -20.39 -16.58
C LEU A 232 31.03 -21.35 -15.71
N VAL A 233 31.82 -22.22 -16.33
CA VAL A 233 32.74 -23.12 -15.61
C VAL A 233 33.78 -22.31 -14.84
N LYS A 234 34.33 -21.24 -15.45
CA LYS A 234 35.25 -20.31 -14.76
C LYS A 234 34.59 -19.67 -13.54
N THR A 235 33.36 -19.18 -13.67
CA THR A 235 32.59 -18.56 -12.58
C THR A 235 32.42 -19.48 -11.37
N VAL A 236 32.09 -20.75 -11.63
CA VAL A 236 31.97 -21.78 -10.59
C VAL A 236 33.34 -22.09 -9.98
N LEU A 237 34.36 -22.26 -10.81
CA LEU A 237 35.71 -22.63 -10.38
C LEU A 237 36.36 -21.56 -9.49
N GLU A 238 36.24 -20.28 -9.84
CA GLU A 238 36.80 -19.19 -9.04
C GLU A 238 36.11 -19.07 -7.68
N SER A 239 34.79 -19.20 -7.64
CA SER A 239 34.04 -19.19 -6.37
C SER A 239 34.45 -20.37 -5.47
N VAL A 240 34.58 -21.56 -6.06
CA VAL A 240 35.03 -22.78 -5.37
C VAL A 240 36.46 -22.65 -4.85
N ARG A 241 37.39 -22.07 -5.62
CA ARG A 241 38.78 -21.85 -5.21
C ARG A 241 38.88 -20.97 -3.98
N VAL A 242 38.18 -19.82 -3.98
CA VAL A 242 38.15 -18.92 -2.82
C VAL A 242 37.58 -19.64 -1.60
N LYS A 243 36.45 -20.34 -1.77
CA LYS A 243 35.83 -21.05 -0.64
C LYS A 243 36.71 -22.19 -0.12
N ALA A 244 37.36 -22.95 -1.00
CA ALA A 244 38.28 -24.02 -0.63
C ALA A 244 39.51 -23.48 0.11
N GLU A 245 40.07 -22.35 -0.32
CA GLU A 245 41.19 -21.66 0.34
C GLU A 245 40.81 -21.20 1.75
N VAL A 246 39.66 -20.52 1.87
CA VAL A 246 39.15 -20.02 3.16
C VAL A 246 38.84 -21.18 4.11
N VAL A 247 38.19 -22.24 3.65
CA VAL A 247 37.87 -23.42 4.48
C VAL A 247 39.14 -24.20 4.84
N SER A 248 40.11 -24.31 3.95
CA SER A 248 41.39 -24.97 4.26
C SER A 248 42.18 -24.21 5.32
N SER A 249 42.03 -22.89 5.36
CA SER A 249 42.67 -22.01 6.34
C SER A 249 41.92 -21.97 7.69
N ASP A 250 40.59 -22.03 7.67
CA ASP A 250 39.73 -21.92 8.85
C ASP A 250 38.48 -22.81 8.77
N GLU A 251 38.69 -24.13 8.91
CA GLU A 251 37.62 -25.12 8.74
C GLU A 251 36.47 -24.92 9.75
N LYS A 252 36.77 -24.59 11.00
CA LYS A 252 35.77 -24.55 12.09
C LYS A 252 35.17 -23.16 12.36
N GLU A 253 35.36 -22.21 11.44
CA GLU A 253 34.74 -20.87 11.51
C GLU A 253 35.17 -20.05 12.74
N SER A 254 36.48 -20.00 12.99
CA SER A 254 37.07 -19.26 14.11
C SER A 254 37.44 -17.80 13.78
N SER A 255 37.73 -17.48 12.52
CA SER A 255 38.19 -16.17 12.06
C SER A 255 37.90 -15.93 10.57
N LEU A 256 38.82 -16.32 9.68
CA LEU A 256 38.81 -16.02 8.24
C LEU A 256 37.51 -16.47 7.55
N ARG A 257 36.94 -17.62 7.95
CA ARG A 257 35.71 -18.15 7.35
C ARG A 257 34.49 -17.26 7.62
N ASN A 258 34.55 -16.34 8.59
CA ASN A 258 33.49 -15.36 8.82
C ASN A 258 33.33 -14.37 7.66
N LEU A 259 34.38 -14.11 6.86
CA LEU A 259 34.33 -13.18 5.73
C LEU A 259 33.34 -13.62 4.65
N LEU A 260 33.10 -14.93 4.52
CA LEU A 260 32.11 -15.50 3.61
C LEU A 260 30.67 -15.10 3.98
N ASN A 261 30.44 -14.53 5.16
CA ASN A 261 29.10 -14.12 5.60
C ASN A 261 28.78 -12.64 5.26
N PHE A 262 29.44 -12.03 4.27
CA PHE A 262 29.07 -10.70 3.76
C PHE A 262 27.64 -10.71 3.19
N GLY A 263 26.84 -9.73 3.57
CA GLY A 263 25.41 -9.65 3.28
C GLY A 263 24.53 -10.59 4.11
N HIS A 264 25.09 -11.48 4.91
CA HIS A 264 24.30 -12.49 5.63
C HIS A 264 23.72 -11.98 6.94
N THR A 265 24.29 -10.94 7.55
CA THR A 265 23.76 -10.40 8.83
C THR A 265 22.34 -9.89 8.61
N ILE A 266 22.19 -9.03 7.61
CA ILE A 266 20.90 -8.44 7.25
C ILE A 266 20.11 -9.41 6.37
N GLY A 267 20.76 -10.08 5.42
CA GLY A 267 20.11 -11.01 4.51
C GLY A 267 19.42 -12.17 5.22
N HIS A 268 20.06 -12.83 6.18
CA HIS A 268 19.40 -13.90 6.94
C HIS A 268 18.27 -13.42 7.83
N ALA A 269 18.37 -12.20 8.38
CA ALA A 269 17.30 -11.63 9.17
C ALA A 269 16.04 -11.41 8.31
N ILE A 270 16.21 -10.88 7.09
CA ILE A 270 15.13 -10.78 6.09
C ILE A 270 14.61 -12.17 5.74
N GLU A 271 15.50 -13.09 5.34
CA GLU A 271 15.15 -14.46 4.93
C GLU A 271 14.32 -15.19 5.99
N ALA A 272 14.68 -15.06 7.27
CA ALA A 272 13.97 -15.70 8.39
C ALA A 272 12.54 -15.18 8.59
N ILE A 273 12.20 -14.03 8.01
CA ILE A 273 10.87 -13.41 8.06
C ILE A 273 10.06 -13.79 6.80
N VAL A 274 10.71 -13.79 5.63
CA VAL A 274 10.03 -13.97 4.32
C VAL A 274 10.16 -15.36 3.71
N THR A 275 10.79 -16.32 4.39
CA THR A 275 10.82 -17.72 3.95
C THR A 275 9.40 -18.32 3.96
N PRO A 276 9.03 -19.18 2.99
CA PRO A 276 9.83 -19.66 1.85
C PRO A 276 9.67 -18.85 0.54
N GLU A 277 9.00 -17.70 0.55
CA GLU A 277 8.62 -16.94 -0.64
C GLU A 277 9.81 -16.26 -1.33
N ALA A 278 10.75 -15.72 -0.54
CA ALA A 278 12.04 -15.24 -1.05
C ALA A 278 13.10 -16.34 -1.00
N LEU A 279 13.96 -16.35 -2.01
CA LEU A 279 15.13 -17.22 -2.06
C LEU A 279 16.31 -16.59 -1.32
N HIS A 280 17.19 -17.45 -0.82
CA HIS A 280 18.39 -17.07 -0.08
C HIS A 280 19.21 -15.95 -0.75
N GLY A 281 19.58 -16.12 -2.01
CA GLY A 281 20.37 -15.16 -2.78
C GLY A 281 19.67 -13.82 -3.00
N GLU A 282 18.33 -13.79 -3.03
CA GLU A 282 17.55 -12.54 -3.08
C GLU A 282 17.66 -11.77 -1.76
N CYS A 283 17.61 -12.47 -0.63
CA CYS A 283 17.79 -11.85 0.68
C CYS A 283 19.25 -11.43 0.92
N VAL A 284 20.23 -12.26 0.52
CA VAL A 284 21.66 -11.96 0.62
C VAL A 284 22.05 -10.79 -0.28
N SER A 285 21.49 -10.64 -1.49
CA SER A 285 21.78 -9.49 -2.35
C SER A 285 21.31 -8.17 -1.74
N ILE A 286 20.13 -8.14 -1.13
CA ILE A 286 19.65 -6.98 -0.35
C ILE A 286 20.57 -6.73 0.85
N GLY A 287 20.92 -7.80 1.57
CA GLY A 287 21.83 -7.72 2.71
C GLY A 287 23.21 -7.17 2.35
N MET A 288 23.79 -7.56 1.20
CA MET A 288 25.07 -7.04 0.72
C MET A 288 25.03 -5.53 0.49
N ILE A 289 23.94 -5.01 -0.08
CA ILE A 289 23.79 -3.57 -0.30
C ILE A 289 23.63 -2.84 1.02
N LYS A 290 22.84 -3.36 1.96
CA LYS A 290 22.69 -2.74 3.28
C LYS A 290 23.98 -2.79 4.10
N GLU A 291 24.75 -3.87 4.04
CA GLU A 291 26.07 -3.93 4.70
C GLU A 291 27.10 -3.01 4.00
N ALA A 292 27.01 -2.81 2.68
CA ALA A 292 27.84 -1.85 1.95
C ALA A 292 27.46 -0.38 2.25
N GLU A 293 26.17 -0.07 2.37
CA GLU A 293 25.66 1.23 2.84
C GLU A 293 26.12 1.52 4.27
N LEU A 294 26.14 0.52 5.14
CA LEU A 294 26.71 0.63 6.49
C LEU A 294 28.21 0.91 6.44
N ALA A 295 28.97 0.20 5.61
CA ALA A 295 30.40 0.45 5.44
C ALA A 295 30.68 1.89 4.93
N ARG A 296 29.82 2.40 4.04
CA ARG A 296 29.86 3.79 3.55
C ARG A 296 29.53 4.79 4.65
N TYR A 297 28.48 4.54 5.42
CA TYR A 297 28.05 5.35 6.55
C TYR A 297 29.13 5.47 7.65
N LEU A 298 29.91 4.40 7.85
CA LEU A 298 31.07 4.38 8.76
C LEU A 298 32.33 5.06 8.17
N GLY A 299 32.28 5.55 6.93
CA GLY A 299 33.40 6.21 6.25
C GLY A 299 34.50 5.25 5.77
N ILE A 300 34.20 3.96 5.63
CA ILE A 300 35.15 2.91 5.25
C ILE A 300 35.07 2.61 3.75
N LEU A 301 33.86 2.58 3.18
CA LEU A 301 33.62 2.24 1.78
C LEU A 301 33.23 3.49 0.97
N PRO A 302 33.87 3.77 -0.18
CA PRO A 302 33.46 4.90 -1.01
C PRO A 302 32.07 4.65 -1.64
N PRO A 303 31.25 5.70 -1.86
CA PRO A 303 29.93 5.58 -2.49
C PRO A 303 29.95 4.87 -3.86
N VAL A 304 31.06 4.99 -4.59
CA VAL A 304 31.28 4.35 -5.89
C VAL A 304 31.23 2.82 -5.78
N ALA A 305 31.83 2.25 -4.74
CA ALA A 305 31.84 0.80 -4.57
C ALA A 305 30.44 0.25 -4.26
N VAL A 306 29.61 0.97 -3.50
CA VAL A 306 28.19 0.63 -3.28
C VAL A 306 27.44 0.61 -4.62
N ALA A 307 27.67 1.63 -5.46
CA ALA A 307 27.05 1.72 -6.77
C ALA A 307 27.49 0.61 -7.73
N ARG A 308 28.79 0.23 -7.74
CA ARG A 308 29.30 -0.92 -8.49
C ARG A 308 28.63 -2.23 -8.06
N LEU A 309 28.57 -2.47 -6.76
CA LEU A 309 27.92 -3.66 -6.19
C LEU A 309 26.44 -3.75 -6.57
N SER A 310 25.70 -2.64 -6.39
CA SER A 310 24.29 -2.55 -6.76
C SER A 310 24.08 -2.83 -8.25
N LYS A 311 24.90 -2.22 -9.12
CA LYS A 311 24.81 -2.41 -10.57
C LYS A 311 25.08 -3.87 -10.97
N CYS A 312 26.09 -4.51 -10.40
CA CYS A 312 26.42 -5.90 -10.70
C CYS A 312 25.26 -6.84 -10.32
N LEU A 313 24.71 -6.69 -9.11
CA LEU A 313 23.58 -7.50 -8.65
C LEU A 313 22.33 -7.33 -9.53
N VAL A 314 21.97 -6.08 -9.83
CA VAL A 314 20.84 -5.79 -10.73
C VAL A 314 21.06 -6.38 -12.13
N ALA A 315 22.29 -6.33 -12.66
CA ALA A 315 22.61 -6.89 -13.97
C ALA A 315 22.45 -8.42 -14.05
N TYR A 316 22.48 -9.12 -12.91
CA TYR A 316 22.16 -10.55 -12.80
C TYR A 316 20.70 -10.83 -12.44
N GLY A 317 19.85 -9.81 -12.31
CA GLY A 317 18.43 -9.96 -11.97
C GLY A 317 18.16 -10.18 -10.48
N LEU A 318 19.08 -9.76 -9.61
CA LEU A 318 18.93 -9.84 -8.15
C LEU A 318 18.36 -8.54 -7.56
N PRO A 319 17.49 -8.63 -6.53
CA PRO A 319 16.98 -7.44 -5.85
C PRO A 319 18.05 -6.80 -4.97
N VAL A 320 18.05 -5.47 -4.92
CA VAL A 320 19.00 -4.66 -4.11
C VAL A 320 18.30 -3.87 -3.00
N THR A 321 16.98 -3.96 -2.91
CA THR A 321 16.14 -3.35 -1.87
C THR A 321 14.94 -4.26 -1.56
N ILE A 322 14.41 -4.15 -0.35
CA ILE A 322 13.16 -4.83 0.07
C ILE A 322 11.92 -4.33 -0.68
N ASP A 323 12.03 -3.17 -1.34
CA ASP A 323 10.96 -2.58 -2.13
C ASP A 323 11.11 -2.85 -3.64
N ASP A 324 11.99 -3.78 -4.02
CA ASP A 324 12.11 -4.24 -5.39
C ASP A 324 10.77 -4.82 -5.87
N LYS A 325 10.30 -4.40 -7.04
CA LYS A 325 8.97 -4.76 -7.54
C LYS A 325 8.75 -6.27 -7.60
N LEU A 326 9.75 -7.01 -8.09
CA LEU A 326 9.66 -8.45 -8.24
C LEU A 326 9.79 -9.17 -6.89
N PHE A 327 10.64 -8.65 -6.00
CA PHE A 327 10.72 -9.11 -4.62
C PHE A 327 9.39 -8.94 -3.88
N LEU A 328 8.78 -7.75 -3.93
CA LEU A 328 7.48 -7.44 -3.33
C LEU A 328 6.36 -8.35 -3.85
N GLN A 329 6.30 -8.57 -5.16
CA GLN A 329 5.34 -9.50 -5.77
C GLN A 329 5.49 -10.93 -5.24
N ARG A 330 6.72 -11.34 -4.93
CA ARG A 330 7.03 -12.69 -4.41
C ARG A 330 6.71 -12.82 -2.92
N VAL A 331 7.18 -11.89 -2.09
CA VAL A 331 7.02 -11.97 -0.63
C VAL A 331 5.63 -11.54 -0.14
N GLY A 332 4.92 -10.74 -0.93
CA GLY A 332 3.59 -10.25 -0.60
C GLY A 332 3.55 -9.57 0.78
N PRO A 333 2.65 -10.00 1.69
CA PRO A 333 2.37 -9.31 2.94
C PRO A 333 3.44 -9.62 3.98
N LYS A 334 4.29 -10.64 3.78
CA LYS A 334 5.43 -10.89 4.68
C LYS A 334 6.42 -9.74 4.65
N ARG A 335 6.39 -8.88 3.62
CA ARG A 335 7.03 -7.57 3.63
C ARG A 335 6.64 -6.75 4.87
N HIS A 336 5.40 -6.89 5.34
CA HIS A 336 4.91 -6.21 6.54
C HIS A 336 5.45 -6.78 7.85
N ASN A 337 5.97 -8.00 7.83
CA ASN A 337 6.65 -8.56 8.98
C ASN A 337 8.13 -8.16 9.02
N ILE A 338 8.67 -7.51 7.98
CA ILE A 338 10.04 -6.99 7.96
C ILE A 338 10.06 -5.67 8.74
N GLU A 339 9.90 -5.79 10.06
CA GLU A 339 9.99 -4.69 11.02
C GLU A 339 11.41 -4.60 11.58
N ILE A 340 11.88 -3.41 11.90
CA ILE A 340 13.23 -3.18 12.43
C ILE A 340 13.48 -3.97 13.70
N ASP A 341 12.54 -3.93 14.65
CA ASP A 341 12.69 -4.62 15.93
C ASP A 341 12.78 -6.14 15.73
N LEU A 342 12.00 -6.68 14.79
CA LEU A 342 12.07 -8.09 14.43
C LEU A 342 13.38 -8.42 13.72
N LEU A 343 13.82 -7.59 12.77
CA LEU A 343 15.10 -7.72 12.08
C LEU A 343 16.26 -7.72 13.08
N LEU A 344 16.35 -6.73 13.97
CA LEU A 344 17.38 -6.65 15.01
C LEU A 344 17.34 -7.86 15.95
N LYS A 345 16.14 -8.34 16.30
CA LYS A 345 15.97 -9.57 17.10
C LYS A 345 16.49 -10.80 16.36
N LYS A 346 16.22 -10.93 15.06
CA LYS A 346 16.75 -12.03 14.22
C LYS A 346 18.27 -11.92 14.04
N MET A 347 18.81 -10.71 13.88
CA MET A 347 20.26 -10.47 13.82
C MET A 347 20.93 -10.79 15.15
N SER A 348 20.27 -10.60 16.30
CA SER A 348 20.86 -10.87 17.63
C SER A 348 21.18 -12.35 17.88
N ILE A 349 20.50 -13.26 17.19
CA ILE A 349 20.72 -14.72 17.25
C ILE A 349 21.60 -15.23 16.10
N ASP A 350 22.21 -14.34 15.31
CA ASP A 350 23.15 -14.72 14.26
C ASP A 350 24.38 -15.43 14.87
N LYS A 351 24.75 -16.56 14.26
CA LYS A 351 25.88 -17.43 14.66
C LYS A 351 27.25 -16.71 14.75
N LYS A 352 27.41 -15.54 14.12
CA LYS A 352 28.63 -14.72 14.17
C LYS A 352 28.76 -13.90 15.46
N ASN A 353 27.66 -13.73 16.20
CA ASN A 353 27.63 -12.86 17.35
C ASN A 353 28.37 -13.47 18.54
N ASP A 354 28.96 -12.59 19.35
CA ASP A 354 29.52 -12.93 20.65
C ASP A 354 28.66 -12.26 21.73
N GLY A 355 27.84 -13.05 22.43
CA GLY A 355 26.82 -12.55 23.34
C GLY A 355 25.77 -11.69 22.63
N SER A 356 25.56 -10.45 23.09
CA SER A 356 24.56 -9.52 22.54
C SER A 356 25.07 -8.62 21.42
N LYS A 357 26.33 -8.78 21.00
CA LYS A 357 27.01 -7.89 20.05
C LYS A 357 26.80 -8.37 18.62
N ILE A 358 26.08 -7.58 17.82
CA ILE A 358 25.85 -7.88 16.41
C ILE A 358 27.15 -7.66 15.63
N ARG A 359 27.53 -8.64 14.80
CA ARG A 359 28.73 -8.56 13.95
C ARG A 359 28.40 -8.69 12.47
N SER A 360 28.95 -7.78 11.66
CA SER A 360 28.79 -7.73 10.20
C SER A 360 30.13 -7.72 9.48
N VAL A 361 30.20 -8.30 8.28
CA VAL A 361 31.38 -8.15 7.43
C VAL A 361 31.33 -6.77 6.78
N ILE A 362 32.44 -6.03 6.84
CA ILE A 362 32.54 -4.66 6.33
C ILE A 362 33.54 -4.63 5.18
N LEU A 363 33.11 -4.07 4.06
CA LEU A 363 33.92 -3.93 2.86
C LEU A 363 34.74 -2.64 2.90
N GLU A 364 36.01 -2.68 2.48
CA GLU A 364 36.89 -1.50 2.35
C GLU A 364 36.93 -1.01 0.90
N SER A 365 37.01 -1.96 -0.04
CA SER A 365 36.93 -1.73 -1.47
C SER A 365 36.35 -2.97 -2.14
N ILE A 366 35.90 -2.90 -3.40
CA ILE A 366 35.57 -4.11 -4.15
C ILE A 366 36.83 -4.99 -4.19
N GLY A 367 36.67 -6.27 -3.87
CA GLY A 367 37.74 -7.26 -3.75
C GLY A 367 38.45 -7.29 -2.40
N LYS A 368 38.07 -6.48 -1.40
CA LYS A 368 38.78 -6.42 -0.10
C LYS A 368 37.88 -6.05 1.09
N CYS A 369 37.88 -6.90 2.11
CA CYS A 369 37.28 -6.61 3.41
C CYS A 369 38.16 -5.69 4.28
N TYR A 370 37.52 -4.85 5.09
CA TYR A 370 38.18 -3.92 6.02
C TYR A 370 38.99 -4.62 7.13
N GLN A 371 38.49 -5.76 7.60
CA GLN A 371 39.15 -6.60 8.59
C GLN A 371 39.06 -8.06 8.18
N LEU A 372 39.99 -8.89 8.66
CA LEU A 372 39.98 -10.35 8.45
C LEU A 372 38.98 -11.10 9.36
N LYS A 373 38.01 -10.38 9.94
CA LYS A 373 36.91 -10.90 10.75
C LYS A 373 35.72 -9.94 10.70
N ALA A 374 34.54 -10.42 11.09
CA ALA A 374 33.35 -9.56 11.19
C ALA A 374 33.52 -8.46 12.25
N HIS A 375 33.06 -7.26 11.93
CA HIS A 375 33.13 -6.04 12.73
C HIS A 375 31.90 -5.91 13.65
N GLU A 376 32.09 -5.41 14.87
CA GLU A 376 30.97 -5.10 15.77
C GLU A 376 30.26 -3.84 15.28
N VAL A 377 28.93 -3.91 15.12
CA VAL A 377 28.11 -2.81 14.61
C VAL A 377 27.07 -2.42 15.64
N SER A 378 26.81 -1.12 15.78
CA SER A 378 25.81 -0.64 16.72
C SER A 378 24.39 -0.90 16.19
N LYS A 379 23.43 -1.08 17.09
CA LYS A 379 22.01 -1.21 16.69
C LYS A 379 21.48 0.08 16.07
N GLN A 380 21.95 1.24 16.54
CA GLN A 380 21.57 2.55 16.03
C GLN A 380 21.96 2.72 14.56
N ASP A 381 23.21 2.41 14.21
CA ASP A 381 23.69 2.50 12.82
C ASP A 381 22.95 1.50 11.91
N LEU A 382 22.67 0.29 12.42
CA LEU A 382 21.84 -0.69 11.70
C LEU A 382 20.43 -0.16 11.45
N THR A 383 19.77 0.38 12.48
CA THR A 383 18.44 0.98 12.36
C THR A 383 18.43 2.09 11.30
N PHE A 384 19.42 2.98 11.31
CA PHE A 384 19.56 4.05 10.32
C PHE A 384 19.68 3.53 8.88
N VAL A 385 20.51 2.50 8.64
CA VAL A 385 20.72 1.95 7.29
C VAL A 385 19.52 1.13 6.80
N LEU A 386 18.77 0.52 7.72
CA LEU A 386 17.60 -0.31 7.43
C LEU A 386 16.33 0.50 7.13
N THR A 387 16.21 1.74 7.61
CA THR A 387 15.07 2.63 7.30
C THR A 387 15.34 3.57 6.16
N ASP A 388 14.30 4.11 5.53
CA ASP A 388 14.41 5.29 4.65
C ASP A 388 14.01 6.59 5.35
N GLU A 389 13.36 6.51 6.51
CA GLU A 389 13.04 7.68 7.34
C GLU A 389 14.07 7.84 8.44
N VAL A 390 14.44 9.09 8.74
CA VAL A 390 15.52 9.43 9.66
C VAL A 390 15.08 10.47 10.69
N LEU A 391 15.44 10.25 11.95
CA LEU A 391 15.41 11.25 13.01
C LEU A 391 16.74 11.97 13.06
N VAL A 392 16.72 13.27 12.79
CA VAL A 392 17.88 14.15 12.90
C VAL A 392 17.87 14.79 14.28
N HIS A 393 18.89 14.50 15.09
CA HIS A 393 19.00 15.04 16.44
C HIS A 393 19.64 16.45 16.47
N PRO A 394 19.45 17.18 17.58
CA PRO A 394 20.06 18.50 17.76
C PRO A 394 21.60 18.50 17.67
N PHE A 395 22.17 19.59 17.15
CA PHE A 395 23.61 19.87 17.12
C PHE A 395 24.14 20.10 18.54
N LYS A 396 24.54 19.01 19.21
CA LYS A 396 25.10 19.03 20.58
C LYS A 396 26.54 19.51 20.62
N GLN A 397 27.40 18.98 19.73
CA GLN A 397 28.84 19.28 19.69
C GLN A 397 29.32 19.41 18.24
N PRO A 398 28.91 20.48 17.52
CA PRO A 398 29.39 20.71 16.17
C PRO A 398 30.91 20.96 16.18
N PRO A 399 31.67 20.39 15.23
CA PRO A 399 33.11 20.62 15.12
C PRO A 399 33.38 22.12 14.90
N GLN A 400 34.36 22.67 15.61
CA GLN A 400 34.70 24.09 15.49
C GLN A 400 35.30 24.44 14.13
N GLU A 401 36.09 23.53 13.57
CA GLU A 401 36.67 23.63 12.23
C GLU A 401 36.57 22.28 11.52
N ASN A 402 36.16 22.27 10.26
CA ASN A 402 36.14 21.05 9.43
C ASN A 402 36.36 21.34 7.94
N VAL A 403 36.72 20.29 7.20
CA VAL A 403 36.88 20.32 5.74
C VAL A 403 35.93 19.29 5.14
N ILE A 404 35.00 19.75 4.30
CA ILE A 404 34.01 18.89 3.64
C ILE A 404 34.20 19.00 2.14
N THR A 405 34.40 17.88 1.46
CA THR A 405 34.51 17.80 -0.01
C THR A 405 33.19 17.28 -0.59
N PRO A 406 32.36 18.13 -1.20
CA PRO A 406 31.17 17.69 -1.92
C PRO A 406 31.54 16.87 -3.16
N PRO A 407 30.63 16.00 -3.65
CA PRO A 407 30.85 15.25 -4.88
C PRO A 407 30.94 16.18 -6.09
N GLY A 408 31.36 15.65 -7.24
CA GLY A 408 31.42 16.41 -8.49
C GLY A 408 30.10 17.06 -8.90
N SER A 409 30.19 18.18 -9.62
CA SER A 409 29.04 18.92 -10.13
C SER A 409 28.19 18.08 -11.08
N LYS A 410 26.89 17.98 -10.79
CA LYS A 410 25.91 17.30 -11.66
C LYS A 410 25.85 17.93 -13.05
N SER A 411 25.90 19.26 -13.09
CA SER A 411 25.79 20.06 -14.31
C SER A 411 27.03 19.93 -15.21
N ILE A 412 28.22 19.92 -14.62
CA ILE A 412 29.48 19.74 -15.35
C ILE A 412 29.62 18.28 -15.77
N SER A 413 29.30 17.33 -14.90
CA SER A 413 29.36 15.88 -15.20
C SER A 413 28.61 15.54 -16.49
N ASN A 414 27.33 15.93 -16.60
CA ASN A 414 26.54 15.65 -17.79
C ASN A 414 27.08 16.32 -19.07
N ARG A 415 27.58 17.56 -18.97
CA ARG A 415 28.21 18.25 -20.12
C ARG A 415 29.51 17.58 -20.54
N ALA A 416 30.35 17.20 -19.58
CA ALA A 416 31.61 16.53 -19.83
C ALA A 416 31.38 15.16 -20.50
N LEU A 417 30.37 14.41 -20.08
CA LEU A 417 29.98 13.14 -20.73
C LEU A 417 29.53 13.34 -22.18
N ILE A 418 28.69 14.34 -22.46
CA ILE A 418 28.25 14.65 -23.83
C ILE A 418 29.42 15.13 -24.70
N LEU A 419 30.24 16.06 -24.20
CA LEU A 419 31.41 16.57 -24.92
C LEU A 419 32.42 15.45 -25.19
N ALA A 420 32.65 14.56 -24.22
CA ALA A 420 33.51 13.40 -24.38
C ALA A 420 32.99 12.41 -25.43
N ALA A 421 31.67 12.18 -25.48
CA ALA A 421 31.03 11.34 -26.48
C ALA A 421 31.09 11.94 -27.89
N LEU A 422 30.87 13.25 -28.01
CA LEU A 422 31.00 13.95 -29.29
C LEU A 422 32.48 14.09 -29.72
N GLY A 423 33.42 14.12 -28.79
CA GLY A 423 34.83 14.34 -29.07
C GLY A 423 35.58 13.12 -29.59
N THR A 424 36.75 13.39 -30.15
CA THR A 424 37.71 12.37 -30.61
C THR A 424 38.78 12.12 -29.56
N GLY A 425 39.17 10.85 -29.38
CA GLY A 425 40.23 10.44 -28.45
C GLY A 425 39.73 10.05 -27.06
N THR A 426 40.66 9.75 -26.16
CA THR A 426 40.37 9.27 -24.80
C THR A 426 40.50 10.41 -23.78
N VAL A 427 39.51 10.52 -22.89
CA VAL A 427 39.54 11.39 -21.70
C VAL A 427 39.35 10.56 -20.43
N ARG A 428 40.16 10.85 -19.41
CA ARG A 428 39.94 10.39 -18.03
C ARG A 428 39.16 11.45 -17.27
N ILE A 429 37.91 11.15 -16.91
CA ILE A 429 37.08 12.04 -16.11
C ILE A 429 37.20 11.65 -14.64
N LYS A 430 37.71 12.57 -13.83
CA LYS A 430 37.88 12.41 -12.38
C LYS A 430 36.86 13.24 -11.60
N ASN A 431 36.55 12.80 -10.39
CA ASN A 431 35.52 13.42 -9.53
C ASN A 431 34.15 13.48 -10.22
N LEU A 432 33.82 12.53 -11.11
CA LEU A 432 32.49 12.48 -11.72
C LEU A 432 31.45 12.22 -10.63
N LEU A 433 30.30 12.89 -10.70
CA LEU A 433 29.19 12.55 -9.83
C LEU A 433 28.70 11.12 -10.14
N HIS A 434 28.73 10.22 -9.17
CA HIS A 434 28.09 8.91 -9.28
C HIS A 434 26.66 8.99 -8.73
N SER A 435 25.70 9.21 -9.64
CA SER A 435 24.27 9.40 -9.33
C SER A 435 23.41 8.75 -10.41
N ASP A 436 22.10 8.67 -10.18
CA ASP A 436 21.16 8.16 -11.20
C ASP A 436 21.20 8.98 -12.50
N ASP A 437 21.30 10.31 -12.43
CA ASP A 437 21.36 11.17 -13.63
C ASP A 437 22.56 10.85 -14.53
N THR A 438 23.75 10.76 -13.94
CA THR A 438 24.98 10.46 -14.69
C THR A 438 25.01 9.00 -15.13
N LYS A 439 24.39 8.09 -14.38
CA LYS A 439 24.20 6.69 -14.78
C LYS A 439 23.31 6.58 -16.02
N HIS A 440 22.18 7.28 -16.06
CA HIS A 440 21.31 7.34 -17.25
C HIS A 440 22.04 7.96 -18.44
N MET A 441 22.83 9.02 -18.21
CA MET A 441 23.66 9.63 -19.26
C MET A 441 24.70 8.66 -19.82
N LEU A 442 25.47 7.98 -18.96
CA LEU A 442 26.47 6.98 -19.38
C LEU A 442 25.83 5.83 -20.16
N ALA A 443 24.68 5.34 -19.70
CA ALA A 443 23.93 4.29 -20.39
C ALA A 443 23.46 4.75 -21.78
N ALA A 444 22.92 5.97 -21.89
CA ALA A 444 22.50 6.55 -23.16
C ALA A 444 23.68 6.76 -24.13
N VAL A 445 24.80 7.29 -23.65
CA VAL A 445 26.02 7.45 -24.45
C VAL A 445 26.54 6.11 -24.97
N ALA A 446 26.55 5.07 -24.12
CA ALA A 446 26.92 3.72 -24.53
C ALA A 446 25.96 3.13 -25.57
N ALA A 447 24.64 3.26 -25.35
CA ALA A 447 23.60 2.72 -26.23
C ALA A 447 23.66 3.34 -27.63
N LEU A 448 23.92 4.65 -27.70
CA LEU A 448 24.09 5.39 -28.96
C LEU A 448 25.48 5.21 -29.60
N LYS A 449 26.35 4.37 -29.01
CA LYS A 449 27.76 4.18 -29.39
C LYS A 449 28.55 5.49 -29.48
N GLY A 450 28.19 6.49 -28.66
CA GLY A 450 28.89 7.78 -28.62
C GLY A 450 30.29 7.68 -28.02
N ALA A 451 30.49 6.79 -27.07
CA ALA A 451 31.81 6.49 -26.53
C ALA A 451 31.91 5.05 -26.05
N GLU A 452 33.13 4.50 -26.13
CA GLU A 452 33.52 3.33 -25.34
C GLU A 452 33.81 3.81 -23.90
N ILE A 453 33.16 3.21 -22.91
CA ILE A 453 33.21 3.62 -21.50
C ILE A 453 33.83 2.49 -20.69
N THR A 454 34.95 2.79 -20.03
CA THR A 454 35.61 1.91 -19.06
C THR A 454 35.87 2.67 -17.76
N THR A 455 36.34 1.97 -16.73
CA THR A 455 36.65 2.56 -15.42
C THR A 455 38.05 2.18 -14.95
N GLU A 456 38.74 3.12 -14.31
CA GLU A 456 40.01 2.93 -13.60
C GLU A 456 39.79 3.22 -12.09
N ASP A 457 40.77 2.96 -11.24
CA ASP A 457 40.76 3.32 -9.80
C ASP A 457 39.51 2.82 -9.02
N ASN A 458 39.15 1.55 -9.15
CA ASN A 458 37.97 0.96 -8.48
C ASN A 458 36.63 1.67 -8.81
N GLY A 459 36.59 2.36 -9.97
CA GLY A 459 35.42 3.08 -10.46
C GLY A 459 35.47 4.60 -10.28
N GLU A 460 36.45 5.15 -9.56
CA GLU A 460 36.52 6.61 -9.30
C GLU A 460 36.87 7.42 -10.54
N THR A 461 37.62 6.83 -11.47
CA THR A 461 37.98 7.44 -12.75
C THR A 461 37.18 6.79 -13.87
N ILE A 462 36.35 7.57 -14.58
CA ILE A 462 35.66 7.09 -15.79
C ILE A 462 36.52 7.43 -17.01
N VAL A 463 36.81 6.43 -17.83
CA VAL A 463 37.58 6.60 -19.06
C VAL A 463 36.62 6.52 -20.24
N LEU A 464 36.53 7.60 -21.02
CA LEU A 464 35.71 7.64 -22.23
C LEU A 464 36.61 7.79 -23.45
N LYS A 465 36.46 6.87 -24.41
CA LYS A 465 37.00 7.02 -25.76
C LYS A 465 35.86 7.44 -26.68
N GLY A 466 35.81 8.73 -26.98
CA GLY A 466 34.76 9.32 -27.81
C GLY A 466 34.88 8.91 -29.28
N ASN A 467 33.71 8.78 -29.94
CA ASN A 467 33.61 8.37 -31.35
C ASN A 467 33.52 9.56 -32.32
N GLY A 468 33.95 10.76 -31.90
CA GLY A 468 34.01 11.93 -32.80
C GLY A 468 32.67 12.42 -33.33
N GLY A 469 31.57 12.13 -32.63
CA GLY A 469 30.21 12.53 -33.02
C GLY A 469 29.51 11.56 -33.97
N ASP A 470 30.11 10.40 -34.26
CA ASP A 470 29.50 9.33 -35.06
C ASP A 470 28.64 8.41 -34.17
N LEU A 471 27.51 8.95 -33.68
CA LEU A 471 26.53 8.20 -32.88
C LEU A 471 25.55 7.47 -33.82
N VAL A 472 25.06 6.29 -33.42
CA VAL A 472 24.07 5.51 -34.18
C VAL A 472 22.86 5.14 -33.33
N THR A 473 21.71 4.94 -33.96
CA THR A 473 20.47 4.54 -33.27
C THR A 473 20.61 3.20 -32.54
N CYS A 474 19.83 3.01 -31.50
CA CYS A 474 19.64 1.76 -30.78
C CYS A 474 18.20 1.26 -30.90
N ASP A 475 17.98 -0.02 -30.65
CA ASP A 475 16.64 -0.64 -30.74
C ASP A 475 15.78 -0.32 -29.50
N GLU A 476 16.42 -0.05 -28.36
CA GLU A 476 15.76 0.23 -27.09
C GLU A 476 15.46 1.72 -26.90
N GLU A 477 14.37 2.03 -26.19
CA GLU A 477 14.10 3.38 -25.73
C GLU A 477 15.12 3.81 -24.67
N LEU A 478 15.61 5.04 -24.75
CA LEU A 478 16.51 5.60 -23.75
C LEU A 478 15.70 6.08 -22.54
N TYR A 479 15.63 5.24 -21.50
CA TYR A 479 15.01 5.59 -20.22
C TYR A 479 15.95 6.43 -19.34
N LEU A 480 15.50 7.65 -19.01
CA LEU A 480 16.30 8.66 -18.32
C LEU A 480 15.80 8.97 -16.90
N GLY A 481 14.91 8.16 -16.33
CA GLY A 481 14.38 8.39 -14.98
C GLY A 481 13.76 9.79 -14.84
N ASN A 482 14.17 10.54 -13.81
CA ASN A 482 13.84 11.97 -13.63
C ASN A 482 15.02 12.90 -14.00
N ALA A 483 15.99 12.43 -14.78
CA ALA A 483 17.21 13.14 -15.13
C ALA A 483 16.96 14.26 -16.15
N GLY A 484 16.46 15.41 -15.68
CA GLY A 484 16.06 16.52 -16.56
C GLY A 484 17.20 17.16 -17.35
N THR A 485 18.43 17.07 -16.85
CA THR A 485 19.62 17.54 -17.57
C THR A 485 19.97 16.57 -18.71
N ALA A 486 19.93 15.26 -18.43
CA ALA A 486 20.19 14.24 -19.43
C ALA A 486 19.15 14.26 -20.55
N SER A 487 17.86 14.33 -20.22
CA SER A 487 16.78 14.34 -21.22
C SER A 487 16.87 15.51 -22.18
N ARG A 488 17.11 16.72 -21.66
CA ARG A 488 17.25 17.92 -22.50
C ARG A 488 18.48 17.82 -23.40
N PHE A 489 19.64 17.45 -22.86
CA PHE A 489 20.87 17.35 -23.66
C PHE A 489 20.78 16.25 -24.72
N LEU A 490 20.28 15.07 -24.34
CA LEU A 490 20.12 13.95 -25.26
C LEU A 490 19.10 14.25 -26.36
N THR A 491 18.16 15.16 -26.16
CA THR A 491 17.21 15.58 -27.20
C THR A 491 17.91 16.19 -28.41
N THR A 492 18.89 17.06 -28.22
CA THR A 492 19.68 17.56 -29.36
C THR A 492 20.71 16.55 -29.83
N VAL A 493 21.34 15.78 -28.94
CA VAL A 493 22.29 14.73 -29.36
C VAL A 493 21.61 13.71 -30.27
N ALA A 494 20.39 13.29 -29.96
CA ALA A 494 19.58 12.38 -30.77
C ALA A 494 19.31 12.91 -32.18
N SER A 495 19.30 14.24 -32.39
CA SER A 495 19.17 14.83 -33.73
C SER A 495 20.43 14.65 -34.60
N LEU A 496 21.60 14.41 -33.98
CA LEU A 496 22.87 14.14 -34.65
C LEU A 496 23.08 12.66 -34.97
N VAL A 497 22.28 11.77 -34.37
CA VAL A 497 22.44 10.32 -34.49
C VAL A 497 22.21 9.86 -35.93
N GLY A 498 23.13 9.04 -36.45
CA GLY A 498 23.01 8.33 -37.71
C GLY A 498 22.11 7.10 -37.62
N LYS A 499 21.59 6.65 -38.76
CA LYS A 499 20.75 5.44 -38.83
C LYS A 499 21.60 4.18 -38.65
N SER A 500 21.18 3.29 -37.76
CA SER A 500 21.65 1.90 -37.74
C SER A 500 20.89 1.07 -38.78
N GLU A 501 21.29 -0.19 -38.97
CA GLU A 501 20.60 -1.11 -39.87
C GLU A 501 19.20 -1.50 -39.35
N SER A 502 19.00 -1.50 -38.04
CA SER A 502 17.78 -2.00 -37.39
C SER A 502 16.76 -0.90 -37.09
N ASN A 503 17.20 0.33 -36.84
CA ASN A 503 16.32 1.40 -36.39
C ASN A 503 16.68 2.76 -37.01
N ASP A 504 15.67 3.57 -37.33
CA ASP A 504 15.82 4.88 -37.96
C ASP A 504 15.46 6.06 -37.05
N HIS A 505 15.24 5.81 -35.76
CA HIS A 505 14.89 6.83 -34.77
C HIS A 505 15.47 6.51 -33.38
N VAL A 506 15.44 7.51 -32.50
CA VAL A 506 15.74 7.38 -31.07
C VAL A 506 14.50 7.79 -30.28
N VAL A 507 14.12 6.99 -29.28
CA VAL A 507 13.06 7.35 -28.33
C VAL A 507 13.68 7.76 -27.00
N LEU A 508 13.33 8.94 -26.50
CA LEU A 508 13.73 9.43 -25.18
C LEU A 508 12.53 9.40 -24.24
N THR A 509 12.65 8.74 -23.10
CA THR A 509 11.58 8.60 -22.11
C THR A 509 12.09 8.72 -20.67
N GLY A 510 11.18 8.76 -19.70
CA GLY A 510 11.48 8.86 -18.28
C GLY A 510 10.29 8.49 -17.40
N ASN A 511 10.41 8.70 -16.10
CA ASN A 511 9.31 8.45 -15.16
C ASN A 511 8.12 9.39 -15.41
N ALA A 512 6.98 9.14 -14.74
CA ALA A 512 5.76 9.94 -14.91
C ALA A 512 6.02 11.45 -14.76
N ARG A 513 6.80 11.83 -13.74
CA ARG A 513 7.17 13.23 -13.51
C ARG A 513 7.99 13.82 -14.66
N MET A 514 8.93 13.06 -15.24
CA MET A 514 9.70 13.51 -16.41
C MET A 514 8.82 13.76 -17.63
N GLN A 515 7.74 12.98 -17.78
CA GLN A 515 6.76 13.13 -18.86
C GLN A 515 5.81 14.32 -18.68
N GLU A 516 5.93 15.07 -17.57
CA GLU A 516 5.21 16.33 -17.33
C GLU A 516 6.12 17.56 -17.45
N ARG A 517 7.44 17.36 -17.46
CA ARG A 517 8.40 18.47 -17.45
C ARG A 517 8.48 19.08 -18.85
N PRO A 518 8.38 20.42 -18.97
CA PRO A 518 8.36 21.08 -20.27
C PRO A 518 9.69 20.86 -21.01
N ILE A 519 9.58 20.69 -22.33
CA ILE A 519 10.67 20.65 -23.31
C ILE A 519 10.32 21.35 -24.64
N GLY A 520 9.08 21.83 -24.79
CA GLY A 520 8.53 22.46 -26.00
C GLY A 520 9.46 23.39 -26.76
N PRO A 521 9.99 24.46 -26.14
CA PRO A 521 10.85 25.42 -26.83
C PRO A 521 12.10 24.80 -27.48
N LEU A 522 12.68 23.76 -26.86
CA LEU A 522 13.81 23.05 -27.45
C LEU A 522 13.38 22.27 -28.70
N VAL A 523 12.26 21.56 -28.61
CA VAL A 523 11.72 20.78 -29.74
C VAL A 523 11.34 21.69 -30.90
N ASP A 524 10.73 22.84 -30.62
CA ASP A 524 10.36 23.83 -31.65
C ASP A 524 11.60 24.36 -32.37
N ALA A 525 12.66 24.70 -31.62
CA ALA A 525 13.93 25.13 -32.19
C ALA A 525 14.56 24.03 -33.08
N LEU A 526 14.54 22.77 -32.63
CA LEU A 526 15.06 21.63 -33.41
C LEU A 526 14.24 21.36 -34.68
N ARG A 527 12.90 21.39 -34.59
CA ARG A 527 11.99 21.27 -35.75
C ARG A 527 12.25 22.38 -36.76
N SER A 528 12.41 23.62 -36.31
CA SER A 528 12.73 24.74 -37.19
C SER A 528 14.09 24.59 -37.88
N ASN A 529 15.03 23.84 -37.27
CA ASN A 529 16.35 23.53 -37.82
C ASN A 529 16.42 22.20 -38.59
N GLY A 530 15.27 21.59 -38.91
CA GLY A 530 15.18 20.42 -39.79
C GLY A 530 15.20 19.07 -39.07
N SER A 531 15.22 19.03 -37.74
CA SER A 531 15.05 17.79 -36.99
C SER A 531 13.58 17.37 -36.97
N GLU A 532 13.30 16.09 -37.23
CA GLU A 532 11.95 15.55 -37.12
C GLU A 532 11.77 14.95 -35.72
N VAL A 533 10.93 15.59 -34.92
CA VAL A 533 10.68 15.20 -33.52
C VAL A 533 9.18 15.05 -33.32
N GLN A 534 8.74 13.90 -32.83
CA GLN A 534 7.35 13.57 -32.52
C GLN A 534 7.18 13.41 -31.00
N TYR A 535 6.11 14.02 -30.46
CA TYR A 535 5.64 13.71 -29.10
C TYR A 535 4.83 12.41 -29.13
N LEU A 536 5.19 11.43 -28.31
CA LEU A 536 4.46 10.16 -28.25
C LEU A 536 3.24 10.23 -27.31
N ASN A 537 3.30 11.10 -26.31
CA ASN A 537 2.22 11.34 -25.35
C ASN A 537 1.71 12.81 -25.44
N LYS A 538 1.79 13.57 -24.34
CA LYS A 538 1.32 14.95 -24.27
C LYS A 538 2.31 15.89 -24.97
N GLU A 539 1.77 16.79 -25.80
CA GLU A 539 2.57 17.83 -26.46
C GLU A 539 3.35 18.67 -25.43
N GLY A 540 4.63 18.91 -25.74
CA GLY A 540 5.52 19.74 -24.93
C GLY A 540 6.30 18.99 -23.85
N SER A 541 6.16 17.67 -23.71
CA SER A 541 6.86 16.84 -22.72
C SER A 541 7.31 15.49 -23.31
N LEU A 542 8.17 14.74 -22.61
CA LEU A 542 8.55 13.37 -23.01
C LEU A 542 7.32 12.42 -22.95
N PRO A 543 7.32 11.28 -23.65
CA PRO A 543 8.40 10.74 -24.49
C PRO A 543 8.51 11.41 -25.87
N LEU A 544 9.74 11.49 -26.38
CA LEU A 544 10.06 12.04 -27.71
C LEU A 544 10.59 10.96 -28.63
N LYS A 545 10.05 10.85 -29.84
CA LYS A 545 10.63 10.07 -30.94
C LYS A 545 11.32 11.02 -31.90
N ILE A 546 12.61 10.82 -32.13
CA ILE A 546 13.47 11.70 -32.92
C ILE A 546 14.01 10.91 -34.11
N THR A 547 13.68 11.31 -35.34
CA THR A 547 14.15 10.63 -36.56
C THR A 547 15.65 10.86 -36.76
N ALA A 548 16.39 9.77 -36.95
CA ALA A 548 17.83 9.78 -37.15
C ALA A 548 18.24 10.09 -38.60
N GLY A 549 19.47 10.58 -38.77
CA GLY A 549 20.10 10.86 -40.08
C GLY A 549 19.82 12.23 -40.67
N ASN A 550 18.88 13.01 -40.12
CA ASN A 550 18.58 14.36 -40.62
C ASN A 550 19.69 15.37 -40.24
N GLY A 551 20.30 15.21 -39.05
CA GLY A 551 21.28 16.15 -38.51
C GLY A 551 20.67 17.52 -38.18
N LEU A 552 21.53 18.47 -37.83
CA LEU A 552 21.16 19.89 -37.72
C LEU A 552 21.49 20.62 -39.02
N LYS A 553 20.54 21.39 -39.57
CA LYS A 553 20.78 22.23 -40.76
C LYS A 553 21.85 23.28 -40.48
N GLY A 554 21.83 23.88 -39.29
CA GLY A 554 22.64 25.04 -38.94
C GLY A 554 22.02 26.36 -39.39
N GLY A 555 22.84 27.41 -39.52
CA GLY A 555 22.35 28.76 -39.80
C GLY A 555 21.79 29.45 -38.55
N ARG A 556 20.80 30.34 -38.71
CA ARG A 556 20.17 31.05 -37.59
C ARG A 556 19.15 30.14 -36.89
N ILE A 557 19.32 29.92 -35.59
CA ILE A 557 18.37 29.20 -34.73
C ILE A 557 17.85 30.20 -33.69
N GLU A 558 16.54 30.35 -33.60
CA GLU A 558 15.89 31.19 -32.60
C GLU A 558 15.30 30.30 -31.50
N LEU A 559 15.69 30.56 -30.25
CA LEU A 559 15.28 29.75 -29.10
C LEU A 559 14.71 30.64 -28.00
N ALA A 560 13.48 30.38 -27.58
CA ALA A 560 12.89 31.01 -26.41
C ALA A 560 13.55 30.48 -25.13
N ALA A 561 14.57 31.19 -24.63
CA ALA A 561 15.37 30.80 -23.47
C ALA A 561 14.77 31.23 -22.11
N THR A 562 13.46 31.46 -22.07
CA THR A 562 12.73 31.97 -20.90
C THR A 562 12.29 30.87 -19.93
N ILE A 563 12.50 29.59 -20.26
CA ILE A 563 12.08 28.45 -19.41
C ILE A 563 13.28 27.69 -18.83
N SER A 564 14.33 27.42 -19.62
CA SER A 564 15.49 26.66 -19.17
C SER A 564 16.75 26.95 -20.00
N SER A 565 17.84 27.33 -19.34
CA SER A 565 19.18 27.48 -19.93
C SER A 565 19.73 26.17 -20.50
N GLN A 566 19.18 25.03 -20.09
CA GLN A 566 19.59 23.72 -20.57
C GLN A 566 19.21 23.49 -22.04
N TYR A 567 18.16 24.14 -22.54
CA TYR A 567 17.82 24.10 -23.97
C TYR A 567 18.92 24.77 -24.81
N VAL A 568 19.40 25.92 -24.33
CA VAL A 568 20.51 26.66 -24.95
C VAL A 568 21.77 25.78 -24.92
N SER A 569 22.09 25.21 -23.76
CA SER A 569 23.27 24.36 -23.57
C SER A 569 23.24 23.13 -24.49
N SER A 570 22.07 22.52 -24.65
CA SER A 570 21.84 21.37 -25.54
C SER A 570 22.19 21.70 -26.99
N ILE A 571 21.67 22.82 -27.51
CA ILE A 571 21.97 23.26 -28.87
C ILE A 571 23.44 23.65 -29.02
N LEU A 572 23.99 24.41 -28.06
CA LEU A 572 25.39 24.85 -28.10
C LEU A 572 26.37 23.67 -28.23
N MET A 573 26.21 22.63 -27.41
CA MET A 573 27.13 21.48 -27.43
C MET A 573 27.08 20.72 -28.77
N CYS A 574 25.91 20.65 -29.42
CA CYS A 574 25.73 19.91 -30.68
C CYS A 574 25.96 20.76 -31.95
N ALA A 575 25.84 22.08 -31.85
CA ALA A 575 25.95 23.02 -32.96
C ALA A 575 27.21 22.89 -33.84
N PRO A 576 28.41 22.53 -33.33
CA PRO A 576 29.60 22.34 -34.17
C PRO A 576 29.45 21.25 -35.25
N TYR A 577 28.51 20.32 -35.07
CA TYR A 577 28.22 19.22 -36.00
C TYR A 577 27.10 19.55 -37.00
N ALA A 578 26.55 20.77 -36.98
CA ALA A 578 25.57 21.22 -37.95
C ALA A 578 26.16 21.33 -39.37
N LYS A 579 25.31 21.24 -40.39
CA LYS A 579 25.73 21.32 -41.81
C LYS A 579 26.34 22.68 -42.13
N GLU A 580 25.78 23.76 -41.57
CA GLU A 580 26.28 25.14 -41.62
C GLU A 580 26.66 25.65 -40.21
N PRO A 581 27.59 26.62 -40.08
CA PRO A 581 27.84 27.29 -38.80
C PRO A 581 26.55 27.85 -38.19
N VAL A 582 26.43 27.79 -36.86
CA VAL A 582 25.20 28.16 -36.15
C VAL A 582 25.32 29.57 -35.59
N THR A 583 24.29 30.37 -35.81
CA THR A 583 24.03 31.59 -35.04
C THR A 583 22.82 31.34 -34.16
N LEU A 584 23.04 31.13 -32.87
CA LEU A 584 21.98 30.88 -31.90
C LEU A 584 21.56 32.20 -31.26
N ALA A 585 20.36 32.69 -31.62
CA ALA A 585 19.78 33.91 -31.08
C ALA A 585 18.71 33.56 -30.03
N LEU A 586 18.87 34.06 -28.81
CA LEU A 586 17.92 33.81 -27.73
C LEU A 586 16.81 34.86 -27.77
N VAL A 587 15.58 34.43 -28.07
CA VAL A 587 14.42 35.32 -28.23
C VAL A 587 13.58 35.38 -26.94
N GLY A 588 12.92 36.51 -26.70
CA GLY A 588 12.03 36.70 -25.54
C GLY A 588 12.62 37.45 -24.34
N GLY A 589 13.83 38.02 -24.45
CA GLY A 589 14.45 38.85 -23.41
C GLY A 589 15.70 38.23 -22.79
N LYS A 590 16.08 38.68 -21.58
CA LYS A 590 17.25 38.15 -20.84
C LYS A 590 17.06 36.64 -20.61
N PRO A 591 18.03 35.78 -20.99
CA PRO A 591 17.92 34.35 -20.75
C PRO A 591 17.99 34.04 -19.26
N ILE A 592 17.29 32.99 -18.84
CA ILE A 592 17.42 32.49 -17.46
C ILE A 592 18.83 31.93 -17.26
N SER A 593 19.49 32.36 -16.17
CA SER A 593 20.76 31.87 -15.67
C SER A 593 21.88 31.83 -16.72
N GLN A 594 22.25 33.02 -17.20
CA GLN A 594 23.35 33.26 -18.17
C GLN A 594 24.64 32.50 -17.82
N LEU A 595 24.94 32.30 -16.54
CA LEU A 595 26.14 31.58 -16.09
C LEU A 595 26.19 30.12 -16.54
N TYR A 596 25.05 29.44 -16.73
CA TYR A 596 25.06 28.08 -17.31
C TYR A 596 25.45 28.07 -18.78
N ILE A 597 25.12 29.14 -19.52
CA ILE A 597 25.53 29.30 -20.91
C ILE A 597 27.04 29.54 -20.96
N ASP A 598 27.54 30.44 -20.12
CA ASP A 598 28.97 30.74 -20.02
C ASP A 598 29.79 29.50 -19.62
N MET A 599 29.29 28.70 -18.66
CA MET A 599 29.86 27.39 -18.30
C MET A 599 29.94 26.46 -19.52
N THR A 600 28.87 26.38 -20.31
CA THR A 600 28.84 25.52 -21.51
C THR A 600 29.88 25.96 -22.52
N CYS A 601 29.97 27.26 -22.81
CA CYS A 601 30.98 27.82 -23.72
C CYS A 601 32.42 27.58 -23.22
N ALA A 602 32.66 27.73 -21.91
CA ALA A 602 33.97 27.46 -21.31
C ALA A 602 34.36 25.97 -21.42
N MET A 603 33.41 25.07 -21.18
CA MET A 603 33.62 23.63 -21.36
C MET A 603 33.85 23.27 -22.83
N MET A 604 33.06 23.81 -23.77
CA MET A 604 33.29 23.61 -25.21
C MET A 604 34.71 24.04 -25.61
N LYS A 605 35.18 25.18 -25.08
CA LYS A 605 36.54 25.67 -25.33
C LYS A 605 37.61 24.70 -24.82
N SER A 606 37.41 24.11 -23.64
CA SER A 606 38.33 23.08 -23.10
C SER A 606 38.38 21.79 -23.93
N PHE A 607 37.34 21.52 -24.72
CA PHE A 607 37.28 20.42 -25.70
C PHE A 607 37.60 20.88 -27.14
N GLY A 608 38.11 22.11 -27.32
CA GLY A 608 38.65 22.61 -28.58
C GLY A 608 37.71 23.44 -29.46
N ILE A 609 36.50 23.78 -29.02
CA ILE A 609 35.56 24.64 -29.78
C ILE A 609 35.31 25.95 -29.06
N GLU A 610 35.65 27.08 -29.69
CA GLU A 610 35.43 28.41 -29.14
C GLU A 610 34.15 29.04 -29.70
N VAL A 611 33.18 29.29 -28.81
CA VAL A 611 31.96 30.05 -29.12
C VAL A 611 32.23 31.54 -28.91
N THR A 612 31.81 32.36 -29.87
CA THR A 612 31.95 33.82 -29.78
C THR A 612 30.58 34.48 -29.54
N LYS A 613 30.47 35.37 -28.56
CA LYS A 613 29.27 36.19 -28.35
C LYS A 613 29.21 37.25 -29.46
N SER A 614 28.01 37.49 -29.99
CA SER A 614 27.79 38.55 -30.99
C SER A 614 28.08 39.92 -30.37
N THR A 615 28.73 40.79 -31.13
CA THR A 615 28.99 42.19 -30.75
C THR A 615 27.89 43.14 -31.24
N THR A 616 26.96 42.65 -32.07
CA THR A 616 25.92 43.46 -32.71
C THR A 616 24.50 43.12 -32.24
N GLU A 617 24.30 41.93 -31.66
CA GLU A 617 23.00 41.46 -31.19
C GLU A 617 23.14 40.82 -29.81
N ASP A 618 22.45 41.35 -28.81
CA ASP A 618 22.48 40.81 -27.45
C ASP A 618 21.94 39.38 -27.40
N TYR A 619 22.54 38.55 -26.54
CA TYR A 619 22.17 37.14 -26.34
C TYR A 619 22.24 36.27 -27.62
N THR A 620 23.05 36.69 -28.60
CA THR A 620 23.36 35.89 -29.78
C THR A 620 24.77 35.30 -29.71
N TYR A 621 24.90 34.03 -30.09
CA TYR A 621 26.15 33.26 -30.06
C TYR A 621 26.48 32.73 -31.45
N HIS A 622 27.72 32.89 -31.89
CA HIS A 622 28.24 32.33 -33.14
C HIS A 622 29.09 31.10 -32.83
N ILE A 623 28.67 29.95 -33.36
CA ILE A 623 29.29 28.64 -33.14
C ILE A 623 29.89 28.16 -34.47
N PRO A 624 31.22 27.95 -34.53
CA PRO A 624 31.86 27.44 -35.74
C PRO A 624 31.57 25.95 -35.92
N LYS A 625 31.69 25.47 -37.16
CA LYS A 625 31.75 24.02 -37.41
C LYS A 625 33.06 23.46 -36.88
N GLY A 626 33.01 22.26 -36.32
CA GLY A 626 34.20 21.57 -35.85
C GLY A 626 33.89 20.26 -35.14
N THR A 627 34.94 19.55 -34.78
CA THR A 627 34.87 18.30 -34.03
C THR A 627 35.60 18.52 -32.71
N TYR A 628 34.99 18.14 -31.59
CA TYR A 628 35.66 18.24 -30.30
C TYR A 628 36.88 17.31 -30.24
N LYS A 629 37.91 17.73 -29.50
CA LYS A 629 39.08 16.93 -29.16
C LYS A 629 39.09 16.70 -27.66
N ASN A 630 39.03 15.45 -27.25
CA ASN A 630 39.01 15.09 -25.85
C ASN A 630 40.36 15.45 -25.20
N PRO A 631 40.37 16.22 -24.08
CA PRO A 631 41.59 16.39 -23.29
C PRO A 631 41.99 15.05 -22.67
N ALA A 632 43.27 14.85 -22.37
CA ALA A 632 43.74 13.60 -21.78
C ALA A 632 43.09 13.31 -20.41
N GLU A 633 42.80 14.37 -19.65
CA GLU A 633 42.16 14.33 -18.34
C GLU A 633 41.21 15.53 -18.19
N TYR A 634 40.08 15.32 -17.52
CA TYR A 634 39.15 16.37 -17.13
C TYR A 634 38.67 16.14 -15.69
N VAL A 635 39.04 17.03 -14.77
CA VAL A 635 38.63 16.94 -13.36
C VAL A 635 37.37 17.79 -13.16
N ILE A 636 36.29 17.14 -12.73
CA ILE A 636 35.02 17.81 -12.45
C ILE A 636 35.15 18.62 -11.15
N GLU A 637 34.76 19.89 -11.16
CA GLU A 637 34.65 20.69 -9.93
C GLU A 637 33.65 20.05 -8.96
N SER A 638 33.82 20.24 -7.65
CA SER A 638 32.78 19.83 -6.70
C SER A 638 31.49 20.63 -6.94
N ASP A 639 30.34 20.05 -6.60
CA ASP A 639 29.02 20.63 -6.86
C ASP A 639 28.79 21.85 -5.96
N ALA A 640 28.74 23.05 -6.56
CA ALA A 640 28.64 24.31 -5.82
C ALA A 640 27.28 24.46 -5.11
N SER A 641 26.24 23.92 -5.72
CA SER A 641 24.92 23.73 -5.11
C SER A 641 25.00 22.91 -3.82
N SER A 642 25.67 21.76 -3.84
CA SER A 642 25.85 20.89 -2.69
C SER A 642 26.81 21.48 -1.65
N ALA A 643 27.79 22.27 -2.08
CA ALA A 643 28.65 23.02 -1.18
C ALA A 643 27.91 24.03 -0.30
N THR A 644 26.70 24.46 -0.69
CA THR A 644 25.93 25.39 0.15
C THR A 644 25.59 24.79 1.52
N TYR A 645 25.37 23.47 1.63
CA TYR A 645 24.97 22.82 2.88
C TYR A 645 26.05 22.85 3.98
N PRO A 646 27.31 22.42 3.74
CA PRO A 646 28.37 22.55 4.73
C PRO A 646 28.68 24.02 5.09
N LEU A 647 28.57 24.94 4.13
CA LEU A 647 28.76 26.37 4.39
C LEU A 647 27.61 26.96 5.24
N ALA A 648 26.37 26.53 4.99
CA ALA A 648 25.20 26.88 5.79
C ALA A 648 25.26 26.27 7.20
N PHE A 649 25.77 25.05 7.35
CA PHE A 649 26.05 24.46 8.67
C PHE A 649 26.97 25.35 9.50
N ALA A 650 28.08 25.81 8.92
CA ALA A 650 29.00 26.75 9.59
C ALA A 650 28.28 28.07 9.95
N ALA A 651 27.52 28.64 9.01
CA ALA A 651 26.74 29.86 9.23
C ALA A 651 25.74 29.74 10.38
N MET A 652 25.01 28.62 10.46
CA MET A 652 23.94 28.37 11.43
C MET A 652 24.45 27.97 12.82
N THR A 653 25.61 27.33 12.90
CA THR A 653 26.20 26.86 14.17
C THR A 653 27.24 27.80 14.76
N GLY A 654 27.72 28.78 13.99
CA GLY A 654 28.82 29.66 14.39
C GLY A 654 30.20 29.00 14.36
N THR A 655 30.33 27.90 13.62
CA THR A 655 31.58 27.16 13.41
C THR A 655 32.24 27.58 12.09
N SER A 656 33.38 26.99 11.73
CA SER A 656 34.09 27.22 10.48
C SER A 656 34.12 25.97 9.61
N CYS A 657 33.75 26.09 8.33
CA CYS A 657 33.84 25.00 7.37
C CYS A 657 34.56 25.45 6.10
N THR A 658 35.52 24.63 5.64
CA THR A 658 36.20 24.79 4.36
C THR A 658 35.70 23.77 3.35
N VAL A 659 35.29 24.25 2.17
CA VAL A 659 34.97 23.43 1.01
C VAL A 659 36.11 23.57 -0.01
N PRO A 660 36.90 22.50 -0.27
CA PRO A 660 37.92 22.51 -1.31
C PRO A 660 37.28 22.29 -2.70
N ASN A 661 38.07 22.53 -3.75
CA ASN A 661 37.69 22.35 -5.16
C ASN A 661 36.52 23.25 -5.63
N ILE A 662 36.15 24.28 -4.86
CA ILE A 662 35.18 25.32 -5.22
C ILE A 662 35.64 26.65 -4.64
N GLY A 663 35.92 27.61 -5.52
CA GLY A 663 36.28 28.97 -5.14
C GLY A 663 35.83 29.99 -6.19
N SER A 664 36.46 31.15 -6.19
CA SER A 664 36.07 32.28 -7.05
C SER A 664 36.28 32.04 -8.55
N SER A 665 37.05 31.01 -8.95
CA SER A 665 37.22 30.63 -10.37
C SER A 665 36.24 29.55 -10.84
N SER A 666 35.32 29.08 -9.98
CA SER A 666 34.35 28.05 -10.35
C SER A 666 33.46 28.51 -11.51
N LEU A 667 33.19 27.59 -12.44
CA LEU A 667 32.24 27.83 -13.53
C LEU A 667 30.78 27.86 -13.06
N GLN A 668 30.51 27.48 -11.81
CA GLN A 668 29.17 27.31 -11.26
C GLN A 668 28.69 28.58 -10.54
N GLY A 669 27.52 29.09 -10.93
CA GLY A 669 26.96 30.30 -10.34
C GLY A 669 26.73 30.22 -8.82
N ASP A 670 26.38 29.03 -8.32
CA ASP A 670 26.17 28.77 -6.90
C ASP A 670 27.44 28.97 -6.04
N ALA A 671 28.64 29.01 -6.64
CA ALA A 671 29.88 29.29 -5.90
C ALA A 671 29.90 30.70 -5.28
N ARG A 672 28.98 31.58 -5.71
CA ARG A 672 28.77 32.91 -5.15
C ARG A 672 27.97 32.91 -3.85
N PHE A 673 27.31 31.81 -3.48
CA PHE A 673 26.46 31.72 -2.29
C PHE A 673 27.15 32.23 -1.01
N ALA A 674 28.42 31.87 -0.81
CA ALA A 674 29.17 32.35 0.34
C ALA A 674 29.32 33.89 0.36
N VAL A 675 29.68 34.49 -0.78
CA VAL A 675 29.99 35.92 -0.89
C VAL A 675 28.74 36.78 -0.95
N ASP A 676 27.71 36.33 -1.67
CA ASP A 676 26.53 37.13 -2.00
C ASP A 676 25.35 36.88 -1.04
N VAL A 677 25.34 35.74 -0.33
CA VAL A 677 24.29 35.40 0.65
C VAL A 677 24.87 35.37 2.07
N LEU A 678 25.82 34.47 2.37
CA LEU A 678 26.26 34.25 3.76
C LEU A 678 27.05 35.43 4.33
N LYS A 679 27.90 36.08 3.53
CA LYS A 679 28.68 37.25 3.98
C LYS A 679 27.77 38.43 4.35
N PRO A 680 26.77 38.85 3.54
CA PRO A 680 25.79 39.85 3.96
C PRO A 680 24.95 39.45 5.19
N MET A 681 24.70 38.15 5.41
CA MET A 681 24.06 37.66 6.63
C MET A 681 24.94 37.72 7.89
N GLY A 682 26.20 38.18 7.77
CA GLY A 682 27.12 38.38 8.90
C GLY A 682 28.21 37.33 9.05
N CYS A 683 28.34 36.39 8.11
CA CYS A 683 29.43 35.40 8.13
C CYS A 683 30.76 36.02 7.68
N LYS A 684 31.88 35.50 8.20
CA LYS A 684 33.20 35.75 7.64
C LYS A 684 33.44 34.76 6.49
N VAL A 685 33.84 35.28 5.33
CA VAL A 685 34.03 34.47 4.11
C VAL A 685 35.41 34.71 3.53
N GLU A 686 36.16 33.62 3.38
CA GLU A 686 37.50 33.58 2.78
C GLU A 686 37.44 32.64 1.56
N GLN A 687 37.36 33.23 0.36
CA GLN A 687 37.27 32.49 -0.89
C GLN A 687 38.54 32.70 -1.72
N THR A 688 39.27 31.62 -1.96
CA THR A 688 40.39 31.58 -2.92
C THR A 688 39.86 31.22 -4.31
N ALA A 689 40.73 31.07 -5.31
CA ALA A 689 40.31 30.58 -6.63
C ALA A 689 39.69 29.18 -6.56
N THR A 690 40.17 28.30 -5.67
CA THR A 690 39.84 26.86 -5.65
C THR A 690 39.26 26.36 -4.33
N SER A 691 39.07 27.22 -3.33
CA SER A 691 38.50 26.85 -2.03
C SER A 691 37.65 27.96 -1.44
N THR A 692 36.63 27.60 -0.65
CA THR A 692 35.76 28.56 0.05
C THR A 692 35.66 28.16 1.52
N THR A 693 36.02 29.08 2.42
CA THR A 693 35.86 28.92 3.87
C THR A 693 34.83 29.91 4.38
N VAL A 694 33.87 29.43 5.17
CA VAL A 694 32.87 30.24 5.86
C VAL A 694 32.98 30.01 7.35
N THR A 695 33.05 31.09 8.12
CA THR A 695 32.89 31.08 9.58
C THR A 695 31.61 31.82 9.92
N GLY A 696 30.65 31.13 10.56
CA GLY A 696 29.39 31.73 10.97
C GLY A 696 29.56 32.77 12.08
N PRO A 697 28.63 33.72 12.21
CA PRO A 697 28.57 34.57 13.40
C PRO A 697 28.24 33.70 14.64
N PRO A 698 28.39 34.23 15.87
CA PRO A 698 27.93 33.50 17.05
C PRO A 698 26.49 32.99 16.87
N ARG A 699 26.24 31.73 17.26
CA ARG A 699 24.96 31.04 17.04
C ARG A 699 23.77 31.93 17.45
N GLY A 700 22.82 32.12 16.53
CA GLY A 700 21.65 32.98 16.71
C GLY A 700 21.82 34.43 16.22
N GLN A 701 23.00 34.84 15.74
CA GLN A 701 23.27 36.21 15.28
C GLN A 701 23.33 36.38 13.75
N LEU A 702 22.72 35.47 13.00
CA LEU A 702 22.55 35.64 11.55
C LEU A 702 21.61 36.81 11.27
N LYS A 703 21.93 37.62 10.26
CA LYS A 703 21.13 38.79 9.87
C LYS A 703 20.26 38.47 8.65
N PRO A 704 19.00 38.95 8.59
CA PRO A 704 18.14 38.78 7.43
C PRO A 704 18.67 39.59 6.24
N LEU A 705 18.29 39.19 5.03
CA LEU A 705 18.61 39.90 3.80
C LEU A 705 17.38 40.64 3.29
N PRO A 706 17.29 41.98 3.41
CA PRO A 706 16.12 42.72 2.95
C PRO A 706 15.72 42.40 1.50
N HIS A 707 16.71 42.10 0.65
CA HIS A 707 16.50 41.55 -0.68
C HIS A 707 17.77 40.82 -1.17
N VAL A 708 17.60 39.67 -1.81
CA VAL A 708 18.64 38.99 -2.58
C VAL A 708 18.06 38.43 -3.87
N ASP A 709 18.68 38.78 -5.01
CA ASP A 709 18.38 38.18 -6.30
C ASP A 709 19.21 36.90 -6.45
N MET A 710 18.52 35.76 -6.51
CA MET A 710 19.14 34.44 -6.67
C MET A 710 19.01 33.88 -8.09
N GLU A 711 18.64 34.68 -9.10
CA GLU A 711 18.69 34.27 -10.53
C GLU A 711 20.04 33.64 -10.96
N PRO A 712 21.20 34.11 -10.47
CA PRO A 712 22.50 33.48 -10.78
C PRO A 712 22.75 32.13 -10.08
N MET A 713 21.98 31.82 -9.02
CA MET A 713 22.18 30.67 -8.14
C MET A 713 20.84 30.05 -7.68
N THR A 714 19.90 29.89 -8.61
CA THR A 714 18.50 29.59 -8.26
C THR A 714 18.32 28.34 -7.42
N ASP A 715 19.23 27.37 -7.52
CA ASP A 715 19.16 26.11 -6.81
C ASP A 715 19.67 26.20 -5.35
N ALA A 716 20.41 27.26 -5.00
CA ALA A 716 20.89 27.53 -3.63
C ALA A 716 19.81 28.16 -2.73
N PHE A 717 18.66 28.53 -3.28
CA PHE A 717 17.61 29.23 -2.52
C PHE A 717 17.01 28.38 -1.38
N LEU A 718 16.97 27.05 -1.53
CA LEU A 718 16.45 26.16 -0.50
C LEU A 718 17.34 26.23 0.75
N THR A 719 18.66 26.20 0.54
CA THR A 719 19.66 26.40 1.59
C THR A 719 19.57 27.81 2.16
N ALA A 720 19.47 28.85 1.32
CA ALA A 720 19.27 30.23 1.79
C ALA A 720 18.02 30.36 2.68
N SER A 721 16.95 29.65 2.33
CA SER A 721 15.67 29.72 3.03
C SER A 721 15.77 29.16 4.45
N VAL A 722 16.47 28.04 4.65
CA VAL A 722 16.68 27.47 5.99
C VAL A 722 17.67 28.28 6.84
N VAL A 723 18.63 28.96 6.22
CA VAL A 723 19.50 29.91 6.93
C VAL A 723 18.72 31.17 7.33
N ALA A 724 17.86 31.68 6.42
CA ALA A 724 16.99 32.83 6.66
C ALA A 724 15.94 32.58 7.73
N ALA A 725 15.48 31.33 7.89
CA ALA A 725 14.51 30.92 8.89
C ALA A 725 14.96 31.22 10.34
N VAL A 726 16.27 31.31 10.57
CA VAL A 726 16.88 31.58 11.89
C VAL A 726 17.66 32.89 11.93
N ALA A 727 17.45 33.76 10.94
CA ALA A 727 18.07 35.08 10.89
C ALA A 727 17.23 36.10 11.67
N GLN A 728 17.87 36.89 12.54
CA GLN A 728 17.22 37.87 13.42
C GLN A 728 17.43 39.30 12.95
N GLY A 729 16.34 40.07 12.88
CA GLY A 729 16.35 41.50 12.60
C GLY A 729 14.95 42.06 12.40
N ASP A 730 14.86 43.37 12.18
CA ASP A 730 13.57 44.08 12.00
C ASP A 730 12.92 43.82 10.62
N SER A 731 13.58 43.05 9.74
CA SER A 731 13.12 42.76 8.37
C SER A 731 13.10 41.27 8.08
N SER A 732 12.21 40.84 7.20
CA SER A 732 12.22 39.53 6.57
C SER A 732 13.41 39.36 5.61
N THR A 733 13.67 38.12 5.20
CA THR A 733 14.56 37.83 4.06
C THR A 733 13.75 37.65 2.80
N THR A 734 13.96 38.50 1.79
CA THR A 734 13.27 38.41 0.49
C THR A 734 14.19 37.83 -0.57
N ILE A 735 13.80 36.69 -1.14
CA ILE A 735 14.53 36.01 -2.22
C ILE A 735 13.71 36.12 -3.51
N THR A 736 14.33 36.62 -4.59
CA THR A 736 13.72 36.76 -5.93
C THR A 736 14.56 36.06 -7.00
N GLY A 737 14.08 36.01 -8.25
CA GLY A 737 14.79 35.40 -9.37
C GLY A 737 14.68 33.87 -9.45
N ILE A 738 13.71 33.27 -8.74
CA ILE A 738 13.61 31.80 -8.58
C ILE A 738 12.28 31.21 -9.08
N ALA A 739 11.49 31.92 -9.90
CA ALA A 739 10.22 31.40 -10.45
C ALA A 739 10.36 30.03 -11.15
N ASN A 740 11.53 29.72 -11.73
CA ASN A 740 11.80 28.44 -12.38
C ASN A 740 11.81 27.23 -11.41
N GLN A 741 11.88 27.46 -10.10
CA GLN A 741 11.92 26.40 -9.07
C GLN A 741 10.56 25.71 -8.86
N ARG A 742 9.49 26.24 -9.47
CA ARG A 742 8.12 25.67 -9.44
C ARG A 742 7.95 24.41 -10.29
N VAL A 743 8.80 24.25 -11.31
CA VAL A 743 8.68 23.21 -12.36
C VAL A 743 9.85 22.22 -12.34
N LYS A 744 10.43 22.03 -11.16
CA LYS A 744 11.57 21.13 -10.92
C LYS A 744 11.06 19.76 -10.47
N GLU A 745 11.80 19.06 -9.63
CA GLU A 745 11.40 17.79 -9.03
C GLU A 745 10.01 17.92 -8.36
N CYS A 746 9.82 18.99 -7.56
CA CYS A 746 8.53 19.44 -7.04
C CYS A 746 8.33 20.96 -7.25
N ASN A 747 7.22 21.53 -6.75
CA ASN A 747 7.09 22.98 -6.58
C ASN A 747 7.90 23.39 -5.34
N ARG A 748 9.19 23.66 -5.51
CA ARG A 748 10.12 23.86 -4.38
C ARG A 748 9.75 25.08 -3.53
N ILE A 749 9.19 26.13 -4.11
CA ILE A 749 8.77 27.33 -3.35
C ILE A 749 7.65 26.95 -2.37
N GLU A 750 6.62 26.27 -2.87
CA GLU A 750 5.52 25.77 -2.05
C GLU A 750 5.98 24.76 -1.00
N ALA A 751 6.91 23.86 -1.36
CA ALA A 751 7.53 22.93 -0.43
C ALA A 751 8.26 23.67 0.71
N MET A 752 9.08 24.69 0.39
CA MET A 752 9.75 25.49 1.42
C MET A 752 8.75 26.20 2.34
N ILE A 753 7.69 26.81 1.80
CA ILE A 753 6.65 27.48 2.61
C ILE A 753 5.97 26.48 3.56
N THR A 754 5.56 25.34 3.02
CA THR A 754 4.83 24.30 3.77
C THR A 754 5.68 23.71 4.89
N GLU A 755 6.92 23.36 4.58
CA GLU A 755 7.80 22.69 5.53
C GLU A 755 8.37 23.67 6.55
N LEU A 756 8.72 24.92 6.18
CA LEU A 756 9.11 25.97 7.13
C LEU A 756 8.00 26.28 8.16
N ALA A 757 6.73 26.27 7.73
CA ALA A 757 5.60 26.49 8.63
C ALA A 757 5.54 25.44 9.77
N LYS A 758 6.01 24.20 9.53
CA LYS A 758 6.08 23.15 10.56
C LYS A 758 7.09 23.48 11.65
N PHE A 759 8.13 24.24 11.32
CA PHE A 759 9.12 24.77 12.28
C PHE A 759 8.65 26.06 12.97
N GLY A 760 7.44 26.54 12.67
CA GLY A 760 6.93 27.81 13.18
C GLY A 760 7.43 29.05 12.43
N VAL A 761 8.14 28.86 11.32
CA VAL A 761 8.70 29.93 10.50
C VAL A 761 7.66 30.31 9.44
N LYS A 762 7.26 31.59 9.41
CA LYS A 762 6.33 32.08 8.39
C LYS A 762 7.10 32.37 7.11
N ALA A 763 6.58 31.91 5.97
CA ALA A 763 7.06 32.29 4.66
C ALA A 763 5.88 32.66 3.74
N ASP A 764 6.03 33.73 2.97
CA ASP A 764 5.04 34.22 2.03
C ASP A 764 5.55 33.99 0.59
N GLU A 765 4.63 33.57 -0.28
CA GLU A 765 4.93 33.32 -1.68
C GLU A 765 4.97 34.63 -2.47
N LEU A 766 6.03 34.82 -3.28
CA LEU A 766 6.14 35.94 -4.21
C LEU A 766 5.97 35.44 -5.66
N PRO A 767 5.54 36.32 -6.60
CA PRO A 767 5.44 35.95 -8.02
C PRO A 767 6.74 35.36 -8.60
N ASP A 768 7.88 35.88 -8.15
CA ASP A 768 9.21 35.45 -8.58
C ASP A 768 10.10 34.96 -7.41
N GLY A 769 9.49 34.53 -6.30
CA GLY A 769 10.27 33.97 -5.19
C GLY A 769 9.54 33.77 -3.88
N ILE A 770 10.22 34.05 -2.78
CA ILE A 770 9.75 33.75 -1.43
C ILE A 770 10.26 34.82 -0.44
N GLU A 771 9.41 35.19 0.50
CA GLU A 771 9.75 36.06 1.62
C GLU A 771 9.70 35.24 2.92
N ILE A 772 10.77 35.25 3.72
CA ILE A 772 10.91 34.42 4.92
C ILE A 772 11.04 35.31 6.14
N HIS A 773 10.15 35.10 7.10
CA HIS A 773 10.12 35.81 8.38
C HIS A 773 10.87 34.97 9.40
N GLY A 774 12.18 35.19 9.48
CA GLY A 774 13.07 34.48 10.41
C GLY A 774 12.69 34.70 11.87
N ILE A 775 12.98 33.71 12.71
CA ILE A 775 12.67 33.71 14.15
C ILE A 775 13.91 33.38 14.99
N ASP A 776 13.82 33.54 16.31
CA ASP A 776 14.86 33.05 17.22
C ASP A 776 14.94 31.52 17.17
N ILE A 777 16.16 30.99 17.22
CA ILE A 777 16.42 29.55 17.36
C ILE A 777 15.68 28.99 18.59
N ALA A 778 15.55 29.77 19.66
CA ALA A 778 14.81 29.39 20.86
C ALA A 778 13.30 29.17 20.61
N ASP A 779 12.74 29.81 19.58
CA ASP A 779 11.33 29.78 19.20
C ASP A 779 11.02 28.76 18.09
N LEU A 780 12.04 28.11 17.51
CA LEU A 780 11.85 27.02 16.56
C LEU A 780 10.99 25.91 17.16
N LYS A 781 9.95 25.53 16.44
CA LYS A 781 9.11 24.37 16.77
C LYS A 781 9.71 23.11 16.15
N THR A 782 9.61 22.00 16.86
CA THR A 782 9.93 20.68 16.31
C THR A 782 8.72 20.16 15.53
N PRO A 783 8.84 19.87 14.22
CA PRO A 783 7.78 19.19 13.47
C PRO A 783 7.33 17.90 14.16
N SER A 784 6.01 17.71 14.27
CA SER A 784 5.44 16.56 14.97
C SER A 784 5.69 15.25 14.23
N ILE A 785 6.26 14.26 14.91
CA ILE A 785 6.45 12.89 14.42
C ILE A 785 5.09 12.25 14.10
N GLU A 786 4.08 12.43 14.96
CA GLU A 786 2.71 11.96 14.74
C GLU A 786 2.09 12.53 13.45
N LYS A 787 2.54 13.71 13.01
CA LYS A 787 2.15 14.35 11.74
C LYS A 787 3.16 14.12 10.61
N ARG A 788 3.98 13.08 10.70
CA ARG A 788 4.96 12.65 9.67
C ARG A 788 6.13 13.61 9.42
N GLY A 789 6.46 14.50 10.36
CA GLY A 789 7.68 15.32 10.28
C GLY A 789 7.80 16.15 9.00
N VAL A 790 8.98 16.13 8.38
CA VAL A 790 9.33 16.87 7.16
C VAL A 790 9.19 16.00 5.92
N CYS A 791 8.42 16.48 4.94
CA CYS A 791 8.28 15.82 3.64
C CYS A 791 9.36 16.31 2.67
N SER A 792 10.06 15.39 2.02
CA SER A 792 11.12 15.72 1.05
C SER A 792 10.61 15.89 -0.37
N TYR A 793 9.40 15.40 -0.69
CA TYR A 793 8.78 15.48 -2.02
C TYR A 793 9.61 14.83 -3.14
N ASP A 794 10.36 13.77 -2.81
CA ASP A 794 11.39 13.19 -3.68
C ASP A 794 12.40 14.24 -4.22
N ASP A 795 12.65 15.30 -3.46
CA ASP A 795 13.60 16.36 -3.77
C ASP A 795 14.77 16.38 -2.78
N HIS A 796 15.90 15.84 -3.23
CA HIS A 796 17.18 15.84 -2.53
C HIS A 796 17.56 17.18 -1.89
N ARG A 797 17.22 18.31 -2.52
CA ARG A 797 17.60 19.63 -2.00
C ARG A 797 16.74 20.03 -0.81
N VAL A 798 15.47 19.63 -0.81
CA VAL A 798 14.55 19.84 0.33
C VAL A 798 15.06 19.02 1.51
N ALA A 799 15.34 17.73 1.32
CA ALA A 799 15.87 16.84 2.35
C ALA A 799 17.17 17.38 2.98
N MET A 800 18.15 17.75 2.15
CA MET A 800 19.44 18.26 2.64
C MET A 800 19.28 19.60 3.39
N SER A 801 18.48 20.54 2.86
CA SER A 801 18.25 21.84 3.49
C SER A 801 17.58 21.69 4.85
N PHE A 802 16.49 20.91 4.94
CA PHE A 802 15.78 20.72 6.21
C PHE A 802 16.56 19.88 7.20
N SER A 803 17.47 18.98 6.77
CA SER A 803 18.37 18.28 7.69
C SER A 803 19.26 19.22 8.50
N LEU A 804 19.62 20.39 7.95
CA LEU A 804 20.37 21.42 8.68
C LEU A 804 19.50 22.15 9.71
N LEU A 805 18.27 22.54 9.32
CA LEU A 805 17.34 23.23 10.22
C LEU A 805 16.89 22.33 11.38
N SER A 806 16.69 21.04 11.09
CA SER A 806 16.37 20.01 12.09
C SER A 806 17.36 19.96 13.24
N GLY A 807 18.66 20.05 12.94
CA GLY A 807 19.70 20.06 13.97
C GLY A 807 19.73 21.31 14.86
N LEU A 808 18.96 22.35 14.54
CA LEU A 808 18.77 23.51 15.42
C LEU A 808 17.58 23.36 16.38
N CYS A 809 16.69 22.38 16.17
CA CYS A 809 15.55 22.13 17.04
C CYS A 809 15.99 21.58 18.41
N LYS A 810 15.09 21.64 19.41
CA LYS A 810 15.36 21.12 20.77
C LYS A 810 15.23 19.60 20.88
N GLU A 811 14.39 19.03 20.02
CA GLU A 811 14.06 17.61 19.96
C GLU A 811 14.33 17.07 18.55
N PRO A 812 14.50 15.74 18.37
CA PRO A 812 14.75 15.14 17.07
C PRO A 812 13.63 15.41 16.06
N VAL A 813 14.00 15.65 14.80
CA VAL A 813 13.04 15.89 13.71
C VAL A 813 13.05 14.71 12.75
N LEU A 814 11.86 14.19 12.46
CA LEU A 814 11.66 13.17 11.43
C LEU A 814 11.75 13.80 10.03
N ILE A 815 12.63 13.28 9.18
CA ILE A 815 12.70 13.59 7.75
C ILE A 815 12.37 12.33 6.96
N LEU A 816 11.43 12.46 6.03
CA LEU A 816 11.02 11.38 5.14
C LEU A 816 11.95 11.24 3.93
N GLU A 817 12.00 10.06 3.32
CA GLU A 817 12.64 9.79 2.02
C GLU A 817 14.15 10.10 1.97
N ARG A 818 14.93 9.66 2.97
CA ARG A 818 16.37 9.97 3.08
C ARG A 818 17.16 9.56 1.83
N SER A 819 16.77 8.47 1.17
CA SER A 819 17.39 7.95 -0.05
C SER A 819 17.39 8.94 -1.21
N THR A 820 16.46 9.92 -1.21
CA THR A 820 16.38 10.91 -2.30
C THR A 820 17.66 11.75 -2.43
N THR A 821 18.45 11.92 -1.36
CA THR A 821 19.76 12.59 -1.42
C THR A 821 20.75 11.88 -2.35
N GLY A 822 20.58 10.59 -2.63
CA GLY A 822 21.37 9.80 -3.58
C GLY A 822 21.45 10.37 -5.00
N LYS A 823 20.49 11.22 -5.40
CA LYS A 823 20.49 11.91 -6.70
C LYS A 823 21.67 12.87 -6.91
N THR A 824 22.24 13.40 -5.83
CA THR A 824 23.35 14.37 -5.91
C THR A 824 24.43 14.16 -4.86
N TRP A 825 24.07 13.67 -3.67
CA TRP A 825 25.01 13.41 -2.59
C TRP A 825 24.60 12.19 -1.76
N PRO A 826 24.89 10.96 -2.23
CA PRO A 826 24.58 9.73 -1.50
C PRO A 826 25.14 9.69 -0.08
N GLY A 827 26.32 10.28 0.14
CA GLY A 827 26.99 10.34 1.44
C GLY A 827 26.59 11.53 2.32
N TRP A 828 25.53 12.29 2.00
CA TRP A 828 25.15 13.47 2.80
C TRP A 828 24.92 13.14 4.27
N TRP A 829 24.12 12.10 4.54
CA TRP A 829 23.83 11.66 5.90
C TRP A 829 25.09 11.14 6.62
N ASP A 830 26.00 10.52 5.87
CA ASP A 830 27.30 10.06 6.38
C ASP A 830 28.15 11.27 6.82
N ILE A 831 28.10 12.40 6.11
CA ILE A 831 28.75 13.67 6.50
C ILE A 831 28.11 14.26 7.75
N LEU A 832 26.77 14.30 7.83
CA LEU A 832 26.07 14.76 9.03
C LEU A 832 26.52 13.97 10.26
N HIS A 833 26.54 12.65 10.16
CA HIS A 833 26.97 11.77 11.24
C HIS A 833 28.46 11.91 11.56
N SER A 834 29.33 11.55 10.61
CA SER A 834 30.76 11.36 10.87
C SER A 834 31.59 12.64 10.89
N LYS A 835 31.14 13.71 10.20
CA LYS A 835 31.90 14.96 10.08
C LYS A 835 31.28 16.13 10.82
N PHE A 836 29.96 16.18 10.96
CA PHE A 836 29.28 17.20 11.76
C PHE A 836 28.90 16.73 13.17
N ASN A 837 29.16 15.45 13.49
CA ASN A 837 28.94 14.87 14.81
C ASN A 837 27.46 14.93 15.24
N ILE A 838 26.57 14.64 14.29
CA ILE A 838 25.11 14.63 14.47
C ILE A 838 24.67 13.20 14.75
N GLU A 839 23.89 13.02 15.81
CA GLU A 839 23.24 11.75 16.11
C GLU A 839 22.08 11.54 15.11
N LEU A 840 22.03 10.37 14.46
CA LEU A 840 20.99 9.99 13.51
C LEU A 840 20.40 8.65 13.93
N ASP A 841 19.07 8.58 13.96
CA ASP A 841 18.34 7.32 14.15
C ASP A 841 17.47 7.02 12.94
N GLY A 842 17.29 5.74 12.63
CA GLY A 842 16.22 5.33 11.72
C GLY A 842 14.86 5.38 12.40
N TYR A 843 13.82 5.72 11.64
CA TYR A 843 12.43 5.69 12.09
C TYR A 843 11.61 4.75 11.23
N GLU A 844 10.76 3.93 11.86
CA GLU A 844 9.75 3.11 11.19
C GLU A 844 8.38 3.59 11.65
N PRO A 845 7.49 4.03 10.74
CA PRO A 845 6.12 4.31 11.12
C PRO A 845 5.43 3.02 11.58
N PRO A 846 4.50 3.09 12.55
CA PRO A 846 3.71 1.93 12.96
C PRO A 846 2.97 1.32 11.75
N PHE A 847 3.02 -0.02 11.62
CA PHE A 847 2.30 -0.72 10.55
C PHE A 847 0.80 -0.40 10.58
N GLY A 848 0.24 0.03 9.45
CA GLY A 848 -1.20 0.36 9.30
C GLY A 848 -1.53 1.85 9.23
N THR A 849 -0.60 2.77 9.47
CA THR A 849 -0.89 4.22 9.33
C THR A 849 -1.06 4.68 7.88
N ASP A 850 -0.61 3.90 6.90
CA ASP A 850 -0.86 4.19 5.49
C ASP A 850 -2.25 3.67 5.09
N LYS A 851 -3.24 4.56 5.23
CA LYS A 851 -4.66 4.44 4.81
C LYS A 851 -5.64 3.80 5.80
N GLU A 852 -5.31 3.64 7.08
CA GLU A 852 -6.34 3.47 8.11
C GLU A 852 -6.98 4.81 8.47
N GLY A 853 -8.19 5.03 7.96
CA GLY A 853 -9.13 6.00 8.53
C GLY A 853 -8.77 7.47 8.30
N THR A 854 -8.41 7.87 7.07
CA THR A 854 -8.75 9.25 6.68
C THR A 854 -10.26 9.38 6.87
N LYS A 855 -10.70 10.38 7.64
CA LYS A 855 -12.09 10.82 7.71
C LYS A 855 -12.77 10.65 6.34
N ALA A 856 -14.04 10.27 6.33
CA ALA A 856 -14.87 10.26 5.12
C ALA A 856 -14.49 11.47 4.26
N SER A 857 -14.06 11.20 3.03
CA SER A 857 -13.46 12.20 2.14
C SER A 857 -14.32 13.46 2.12
N ASP A 858 -13.72 14.62 2.36
CA ASP A 858 -14.45 15.90 2.28
C ASP A 858 -14.75 16.29 0.83
N LYS A 859 -14.28 15.52 -0.16
CA LYS A 859 -14.57 15.74 -1.57
C LYS A 859 -16.06 15.64 -1.85
N SER A 860 -16.53 16.52 -2.71
CA SER A 860 -17.92 16.54 -3.14
C SER A 860 -18.32 15.28 -3.90
N ILE A 861 -19.59 14.91 -3.82
CA ILE A 861 -20.15 13.76 -4.55
C ILE A 861 -20.91 14.28 -5.77
N ILE A 862 -20.54 13.82 -6.97
CA ILE A 862 -21.23 14.20 -8.21
C ILE A 862 -22.30 13.14 -8.52
N ILE A 863 -23.52 13.57 -8.83
CA ILE A 863 -24.63 12.68 -9.17
C ILE A 863 -24.99 12.86 -10.65
N ILE A 864 -24.98 11.75 -11.40
CA ILE A 864 -25.35 11.67 -12.81
C ILE A 864 -26.53 10.71 -13.01
N GLY A 865 -27.29 10.87 -14.10
CA GLY A 865 -28.39 9.98 -14.46
C GLY A 865 -29.51 10.69 -15.22
N MET A 866 -30.42 9.91 -15.81
CA MET A 866 -31.53 10.44 -16.62
C MET A 866 -32.45 11.39 -15.85
N ARG A 867 -33.19 12.22 -16.59
CA ARG A 867 -34.29 13.01 -16.00
C ARG A 867 -35.35 12.04 -15.44
N GLY A 868 -35.92 12.36 -14.28
CA GLY A 868 -36.93 11.51 -13.62
C GLY A 868 -36.39 10.41 -12.69
N THR A 869 -35.07 10.17 -12.62
CA THR A 869 -34.49 9.12 -11.76
C THR A 869 -34.45 9.44 -10.27
N GLY A 870 -34.96 10.61 -9.85
CA GLY A 870 -34.98 11.03 -8.43
C GLY A 870 -33.70 11.71 -7.93
N LYS A 871 -32.85 12.22 -8.83
CA LYS A 871 -31.58 12.90 -8.46
C LYS A 871 -31.75 13.96 -7.39
N SER A 872 -32.68 14.92 -7.54
CA SER A 872 -32.86 16.02 -6.59
C SER A 872 -33.21 15.50 -5.19
N THR A 873 -34.15 14.53 -5.09
CA THR A 873 -34.53 13.91 -3.81
C THR A 873 -33.38 13.16 -3.15
N LEU A 874 -32.67 12.31 -3.90
CA LEU A 874 -31.55 11.53 -3.38
C LEU A 874 -30.32 12.40 -3.04
N SER A 875 -30.13 13.51 -3.78
CA SER A 875 -29.07 14.49 -3.50
C SER A 875 -29.28 15.18 -2.16
N GLU A 876 -30.52 15.57 -1.85
CA GLU A 876 -30.88 16.16 -0.55
C GLU A 876 -30.66 15.18 0.60
N TRP A 877 -31.03 13.91 0.42
CA TRP A 877 -30.79 12.88 1.42
C TRP A 877 -29.30 12.65 1.66
N LEU A 878 -28.52 12.55 0.59
CA LEU A 878 -27.08 12.40 0.65
C LEU A 878 -26.42 13.61 1.33
N ALA A 879 -26.82 14.83 0.96
CA ALA A 879 -26.30 16.06 1.52
C ALA A 879 -26.58 16.15 3.02
N SER A 880 -27.83 15.85 3.42
CA SER A 880 -28.24 15.81 4.82
C SER A 880 -27.43 14.76 5.62
N PHE A 881 -27.33 13.54 5.11
CA PHE A 881 -26.59 12.45 5.77
C PHE A 881 -25.10 12.76 5.94
N MET A 882 -24.45 13.30 4.91
CA MET A 882 -23.01 13.64 4.94
C MET A 882 -22.72 14.97 5.64
N GLY A 883 -23.74 15.76 5.96
CA GLY A 883 -23.56 17.15 6.41
C GLY A 883 -23.03 18.09 5.31
N PHE A 884 -23.22 17.71 4.04
CA PHE A 884 -22.81 18.48 2.87
C PHE A 884 -23.91 19.46 2.43
N LYS A 885 -23.58 20.38 1.53
CA LYS A 885 -24.54 21.26 0.86
C LYS A 885 -24.98 20.66 -0.48
N SER A 886 -26.27 20.64 -0.78
CA SER A 886 -26.76 20.23 -2.10
C SER A 886 -26.64 21.40 -3.08
N LEU A 887 -26.19 21.14 -4.31
CA LEU A 887 -26.14 22.12 -5.41
C LEU A 887 -26.62 21.43 -6.68
N ASP A 888 -27.69 21.97 -7.29
CA ASP A 888 -28.15 21.56 -8.61
C ASP A 888 -27.49 22.43 -9.68
N MET A 889 -26.72 21.80 -10.57
CA MET A 889 -25.97 22.52 -11.61
C MET A 889 -26.86 23.17 -12.66
N ASP A 890 -28.05 22.61 -12.93
CA ASP A 890 -29.00 23.23 -13.86
C ASP A 890 -29.53 24.54 -13.25
N VAL A 891 -29.84 24.55 -11.95
CA VAL A 891 -30.26 25.77 -11.22
C VAL A 891 -29.12 26.79 -11.14
N TYR A 892 -27.90 26.34 -10.84
CA TYR A 892 -26.73 27.23 -10.80
C TYR A 892 -26.41 27.86 -12.16
N LEU A 893 -26.62 27.11 -13.26
CA LEU A 893 -26.51 27.62 -14.62
C LEU A 893 -27.58 28.68 -14.93
N GLU A 894 -28.84 28.44 -14.55
CA GLU A 894 -29.94 29.40 -14.72
C GLU A 894 -29.69 30.70 -13.95
N GLU A 895 -29.25 30.61 -12.69
CA GLU A 895 -28.88 31.77 -11.87
C GLU A 895 -27.74 32.58 -12.50
N LYS A 896 -26.75 31.91 -13.08
CA LYS A 896 -25.59 32.57 -13.68
C LYS A 896 -25.89 33.22 -15.03
N LEU A 897 -26.75 32.60 -15.85
CA LEU A 897 -27.14 33.13 -17.16
C LEU A 897 -28.31 34.12 -17.08
N GLY A 898 -29.08 34.13 -16.00
CA GLY A 898 -30.26 34.97 -15.82
C GLY A 898 -31.48 34.55 -16.64
N ASN A 899 -31.41 33.44 -17.38
CA ASN A 899 -32.46 32.88 -18.22
C ASN A 899 -32.71 31.42 -17.86
N ASP A 900 -33.96 30.96 -17.93
CA ASP A 900 -34.28 29.54 -17.76
C ASP A 900 -33.75 28.71 -18.94
N ILE A 901 -33.39 27.44 -18.69
CA ILE A 901 -32.76 26.57 -19.70
C ILE A 901 -33.63 26.38 -20.94
N LYS A 902 -34.97 26.37 -20.80
CA LYS A 902 -35.87 26.19 -21.95
C LYS A 902 -35.80 27.40 -22.88
N SER A 903 -35.83 28.61 -22.32
CA SER A 903 -35.68 29.85 -23.09
C SER A 903 -34.32 29.91 -23.78
N LEU A 904 -33.25 29.50 -23.09
CA LEU A 904 -31.90 29.45 -23.65
C LEU A 904 -31.78 28.51 -24.87
N ILE A 905 -32.30 27.28 -24.76
CA ILE A 905 -32.27 26.30 -25.86
C ILE A 905 -33.11 26.79 -27.03
N LYS A 906 -34.26 27.44 -26.77
CA LYS A 906 -35.11 28.01 -27.82
C LYS A 906 -34.43 29.15 -28.58
N GLU A 907 -33.64 29.98 -27.90
CA GLU A 907 -32.96 31.14 -28.49
C GLU A 907 -31.66 30.77 -29.20
N LYS A 908 -30.82 29.92 -28.57
CA LYS A 908 -29.42 29.68 -29.00
C LYS A 908 -29.12 28.23 -29.38
N GLY A 909 -30.09 27.33 -29.26
CA GLY A 909 -29.94 25.92 -29.62
C GLY A 909 -29.21 25.07 -28.58
N TRP A 910 -29.16 23.77 -28.84
CA TRP A 910 -28.56 22.76 -27.95
C TRP A 910 -27.04 22.83 -27.89
N GLU A 911 -26.36 23.16 -28.99
CA GLU A 911 -24.89 23.25 -29.03
C GLU A 911 -24.38 24.32 -28.06
N TYR A 912 -24.97 25.52 -28.10
CA TYR A 912 -24.63 26.58 -27.16
C TYR A 912 -24.90 26.19 -25.71
N PHE A 913 -26.03 25.53 -25.42
CA PHE A 913 -26.31 25.03 -24.07
C PHE A 913 -25.23 24.04 -23.59
N ARG A 914 -24.74 23.14 -24.46
CA ARG A 914 -23.68 22.17 -24.11
C ARG A 914 -22.33 22.83 -23.85
N GLU A 915 -21.98 23.88 -24.58
CA GLU A 915 -20.78 24.68 -24.28
C GLU A 915 -20.88 25.35 -22.90
N GLN A 916 -22.04 25.93 -22.57
CA GLN A 916 -22.26 26.53 -21.25
C GLN A 916 -22.28 25.50 -20.12
N GLU A 917 -22.91 24.33 -20.35
CA GLU A 917 -22.90 23.20 -19.41
C GLU A 917 -21.47 22.72 -19.11
N ALA A 918 -20.60 22.65 -20.11
CA ALA A 918 -19.19 22.29 -19.93
C ALA A 918 -18.39 23.34 -19.14
N ALA A 919 -18.61 24.63 -19.42
CA ALA A 919 -18.00 25.72 -18.66
C ALA A 919 -18.44 25.72 -17.19
N ILE A 920 -19.73 25.50 -16.92
CA ILE A 920 -20.28 25.39 -15.57
C ILE A 920 -19.75 24.15 -14.85
N ALA A 921 -19.66 23.00 -15.51
CA ALA A 921 -19.10 21.78 -14.91
C ALA A 921 -17.66 21.98 -14.45
N LYS A 922 -16.83 22.61 -15.30
CA LYS A 922 -15.44 22.97 -14.96
C LYS A 922 -15.37 23.88 -13.73
N GLU A 923 -16.24 24.89 -13.65
CA GLU A 923 -16.30 25.76 -12.49
C GLU A 923 -16.75 25.00 -11.23
N CYS A 924 -17.85 24.26 -11.31
CA CYS A 924 -18.45 23.60 -10.15
C CYS A 924 -17.52 22.54 -9.56
N PHE A 925 -16.89 21.71 -10.38
CA PHE A 925 -16.00 20.65 -9.92
C PHE A 925 -14.71 21.20 -9.28
N SER A 926 -14.35 22.45 -9.57
CA SER A 926 -13.21 23.14 -8.96
C SER A 926 -13.62 23.92 -7.69
N LYS A 927 -14.60 24.83 -7.85
CA LYS A 927 -15.06 25.77 -6.82
C LYS A 927 -15.79 25.08 -5.66
N PHE A 928 -16.56 24.04 -5.97
CA PHE A 928 -17.35 23.27 -5.00
C PHE A 928 -16.79 21.84 -4.87
N SER A 929 -15.46 21.70 -4.90
CA SER A 929 -14.77 20.41 -4.84
C SER A 929 -14.87 19.70 -3.48
N LYS A 930 -15.29 20.39 -2.42
CA LYS A 930 -15.39 19.86 -1.05
C LYS A 930 -16.69 20.22 -0.33
N GLY A 931 -17.32 19.25 0.32
CA GLY A 931 -18.48 19.44 1.18
C GLY A 931 -19.80 19.69 0.43
N TYR A 932 -19.89 19.32 -0.85
CA TYR A 932 -21.10 19.45 -1.66
C TYR A 932 -21.59 18.12 -2.24
N VAL A 933 -22.88 18.05 -2.51
CA VAL A 933 -23.48 17.08 -3.42
C VAL A 933 -23.89 17.82 -4.69
N LEU A 934 -23.25 17.50 -5.81
CA LEU A 934 -23.43 18.17 -7.09
C LEU A 934 -24.36 17.35 -7.98
N SER A 935 -25.64 17.75 -8.07
CA SER A 935 -26.62 17.15 -8.98
C SER A 935 -26.42 17.73 -10.38
N THR A 936 -26.21 16.86 -11.38
CA THR A 936 -25.98 17.26 -12.78
C THR A 936 -27.23 17.15 -13.64
N GLY A 937 -27.30 17.93 -14.73
CA GLY A 937 -28.28 17.73 -15.78
C GLY A 937 -28.10 16.37 -16.47
N GLY A 938 -29.19 15.71 -16.86
CA GLY A 938 -29.15 14.36 -17.46
C GLY A 938 -28.47 14.28 -18.84
N GLY A 939 -27.98 15.39 -19.39
CA GLY A 939 -27.22 15.42 -20.64
C GLY A 939 -25.72 15.67 -20.45
N ILE A 940 -25.23 15.79 -19.21
CA ILE A 940 -23.83 16.10 -18.90
C ILE A 940 -22.84 15.16 -19.60
N VAL A 941 -23.22 13.89 -19.76
CA VAL A 941 -22.40 12.84 -20.40
C VAL A 941 -22.34 12.93 -21.92
N GLU A 942 -23.15 13.77 -22.58
CA GLU A 942 -23.11 13.93 -24.04
C GLU A 942 -21.86 14.71 -24.51
N GLY A 943 -21.38 15.65 -23.69
CA GLY A 943 -20.18 16.42 -23.97
C GLY A 943 -18.90 15.63 -23.71
N ALA A 944 -18.02 15.52 -24.71
CA ALA A 944 -16.74 14.82 -24.57
C ALA A 944 -15.85 15.41 -23.47
N GLU A 945 -15.82 16.74 -23.35
CA GLU A 945 -15.08 17.44 -22.29
C GLU A 945 -15.61 17.07 -20.89
N ASN A 946 -16.93 17.02 -20.72
CA ASN A 946 -17.55 16.66 -19.45
C ASN A 946 -17.29 15.19 -19.09
N ARG A 947 -17.35 14.27 -20.06
CA ARG A 947 -16.96 12.87 -19.82
C ARG A 947 -15.52 12.77 -19.32
N GLN A 948 -14.59 13.50 -19.93
CA GLN A 948 -13.20 13.51 -19.47
C GLN A 948 -13.09 14.10 -18.06
N ARG A 949 -13.81 15.18 -17.74
CA ARG A 949 -13.81 15.78 -16.40
C ARG A 949 -14.34 14.85 -15.31
N LEU A 950 -15.41 14.12 -15.59
CA LEU A 950 -15.95 13.12 -14.67
C LEU A 950 -14.92 12.00 -14.42
N LYS A 951 -14.26 11.51 -15.49
CA LYS A 951 -13.18 10.51 -15.40
C LYS A 951 -11.95 11.03 -14.64
N ASP A 952 -11.55 12.28 -14.87
CA ASP A 952 -10.45 12.93 -14.15
C ASP A 952 -10.78 13.07 -12.66
N TYR A 953 -12.02 13.43 -12.34
CA TYR A 953 -12.50 13.53 -10.96
C TYR A 953 -12.46 12.18 -10.23
N ILE A 954 -12.88 11.10 -10.89
CA ILE A 954 -12.76 9.72 -10.38
C ILE A 954 -11.29 9.36 -10.16
N THR A 955 -10.42 9.66 -11.13
CA THR A 955 -8.98 9.36 -11.06
C THR A 955 -8.30 10.09 -9.90
N ALA A 956 -8.78 11.30 -9.57
CA ALA A 956 -8.35 12.04 -8.39
C ALA A 956 -8.91 11.47 -7.07
N GLY A 957 -9.71 10.40 -7.08
CA GLY A 957 -10.35 9.81 -5.89
C GLY A 957 -11.71 10.41 -5.52
N GLY A 958 -12.39 11.06 -6.46
CA GLY A 958 -13.75 11.57 -6.29
C GLY A 958 -14.84 10.51 -6.54
N ILE A 959 -16.04 10.74 -6.02
CA ILE A 959 -17.21 9.87 -6.22
C ILE A 959 -18.11 10.49 -7.29
N VAL A 960 -18.38 9.72 -8.35
CA VAL A 960 -19.41 10.01 -9.35
C VAL A 960 -20.44 8.88 -9.31
N LEU A 961 -21.61 9.17 -8.75
CA LEU A 961 -22.70 8.24 -8.52
C LEU A 961 -23.71 8.32 -9.66
N HIS A 962 -23.87 7.21 -10.38
CA HIS A 962 -24.95 7.04 -11.36
C HIS A 962 -26.24 6.56 -10.65
N LEU A 963 -27.31 7.34 -10.76
CA LEU A 963 -28.65 6.97 -10.29
C LEU A 963 -29.50 6.49 -11.46
N HIS A 964 -29.87 5.21 -11.41
CA HIS A 964 -30.65 4.51 -12.42
C HIS A 964 -32.00 4.06 -11.84
N ARG A 965 -33.05 4.15 -12.65
CA ARG A 965 -34.38 3.58 -12.41
C ARG A 965 -34.81 2.81 -13.66
N ASP A 966 -35.73 1.87 -13.51
CA ASP A 966 -36.30 1.16 -14.65
C ASP A 966 -36.74 2.12 -15.77
N LEU A 967 -36.41 1.76 -17.02
CA LEU A 967 -36.63 2.61 -18.18
C LEU A 967 -38.12 2.72 -18.53
N GLU A 968 -38.87 1.62 -18.46
CA GLU A 968 -40.31 1.62 -18.77
C GLU A 968 -41.06 2.47 -17.74
N GLU A 969 -40.65 2.39 -16.47
CA GLU A 969 -41.18 3.23 -15.40
C GLU A 969 -40.80 4.71 -15.57
N THR A 970 -39.55 5.00 -15.95
CA THR A 970 -39.09 6.36 -16.23
C THR A 970 -39.90 6.98 -17.37
N VAL A 971 -40.22 6.21 -18.41
CA VAL A 971 -41.08 6.62 -19.53
C VAL A 971 -42.53 6.84 -19.05
N SER A 972 -43.07 5.96 -18.20
CA SER A 972 -44.40 6.10 -17.60
C SER A 972 -44.51 7.38 -16.75
N PHE A 973 -43.55 7.61 -15.85
CA PHE A 973 -43.49 8.83 -15.03
C PHE A 973 -43.41 10.11 -15.88
N LEU A 974 -42.58 10.12 -16.92
CA LEU A 974 -42.45 11.26 -17.83
C LEU A 974 -43.66 11.48 -18.75
N SER A 975 -44.54 10.49 -18.91
CA SER A 975 -45.77 10.59 -19.73
C SER A 975 -47.01 11.02 -18.95
N VAL A 976 -47.00 10.93 -17.61
CA VAL A 976 -48.07 11.43 -16.72
C VAL A 976 -47.98 12.95 -16.49
N ASP A 977 -46.78 13.56 -16.61
CA ASP A 977 -46.60 15.01 -16.49
C ASP A 977 -47.15 15.75 -17.73
N THR A 978 -48.37 16.28 -17.63
CA THR A 978 -49.04 17.04 -18.71
C THR A 978 -48.37 18.36 -19.08
N THR A 979 -47.32 18.81 -18.37
CA THR A 979 -46.68 20.10 -18.66
C THR A 979 -45.70 20.05 -19.84
N ARG A 980 -45.38 18.87 -20.39
CA ARG A 980 -44.38 18.72 -21.48
C ARG A 980 -44.76 17.57 -22.44
N PRO A 981 -44.50 17.68 -23.77
CA PRO A 981 -44.93 16.67 -24.74
C PRO A 981 -44.10 15.39 -24.63
N ALA A 982 -44.74 14.25 -24.40
CA ALA A 982 -44.10 12.94 -24.32
C ALA A 982 -44.21 12.19 -25.65
N TYR A 983 -43.13 12.19 -26.46
CA TYR A 983 -42.91 11.14 -27.46
C TYR A 983 -42.09 10.03 -26.80
N THR A 984 -42.74 8.90 -26.48
CA THR A 984 -42.16 7.75 -25.78
C THR A 984 -40.95 7.14 -26.50
N SER A 985 -40.84 7.27 -27.82
CA SER A 985 -39.73 6.78 -28.63
C SER A 985 -38.42 7.54 -28.41
N GLU A 986 -38.44 8.87 -28.24
CA GLU A 986 -37.22 9.67 -28.07
C GLU A 986 -36.51 9.38 -26.74
N VAL A 987 -37.26 9.15 -25.65
CA VAL A 987 -36.68 8.89 -24.33
C VAL A 987 -35.87 7.59 -24.32
N LYS A 988 -36.38 6.54 -24.99
CA LYS A 988 -35.70 5.25 -25.11
C LYS A 988 -34.43 5.34 -25.96
N GLU A 989 -34.47 6.06 -27.07
CA GLU A 989 -33.28 6.30 -27.91
C GLU A 989 -32.20 7.10 -27.17
N VAL A 990 -32.61 8.14 -26.43
CA VAL A 990 -31.70 8.94 -25.61
C VAL A 990 -31.07 8.11 -24.49
N TRP A 991 -31.83 7.21 -23.86
CA TRP A 991 -31.30 6.28 -22.86
C TRP A 991 -30.25 5.35 -23.46
N LEU A 992 -30.60 4.61 -24.52
CA LEU A 992 -29.69 3.66 -25.16
C LEU A 992 -28.39 4.32 -25.62
N ARG A 993 -28.44 5.59 -26.03
CA ARG A 993 -27.25 6.38 -26.38
C ARG A 993 -26.39 6.75 -25.16
N ARG A 994 -27.00 7.07 -24.02
CA ARG A 994 -26.32 7.60 -22.82
C ARG A 994 -25.89 6.53 -21.83
N GLU A 995 -26.49 5.34 -21.86
CA GLU A 995 -26.24 4.25 -20.91
C GLU A 995 -24.74 3.94 -20.77
N GLN A 996 -24.06 3.67 -21.87
CA GLN A 996 -22.62 3.40 -21.87
C GLN A 996 -21.81 4.59 -21.35
N TRP A 997 -22.23 5.83 -21.63
CA TRP A 997 -21.51 7.01 -21.12
C TRP A 997 -21.71 7.23 -19.62
N TYR A 998 -22.90 6.93 -19.08
CA TYR A 998 -23.10 6.94 -17.64
C TYR A 998 -22.23 5.89 -16.97
N ASP A 999 -22.14 4.69 -17.55
CA ASP A 999 -21.28 3.64 -17.05
C ASP A 999 -19.81 4.09 -17.06
N ASP A 1000 -19.30 4.56 -18.19
CA ASP A 1000 -17.94 5.08 -18.35
C ASP A 1000 -17.57 6.24 -17.40
N CYS A 1001 -18.55 7.08 -17.04
CA CYS A 1001 -18.32 8.31 -16.28
C CYS A 1001 -18.67 8.16 -14.79
N SER A 1002 -18.99 6.96 -14.31
CA SER A 1002 -19.30 6.69 -12.90
C SER A 1002 -18.42 5.59 -12.34
N ASN A 1003 -18.04 5.75 -11.07
CA ASN A 1003 -17.39 4.70 -10.28
C ASN A 1003 -18.35 4.01 -9.31
N TYR A 1004 -19.56 4.55 -9.11
CA TYR A 1004 -20.61 3.91 -8.34
C TYR A 1004 -21.97 4.00 -9.04
N HIS A 1005 -22.80 2.98 -8.83
CA HIS A 1005 -24.12 2.84 -9.46
C HIS A 1005 -25.13 2.39 -8.41
N PHE A 1006 -26.22 3.14 -8.27
CA PHE A 1006 -27.35 2.79 -7.43
C PHE A 1006 -28.62 2.66 -8.28
N TYR A 1007 -29.18 1.44 -8.29
CA TYR A 1007 -30.45 1.14 -8.94
C TYR A 1007 -31.59 1.33 -7.93
N SER A 1008 -32.47 2.29 -8.21
CA SER A 1008 -33.62 2.64 -7.37
C SER A 1008 -34.88 1.96 -7.87
N SER A 1009 -35.35 0.92 -7.17
CA SER A 1009 -36.64 0.28 -7.45
C SER A 1009 -37.83 1.23 -7.19
N HIS A 1010 -38.95 1.00 -7.88
CA HIS A 1010 -40.21 1.69 -7.58
C HIS A 1010 -40.76 1.33 -6.20
N CYS A 1011 -41.32 2.34 -5.54
CA CYS A 1011 -42.00 2.22 -4.26
C CYS A 1011 -43.47 2.59 -4.45
N ASN A 1012 -44.37 1.61 -4.33
CA ASN A 1012 -45.82 1.76 -4.35
C ASN A 1012 -46.37 2.18 -2.98
N THR A 1013 -45.63 1.90 -1.91
CA THR A 1013 -46.05 2.17 -0.52
C THR A 1013 -45.04 3.05 0.21
N GLU A 1014 -45.49 3.71 1.28
CA GLU A 1014 -44.61 4.49 2.16
C GLU A 1014 -43.55 3.60 2.84
N GLU A 1015 -43.89 2.35 3.16
CA GLU A 1015 -42.96 1.36 3.73
C GLU A 1015 -41.83 0.97 2.78
N GLU A 1016 -42.14 0.77 1.49
CA GLU A 1016 -41.12 0.50 0.46
C GLU A 1016 -40.19 1.70 0.27
N PHE A 1017 -40.73 2.91 0.37
CA PHE A 1017 -39.95 4.15 0.27
C PHE A 1017 -39.00 4.33 1.45
N ASP A 1018 -39.45 4.03 2.68
CA ASP A 1018 -38.62 4.05 3.87
C ASP A 1018 -37.50 2.98 3.81
N HIS A 1019 -37.78 1.79 3.28
CA HIS A 1019 -36.76 0.76 3.02
C HIS A 1019 -35.73 1.21 1.98
N LEU A 1020 -36.18 1.78 0.85
CA LEU A 1020 -35.28 2.31 -0.17
C LEU A 1020 -34.36 3.39 0.41
N ARG A 1021 -34.91 4.28 1.25
CA ARG A 1021 -34.13 5.32 1.94
C ARG A 1021 -33.07 4.72 2.86
N LYS A 1022 -33.43 3.72 3.67
CA LYS A 1022 -32.50 3.02 4.57
C LYS A 1022 -31.38 2.32 3.78
N SER A 1023 -31.76 1.60 2.73
CA SER A 1023 -30.83 0.90 1.85
C SER A 1023 -29.88 1.86 1.12
N PHE A 1024 -30.38 3.00 0.67
CA PHE A 1024 -29.57 4.07 0.10
C PHE A 1024 -28.56 4.62 1.12
N VAL A 1025 -28.98 4.88 2.36
CA VAL A 1025 -28.06 5.30 3.43
C VAL A 1025 -26.96 4.26 3.69
N ASN A 1026 -27.32 2.97 3.73
CA ASN A 1026 -26.34 1.88 3.90
C ASN A 1026 -25.35 1.81 2.72
N PHE A 1027 -25.84 1.96 1.49
CA PHE A 1027 -24.99 2.07 0.31
C PHE A 1027 -24.03 3.26 0.40
N ILE A 1028 -24.52 4.44 0.79
CA ILE A 1028 -23.70 5.64 0.96
C ILE A 1028 -22.63 5.44 2.04
N LYS A 1029 -22.99 4.85 3.18
CA LYS A 1029 -22.05 4.51 4.25
C LYS A 1029 -20.88 3.66 3.75
N ILE A 1030 -21.18 2.64 2.94
CA ILE A 1030 -20.17 1.77 2.33
C ILE A 1030 -19.30 2.58 1.38
N ILE A 1031 -19.85 3.22 0.34
CA ILE A 1031 -19.04 3.84 -0.72
C ILE A 1031 -18.23 5.06 -0.24
N THR A 1032 -18.66 5.72 0.84
CA THR A 1032 -17.96 6.87 1.44
C THR A 1032 -16.99 6.47 2.55
N GLY A 1033 -17.09 5.24 3.07
CA GLY A 1033 -16.32 4.77 4.22
C GLY A 1033 -16.74 5.40 5.55
N THR A 1034 -17.88 6.08 5.60
CA THR A 1034 -18.45 6.63 6.84
C THR A 1034 -18.70 5.52 7.86
N GLU A 1035 -19.11 4.35 7.38
CA GLU A 1035 -19.20 3.12 8.17
C GLU A 1035 -18.68 1.96 7.32
N LYS A 1036 -17.72 1.19 7.83
CA LYS A 1036 -17.19 0.01 7.14
C LYS A 1036 -18.10 -1.18 7.42
N ALA A 1037 -18.32 -2.04 6.43
CA ALA A 1037 -18.97 -3.33 6.65
C ALA A 1037 -18.29 -4.06 7.81
N SER A 1038 -19.04 -4.55 8.80
CA SER A 1038 -18.47 -5.24 9.95
C SER A 1038 -18.05 -6.66 9.57
N ILE A 1039 -16.83 -7.06 9.96
CA ILE A 1039 -16.45 -8.48 9.95
C ILE A 1039 -16.95 -9.09 11.26
N PRO A 1040 -17.73 -10.19 11.23
CA PRO A 1040 -18.18 -10.85 12.44
C PRO A 1040 -17.01 -11.33 13.31
N SER A 1041 -17.08 -11.09 14.61
CA SER A 1041 -16.11 -11.57 15.60
C SER A 1041 -16.47 -12.92 16.22
N GLY A 1042 -17.71 -13.39 16.00
CA GLY A 1042 -18.23 -14.66 16.49
C GLY A 1042 -19.05 -15.39 15.42
N ARG A 1043 -19.65 -16.52 15.81
CA ARG A 1043 -20.46 -17.38 14.92
C ARG A 1043 -21.44 -16.55 14.11
N SER A 1044 -21.31 -16.64 12.80
CA SER A 1044 -22.14 -15.94 11.82
C SER A 1044 -22.38 -16.83 10.60
N ALA A 1045 -23.51 -16.62 9.95
CA ALA A 1045 -23.94 -17.33 8.77
C ALA A 1045 -24.17 -16.38 7.59
N ALA A 1046 -23.91 -16.88 6.38
CA ALA A 1046 -24.21 -16.19 5.13
C ALA A 1046 -25.19 -17.05 4.32
N LEU A 1047 -26.38 -16.51 4.04
CA LEU A 1047 -27.37 -17.20 3.20
C LEU A 1047 -26.92 -17.16 1.73
N SER A 1048 -26.71 -18.32 1.13
CA SER A 1048 -26.41 -18.42 -0.31
C SER A 1048 -27.68 -18.39 -1.15
N LEU A 1049 -27.90 -17.31 -1.91
CA LEU A 1049 -28.99 -17.21 -2.87
C LEU A 1049 -28.61 -17.91 -4.18
N THR A 1050 -29.22 -19.07 -4.42
CA THR A 1050 -28.89 -19.98 -5.54
C THR A 1050 -29.95 -20.01 -6.66
N VAL A 1051 -30.98 -19.15 -6.58
CA VAL A 1051 -32.03 -19.07 -7.60
C VAL A 1051 -31.58 -18.22 -8.80
N PRO A 1052 -32.03 -18.53 -10.03
CA PRO A 1052 -31.61 -17.82 -11.24
C PRO A 1052 -32.20 -16.41 -11.40
N ASP A 1053 -33.28 -16.09 -10.69
CA ASP A 1053 -33.92 -14.78 -10.64
C ASP A 1053 -34.63 -14.57 -9.29
N LEU A 1054 -34.19 -13.57 -8.53
CA LEU A 1054 -34.71 -13.23 -7.20
C LEU A 1054 -36.11 -12.66 -7.22
N ASN A 1055 -36.57 -12.09 -8.35
CA ASN A 1055 -37.94 -11.59 -8.46
C ASN A 1055 -38.97 -12.70 -8.19
N ALA A 1056 -38.64 -13.95 -8.54
CA ALA A 1056 -39.50 -15.12 -8.32
C ALA A 1056 -39.73 -15.46 -6.83
N ILE A 1057 -38.83 -15.01 -5.94
CA ILE A 1057 -38.90 -15.27 -4.49
C ILE A 1057 -38.92 -13.97 -3.66
N SER A 1058 -39.07 -12.82 -4.30
CA SER A 1058 -38.96 -11.49 -3.69
C SER A 1058 -39.80 -11.33 -2.42
N SER A 1059 -41.06 -11.79 -2.45
CA SER A 1059 -41.98 -11.74 -1.30
C SER A 1059 -41.60 -12.63 -0.12
N GLN A 1060 -40.71 -13.60 -0.31
CA GLN A 1060 -40.25 -14.55 0.71
C GLN A 1060 -38.84 -14.23 1.22
N LEU A 1061 -38.13 -13.29 0.61
CA LEU A 1061 -36.72 -13.02 0.90
C LEU A 1061 -36.45 -12.71 2.38
N GLY A 1062 -37.33 -11.94 3.03
CA GLY A 1062 -37.23 -11.66 4.46
C GLY A 1062 -37.31 -12.93 5.34
N ASP A 1063 -38.26 -13.83 5.03
CA ASP A 1063 -38.43 -15.11 5.75
C ASP A 1063 -37.28 -16.09 5.48
N ILE A 1064 -36.70 -16.07 4.28
CA ILE A 1064 -35.59 -16.94 3.89
C ILE A 1064 -34.28 -16.49 4.56
N ALA A 1065 -34.08 -15.19 4.76
CA ALA A 1065 -32.88 -14.60 5.36
C ALA A 1065 -32.78 -14.77 6.89
N VAL A 1066 -33.76 -15.41 7.53
CA VAL A 1066 -33.81 -15.61 8.98
C VAL A 1066 -32.56 -16.34 9.50
N GLY A 1067 -31.85 -15.69 10.42
CA GLY A 1067 -30.65 -16.23 11.08
C GLY A 1067 -29.35 -16.07 10.30
N ALA A 1068 -29.36 -15.37 9.15
CA ALA A 1068 -28.17 -14.98 8.44
C ALA A 1068 -27.72 -13.56 8.85
N GLU A 1069 -26.40 -13.34 8.88
CA GLU A 1069 -25.78 -12.02 9.10
C GLU A 1069 -25.28 -11.40 7.79
N ALA A 1070 -25.29 -12.15 6.69
CA ALA A 1070 -25.00 -11.69 5.35
C ALA A 1070 -25.77 -12.52 4.31
N VAL A 1071 -25.85 -12.01 3.09
CA VAL A 1071 -26.44 -12.72 1.95
C VAL A 1071 -25.45 -12.81 0.80
N GLU A 1072 -25.16 -14.02 0.33
CA GLU A 1072 -24.30 -14.27 -0.83
C GLU A 1072 -25.15 -14.32 -2.10
N LEU A 1073 -24.94 -13.37 -3.00
CA LEU A 1073 -25.46 -13.40 -4.36
C LEU A 1073 -24.48 -14.17 -5.26
N ARG A 1074 -24.90 -15.36 -5.71
CA ARG A 1074 -24.17 -16.16 -6.70
C ARG A 1074 -24.48 -15.69 -8.11
N VAL A 1075 -23.71 -14.71 -8.57
CA VAL A 1075 -23.89 -14.07 -9.89
C VAL A 1075 -23.68 -15.07 -11.02
N ASP A 1076 -22.81 -16.06 -10.82
CA ASP A 1076 -22.60 -17.15 -11.77
C ASP A 1076 -23.83 -18.06 -11.96
N LEU A 1077 -24.79 -18.04 -11.02
CA LEU A 1077 -26.02 -18.84 -11.09
C LEU A 1077 -27.23 -18.06 -11.62
N LEU A 1078 -27.09 -16.75 -11.85
CA LEU A 1078 -28.15 -15.92 -12.42
C LEU A 1078 -28.43 -16.31 -13.87
N LYS A 1079 -29.68 -16.10 -14.32
CA LYS A 1079 -30.08 -16.42 -15.71
C LYS A 1079 -29.33 -15.60 -16.77
N GLU A 1080 -28.87 -14.41 -16.41
CA GLU A 1080 -28.16 -13.47 -17.27
C GLU A 1080 -27.07 -12.74 -16.47
N THR A 1081 -25.97 -12.39 -17.13
CA THR A 1081 -24.82 -11.68 -16.52
C THR A 1081 -24.72 -10.22 -17.00
N SER A 1082 -25.80 -9.66 -17.55
CA SER A 1082 -25.84 -8.26 -17.98
C SER A 1082 -25.80 -7.31 -16.78
N SER A 1083 -25.12 -6.17 -16.91
CA SER A 1083 -24.97 -5.20 -15.82
C SER A 1083 -26.31 -4.67 -15.30
N SER A 1084 -27.29 -4.50 -16.20
CA SER A 1084 -28.64 -4.07 -15.86
C SER A 1084 -29.40 -5.12 -15.05
N PHE A 1085 -29.35 -6.40 -15.47
CA PHE A 1085 -30.00 -7.48 -14.76
C PHE A 1085 -29.39 -7.68 -13.37
N ILE A 1086 -28.07 -7.71 -13.24
CA ILE A 1086 -27.41 -7.85 -11.94
C ILE A 1086 -27.74 -6.68 -11.01
N ALA A 1087 -27.79 -5.45 -11.53
CA ALA A 1087 -28.18 -4.29 -10.75
C ALA A 1087 -29.63 -4.39 -10.23
N ASP A 1088 -30.55 -4.91 -11.04
CA ASP A 1088 -31.92 -5.24 -10.64
C ASP A 1088 -31.93 -6.27 -9.49
N GLN A 1089 -31.17 -7.37 -9.62
CA GLN A 1089 -31.09 -8.40 -8.57
C GLN A 1089 -30.58 -7.84 -7.23
N ILE A 1090 -29.56 -6.97 -7.26
CA ILE A 1090 -29.07 -6.26 -6.06
C ILE A 1090 -30.15 -5.34 -5.49
N ALA A 1091 -30.93 -4.67 -6.35
CA ALA A 1091 -32.03 -3.82 -5.92
C ALA A 1091 -33.16 -4.63 -5.25
N VAL A 1092 -33.48 -5.82 -5.76
CA VAL A 1092 -34.44 -6.76 -5.15
C VAL A 1092 -34.00 -7.17 -3.75
N ILE A 1093 -32.71 -7.50 -3.55
CA ILE A 1093 -32.16 -7.79 -2.21
C ILE A 1093 -32.34 -6.56 -1.31
N ARG A 1094 -31.87 -5.40 -1.77
CA ARG A 1094 -31.92 -4.13 -1.03
C ARG A 1094 -33.32 -3.67 -0.66
N LYS A 1095 -34.34 -4.08 -1.41
CA LYS A 1095 -35.75 -3.78 -1.16
C LYS A 1095 -36.35 -4.64 -0.04
N HIS A 1096 -35.85 -5.86 0.17
CA HIS A 1096 -36.47 -6.84 1.08
C HIS A 1096 -35.55 -7.28 2.25
N ILE A 1097 -34.24 -7.03 2.16
CA ILE A 1097 -33.23 -7.52 3.10
C ILE A 1097 -32.25 -6.37 3.44
N ASP A 1098 -32.04 -6.14 4.74
CA ASP A 1098 -31.10 -5.13 5.27
C ASP A 1098 -29.68 -5.66 5.53
N LEU A 1099 -29.42 -6.93 5.25
CA LEU A 1099 -28.15 -7.60 5.47
C LEU A 1099 -27.06 -7.17 4.46
N PRO A 1100 -25.77 -7.18 4.87
CA PRO A 1100 -24.66 -6.96 3.95
C PRO A 1100 -24.62 -8.04 2.85
N ILE A 1101 -24.34 -7.59 1.62
CA ILE A 1101 -24.28 -8.43 0.43
C ILE A 1101 -22.84 -8.90 0.20
N ILE A 1102 -22.65 -10.21 0.05
CA ILE A 1102 -21.46 -10.87 -0.49
C ILE A 1102 -21.70 -11.12 -1.98
N TYR A 1103 -20.89 -10.52 -2.84
CA TYR A 1103 -20.99 -10.64 -4.29
C TYR A 1103 -20.00 -11.68 -4.80
N THR A 1104 -20.49 -12.78 -5.36
CA THR A 1104 -19.66 -13.92 -5.79
C THR A 1104 -19.87 -14.24 -7.26
N VAL A 1105 -18.78 -14.27 -8.03
CA VAL A 1105 -18.73 -14.83 -9.40
C VAL A 1105 -17.82 -16.04 -9.36
N ARG A 1106 -18.39 -17.25 -9.29
CA ARG A 1106 -17.60 -18.48 -9.16
C ARG A 1106 -17.36 -19.17 -10.51
N THR A 1107 -16.11 -19.51 -10.80
CA THR A 1107 -15.71 -20.16 -12.06
C THR A 1107 -15.95 -21.68 -12.05
N GLU A 1108 -16.05 -22.31 -13.22
CA GLU A 1108 -16.27 -23.77 -13.38
C GLU A 1108 -15.17 -24.58 -12.67
N SER A 1109 -13.89 -24.22 -12.81
CA SER A 1109 -12.79 -24.89 -12.12
C SER A 1109 -12.85 -24.76 -10.60
N GLN A 1110 -13.56 -23.75 -10.09
CA GLN A 1110 -13.81 -23.51 -8.68
C GLN A 1110 -15.21 -23.96 -8.23
N GLY A 1111 -15.95 -24.70 -9.07
CA GLY A 1111 -17.26 -25.30 -8.73
C GLY A 1111 -18.47 -24.38 -8.95
N GLY A 1112 -18.32 -23.30 -9.70
CA GLY A 1112 -19.41 -22.44 -10.17
C GLY A 1112 -19.84 -22.75 -11.60
N LYS A 1113 -20.62 -21.84 -12.19
CA LYS A 1113 -21.08 -21.93 -13.60
C LYS A 1113 -20.42 -20.91 -14.54
N PHE A 1114 -19.52 -20.06 -14.04
CA PHE A 1114 -18.87 -19.06 -14.88
C PHE A 1114 -17.66 -19.66 -15.65
N PRO A 1115 -17.56 -19.51 -16.98
CA PRO A 1115 -16.46 -20.13 -17.73
C PRO A 1115 -15.08 -19.55 -17.39
N ASP A 1116 -14.10 -20.41 -17.06
CA ASP A 1116 -12.73 -20.00 -16.69
C ASP A 1116 -12.01 -19.20 -17.78
N ASN A 1117 -12.33 -19.45 -19.06
CA ASN A 1117 -11.68 -18.80 -20.20
C ASN A 1117 -12.17 -17.37 -20.47
N LYS A 1118 -13.23 -16.91 -19.80
CA LYS A 1118 -13.83 -15.59 -19.97
C LYS A 1118 -13.28 -14.55 -18.99
N VAL A 1119 -11.95 -14.41 -18.96
CA VAL A 1119 -11.23 -13.54 -18.02
C VAL A 1119 -11.69 -12.07 -18.07
N GLU A 1120 -11.92 -11.51 -19.27
CA GLU A 1120 -12.33 -10.12 -19.41
C GLU A 1120 -13.76 -9.88 -18.90
N GLU A 1121 -14.66 -10.83 -19.14
CA GLU A 1121 -16.02 -10.77 -18.60
C GLU A 1121 -16.01 -10.92 -17.07
N LEU A 1122 -15.18 -11.82 -16.51
CA LEU A 1122 -14.97 -11.95 -15.07
C LEU A 1122 -14.48 -10.64 -14.45
N ARG A 1123 -13.46 -10.01 -15.06
CA ARG A 1123 -12.94 -8.70 -14.64
C ARG A 1123 -14.07 -7.66 -14.57
N ASN A 1124 -14.87 -7.56 -15.63
CA ASN A 1124 -15.96 -6.59 -15.71
C ASN A 1124 -17.06 -6.87 -14.67
N LEU A 1125 -17.39 -8.14 -14.39
CA LEU A 1125 -18.36 -8.50 -13.36
C LEU A 1125 -17.86 -8.19 -11.95
N LEU A 1126 -16.59 -8.44 -11.64
CA LEU A 1126 -16.02 -8.09 -10.34
C LEU A 1126 -15.99 -6.56 -10.14
N LEU A 1127 -15.60 -5.79 -11.16
CA LEU A 1127 -15.66 -4.32 -11.12
C LEU A 1127 -17.10 -3.81 -10.97
N LEU A 1128 -18.08 -4.47 -11.60
CA LEU A 1128 -19.49 -4.16 -11.43
C LEU A 1128 -19.95 -4.38 -9.98
N GLY A 1129 -19.52 -5.46 -9.32
CA GLY A 1129 -19.82 -5.70 -7.90
C GLY A 1129 -19.37 -4.54 -7.01
N VAL A 1130 -18.12 -4.08 -7.19
CA VAL A 1130 -17.58 -2.89 -6.48
C VAL A 1130 -18.40 -1.64 -6.81
N LYS A 1131 -18.71 -1.42 -8.09
CA LYS A 1131 -19.50 -0.28 -8.57
C LYS A 1131 -20.91 -0.26 -7.99
N LEU A 1132 -21.52 -1.42 -7.77
CA LEU A 1132 -22.82 -1.55 -7.12
C LEU A 1132 -22.77 -1.31 -5.60
N GLY A 1133 -21.59 -1.11 -5.01
CA GLY A 1133 -21.40 -0.78 -3.59
C GLY A 1133 -21.81 -1.92 -2.66
N VAL A 1134 -21.43 -3.16 -3.01
CA VAL A 1134 -21.63 -4.33 -2.14
C VAL A 1134 -20.70 -4.27 -0.93
N ALA A 1135 -21.11 -4.90 0.17
CA ALA A 1135 -20.34 -4.91 1.41
C ALA A 1135 -19.08 -5.77 1.28
N PHE A 1136 -19.22 -6.93 0.64
CA PHE A 1136 -18.14 -7.88 0.39
C PHE A 1136 -18.14 -8.32 -1.07
N ILE A 1137 -16.96 -8.49 -1.65
CA ILE A 1137 -16.74 -9.11 -2.96
C ILE A 1137 -15.86 -10.35 -2.80
N ASP A 1138 -16.29 -11.47 -3.35
CA ASP A 1138 -15.54 -12.73 -3.39
C ASP A 1138 -14.66 -12.75 -4.64
N VAL A 1139 -13.34 -12.82 -4.44
CA VAL A 1139 -12.31 -12.80 -5.47
C VAL A 1139 -11.53 -14.11 -5.41
N GLU A 1140 -11.63 -14.91 -6.46
CA GLU A 1140 -10.93 -16.19 -6.55
C GLU A 1140 -9.41 -16.00 -6.67
N LEU A 1141 -8.66 -16.70 -5.83
CA LEU A 1141 -7.20 -16.73 -5.84
C LEU A 1141 -6.60 -17.39 -7.10
N THR A 1142 -7.43 -18.03 -7.92
CA THR A 1142 -7.10 -18.59 -9.24
C THR A 1142 -7.26 -17.60 -10.38
N ALA A 1143 -7.88 -16.43 -10.15
CA ALA A 1143 -7.99 -15.39 -11.16
C ALA A 1143 -6.60 -14.86 -11.56
N PRO A 1144 -6.41 -14.35 -12.79
CA PRO A 1144 -5.16 -13.73 -13.20
C PRO A 1144 -4.75 -12.59 -12.27
N VAL A 1145 -3.46 -12.47 -12.00
CA VAL A 1145 -2.90 -11.52 -11.02
C VAL A 1145 -3.31 -10.09 -11.37
N GLU A 1146 -3.35 -9.74 -12.66
CA GLU A 1146 -3.73 -8.40 -13.12
C GLU A 1146 -5.18 -8.06 -12.75
N VAL A 1147 -6.08 -9.04 -12.78
CA VAL A 1147 -7.49 -8.86 -12.38
C VAL A 1147 -7.56 -8.65 -10.87
N ILE A 1148 -6.86 -9.48 -10.09
CA ILE A 1148 -6.85 -9.36 -8.63
C ILE A 1148 -6.30 -7.99 -8.21
N GLU A 1149 -5.14 -7.59 -8.74
CA GLU A 1149 -4.52 -6.28 -8.46
C GLU A 1149 -5.47 -5.12 -8.80
N GLU A 1150 -6.13 -5.17 -9.96
CA GLU A 1150 -7.08 -4.14 -10.36
C GLU A 1150 -8.27 -4.03 -9.39
N ILE A 1151 -8.85 -5.16 -8.97
CA ILE A 1151 -9.93 -5.16 -7.98
C ILE A 1151 -9.44 -4.60 -6.64
N ILE A 1152 -8.26 -5.01 -6.15
CA ILE A 1152 -7.69 -4.48 -4.91
C ILE A 1152 -7.45 -2.96 -4.98
N ILE A 1153 -7.01 -2.44 -6.12
CA ILE A 1153 -6.80 -1.00 -6.33
C ILE A 1153 -8.14 -0.25 -6.39
N LYS A 1154 -9.15 -0.82 -7.04
CA LYS A 1154 -10.44 -0.16 -7.30
C LYS A 1154 -11.52 -0.45 -6.26
N LYS A 1155 -11.32 -1.36 -5.30
CA LYS A 1155 -12.33 -1.82 -4.32
C LYS A 1155 -12.98 -0.71 -3.48
N GLY A 1156 -12.32 0.44 -3.34
CA GLY A 1156 -12.76 1.49 -2.43
C GLY A 1156 -12.87 0.96 -1.00
N TYR A 1157 -14.08 0.99 -0.45
CA TYR A 1157 -14.40 0.48 0.88
C TYR A 1157 -15.13 -0.87 0.88
N THR A 1158 -15.41 -1.45 -0.29
CA THR A 1158 -15.89 -2.83 -0.39
C THR A 1158 -14.81 -3.77 0.17
N ARG A 1159 -15.21 -4.67 1.07
CA ARG A 1159 -14.30 -5.66 1.64
C ARG A 1159 -14.08 -6.83 0.69
N VAL A 1160 -12.88 -7.40 0.72
CA VAL A 1160 -12.50 -8.50 -0.18
C VAL A 1160 -12.46 -9.82 0.57
N ILE A 1161 -13.17 -10.82 0.06
CA ILE A 1161 -13.06 -12.22 0.45
C ILE A 1161 -12.19 -12.92 -0.59
N ALA A 1162 -10.98 -13.35 -0.21
CA ALA A 1162 -10.11 -14.12 -1.10
C ALA A 1162 -10.47 -15.59 -1.04
N SER A 1163 -10.95 -16.18 -2.14
CA SER A 1163 -11.47 -17.55 -2.14
C SER A 1163 -10.62 -18.56 -2.91
N TYR A 1164 -10.63 -19.81 -2.46
CA TYR A 1164 -10.10 -20.94 -3.21
C TYR A 1164 -10.87 -22.22 -2.86
N ASN A 1165 -11.30 -22.95 -3.89
CA ASN A 1165 -12.11 -24.16 -3.74
C ASN A 1165 -11.39 -25.37 -4.37
N ASP A 1166 -11.11 -26.39 -3.57
CA ASP A 1166 -10.64 -27.71 -4.04
C ASP A 1166 -11.82 -28.69 -4.17
N ILE A 1167 -12.59 -28.51 -5.24
CA ILE A 1167 -13.82 -29.29 -5.50
C ILE A 1167 -13.52 -30.78 -5.72
N ALA A 1168 -12.33 -31.08 -6.24
CA ALA A 1168 -11.89 -32.45 -6.49
C ALA A 1168 -11.44 -33.17 -5.22
N GLY A 1169 -11.19 -32.46 -4.12
CA GLY A 1169 -10.68 -33.03 -2.86
C GLY A 1169 -9.28 -33.64 -3.02
N LYS A 1170 -8.41 -32.99 -3.81
CA LYS A 1170 -7.03 -33.45 -4.05
C LYS A 1170 -6.06 -33.04 -2.93
N LEU A 1171 -6.42 -32.05 -2.12
CA LEU A 1171 -5.56 -31.46 -1.10
C LEU A 1171 -6.08 -31.79 0.31
N GLY A 1172 -5.37 -32.66 1.04
CA GLY A 1172 -5.57 -32.80 2.49
C GLY A 1172 -5.16 -31.51 3.23
N TRP A 1173 -5.75 -31.22 4.39
CA TRP A 1173 -5.51 -29.96 5.14
C TRP A 1173 -4.08 -29.83 5.71
N SER A 1174 -3.34 -30.93 5.77
CA SER A 1174 -1.90 -30.94 6.06
C SER A 1174 -1.03 -30.51 4.87
N ASN A 1175 -1.59 -30.35 3.67
CA ASN A 1175 -0.86 -29.93 2.49
C ASN A 1175 -0.49 -28.44 2.58
N VAL A 1176 0.78 -28.13 2.31
CA VAL A 1176 1.32 -26.75 2.31
C VAL A 1176 0.60 -25.82 1.34
N GLU A 1177 -0.01 -26.35 0.28
CA GLU A 1177 -0.80 -25.57 -0.67
C GLU A 1177 -1.94 -24.79 0.02
N TRP A 1178 -2.57 -25.32 1.06
CA TRP A 1178 -3.55 -24.56 1.83
C TRP A 1178 -2.94 -23.34 2.52
N THR A 1179 -1.73 -23.49 3.07
CA THR A 1179 -0.98 -22.40 3.70
C THR A 1179 -0.57 -21.37 2.64
N ASN A 1180 -0.16 -21.82 1.46
CA ASN A 1180 0.16 -20.94 0.33
C ASN A 1180 -1.07 -20.13 -0.11
N LYS A 1181 -2.25 -20.77 -0.23
CA LYS A 1181 -3.51 -20.07 -0.57
C LYS A 1181 -3.95 -19.12 0.52
N TYR A 1182 -3.81 -19.49 1.79
CA TYR A 1182 -4.06 -18.58 2.89
C TYR A 1182 -3.16 -17.35 2.81
N ASN A 1183 -1.85 -17.56 2.67
CA ASN A 1183 -0.87 -16.48 2.54
C ASN A 1183 -1.10 -15.63 1.28
N GLN A 1184 -1.61 -16.20 0.19
CA GLN A 1184 -2.03 -15.47 -1.00
C GLN A 1184 -3.24 -14.55 -0.71
N GLY A 1185 -4.22 -15.00 0.08
CA GLY A 1185 -5.30 -14.13 0.54
C GLY A 1185 -4.81 -13.00 1.46
N VAL A 1186 -3.87 -13.31 2.35
CA VAL A 1186 -3.19 -12.31 3.19
C VAL A 1186 -2.40 -11.32 2.31
N SER A 1187 -1.77 -11.78 1.21
CA SER A 1187 -0.87 -10.99 0.35
C SER A 1187 -1.56 -9.86 -0.36
N ILE A 1188 -2.77 -10.13 -0.83
CA ILE A 1188 -3.60 -9.14 -1.52
C ILE A 1188 -4.37 -8.24 -0.52
N ASN A 1189 -4.04 -8.34 0.78
CA ASN A 1189 -4.71 -7.67 1.88
C ASN A 1189 -6.23 -7.89 1.85
N ALA A 1190 -6.65 -9.15 1.63
CA ALA A 1190 -8.05 -9.51 1.76
C ALA A 1190 -8.52 -9.26 3.21
N ASP A 1191 -9.81 -8.98 3.34
CA ASP A 1191 -10.49 -8.80 4.61
C ASP A 1191 -10.81 -10.14 5.26
N ILE A 1192 -11.13 -11.15 4.45
CA ILE A 1192 -11.43 -12.53 4.87
C ILE A 1192 -10.78 -13.48 3.86
N VAL A 1193 -10.27 -14.63 4.31
CA VAL A 1193 -9.85 -15.73 3.43
C VAL A 1193 -10.89 -16.85 3.50
N LYS A 1194 -11.33 -17.35 2.34
CA LYS A 1194 -12.34 -18.40 2.17
C LYS A 1194 -11.72 -19.63 1.49
N LEU A 1195 -11.55 -20.72 2.23
CA LEU A 1195 -10.94 -21.95 1.73
C LEU A 1195 -11.94 -23.10 1.82
N ILE A 1196 -12.35 -23.63 0.67
CA ILE A 1196 -13.36 -24.68 0.60
C ILE A 1196 -12.70 -25.99 0.16
N GLY A 1197 -12.62 -26.96 1.06
CA GLY A 1197 -12.13 -28.31 0.79
C GLY A 1197 -13.26 -29.30 0.52
N ARG A 1198 -12.91 -30.58 0.38
CA ARG A 1198 -13.88 -31.68 0.33
C ARG A 1198 -13.44 -32.78 1.28
N ALA A 1199 -14.32 -33.13 2.22
CA ALA A 1199 -14.01 -34.20 3.17
C ALA A 1199 -14.30 -35.58 2.57
N SER A 1200 -13.32 -36.45 2.65
CA SER A 1200 -13.40 -37.90 2.43
C SER A 1200 -13.64 -38.66 3.73
N SER A 1201 -13.27 -38.07 4.88
CA SER A 1201 -13.37 -38.68 6.20
C SER A 1201 -13.71 -37.65 7.29
N LEU A 1202 -14.09 -38.12 8.48
CA LEU A 1202 -14.28 -37.24 9.65
C LEU A 1202 -12.98 -36.52 10.04
N GLN A 1203 -11.83 -37.19 9.88
CA GLN A 1203 -10.50 -36.69 10.25
C GLN A 1203 -10.14 -35.41 9.49
N ASP A 1204 -10.58 -35.28 8.24
CA ASP A 1204 -10.31 -34.12 7.39
C ASP A 1204 -10.87 -32.83 8.01
N ASN A 1205 -11.95 -32.92 8.81
CA ASN A 1205 -12.49 -31.78 9.55
C ASN A 1205 -11.62 -31.41 10.77
N LEU A 1206 -10.99 -32.39 11.42
CA LEU A 1206 -10.10 -32.14 12.55
C LEU A 1206 -8.77 -31.52 12.08
N GLU A 1207 -8.26 -31.97 10.93
CA GLU A 1207 -7.09 -31.37 10.29
C GLU A 1207 -7.35 -29.93 9.86
N LEU A 1208 -8.55 -29.63 9.34
CA LEU A 1208 -8.99 -28.27 9.05
C LEU A 1208 -8.91 -27.38 10.30
N GLU A 1209 -9.32 -27.88 11.47
CA GLU A 1209 -9.27 -27.10 12.72
C GLU A 1209 -7.84 -26.89 13.24
N VAL A 1210 -6.92 -27.83 13.00
CA VAL A 1210 -5.49 -27.62 13.23
C VAL A 1210 -4.96 -26.53 12.30
N PHE A 1211 -5.31 -26.59 11.01
CA PHE A 1211 -4.95 -25.58 10.03
C PHE A 1211 -5.48 -24.19 10.42
N ARG A 1212 -6.74 -24.09 10.84
CA ARG A 1212 -7.36 -22.83 11.29
C ARG A 1212 -6.63 -22.22 12.48
N LYS A 1213 -6.25 -23.03 13.47
CA LYS A 1213 -5.46 -22.57 14.64
C LYS A 1213 -4.06 -22.07 14.27
N GLN A 1214 -3.48 -22.58 13.18
CA GLN A 1214 -2.16 -22.15 12.70
C GLN A 1214 -2.22 -20.87 11.84
N ASN A 1215 -3.40 -20.51 11.31
CA ASN A 1215 -3.57 -19.44 10.32
C ASN A 1215 -4.56 -18.37 10.81
N THR A 1216 -4.06 -17.42 11.62
CA THR A 1216 -4.89 -16.42 12.33
C THR A 1216 -4.63 -14.95 11.91
N LEU A 1217 -3.77 -14.71 10.91
CA LEU A 1217 -3.43 -13.35 10.43
C LEU A 1217 -4.62 -12.58 9.85
N LYS A 1218 -5.56 -13.31 9.25
CA LYS A 1218 -6.82 -12.84 8.68
C LYS A 1218 -7.95 -13.77 9.12
N PRO A 1219 -9.18 -13.26 9.29
CA PRO A 1219 -10.36 -14.09 9.48
C PRO A 1219 -10.46 -15.17 8.40
N LEU A 1220 -10.64 -16.42 8.84
CA LEU A 1220 -10.62 -17.59 7.96
C LEU A 1220 -11.98 -18.29 7.98
N LEU A 1221 -12.69 -18.20 6.85
CA LEU A 1221 -13.81 -19.07 6.52
C LEU A 1221 -13.22 -20.33 5.88
N ALA A 1222 -13.29 -21.46 6.58
CA ALA A 1222 -12.82 -22.73 6.05
C ALA A 1222 -13.83 -23.83 6.33
N VAL A 1223 -14.32 -24.49 5.28
CA VAL A 1223 -15.29 -25.59 5.37
C VAL A 1223 -14.99 -26.66 4.33
N ASN A 1224 -15.44 -27.88 4.62
CA ASN A 1224 -15.42 -29.02 3.71
C ASN A 1224 -16.82 -29.26 3.13
N LEU A 1225 -16.90 -29.45 1.83
CA LEU A 1225 -18.11 -29.88 1.14
C LEU A 1225 -18.37 -31.39 1.31
N GLY A 1226 -19.62 -31.79 1.06
CA GLY A 1226 -20.08 -33.18 1.10
C GLY A 1226 -20.56 -33.63 2.48
N SER A 1227 -21.16 -34.83 2.53
CA SER A 1227 -21.80 -35.35 3.75
C SER A 1227 -20.84 -35.55 4.93
N GLN A 1228 -19.58 -35.89 4.66
CA GLN A 1228 -18.52 -36.02 5.67
C GLN A 1228 -17.96 -34.67 6.12
N GLY A 1229 -18.23 -33.59 5.39
CA GLY A 1229 -17.74 -32.24 5.66
C GLY A 1229 -18.63 -31.43 6.63
N LYS A 1230 -19.82 -31.93 6.96
CA LYS A 1230 -20.83 -31.22 7.78
C LYS A 1230 -20.27 -30.66 9.09
N LEU A 1231 -19.37 -31.39 9.76
CA LEU A 1231 -18.77 -30.93 11.02
C LEU A 1231 -17.98 -29.62 10.85
N SER A 1232 -17.24 -29.46 9.75
CA SER A 1232 -16.51 -28.20 9.50
C SER A 1232 -17.44 -27.00 9.29
N GLN A 1233 -18.61 -27.17 8.67
CA GLN A 1233 -19.62 -26.11 8.56
C GLN A 1233 -20.14 -25.71 9.95
N VAL A 1234 -20.37 -26.70 10.82
CA VAL A 1234 -20.87 -26.48 12.19
C VAL A 1234 -19.83 -25.72 13.06
N LEU A 1235 -18.55 -26.05 12.91
CA LEU A 1235 -17.44 -25.47 13.67
C LEU A 1235 -16.95 -24.13 13.11
N ASN A 1236 -17.18 -23.84 11.83
CA ASN A 1236 -16.81 -22.55 11.24
C ASN A 1236 -17.56 -21.40 11.93
N THR A 1237 -16.84 -20.32 12.20
CA THR A 1237 -17.35 -19.20 13.00
C THR A 1237 -17.65 -17.95 12.21
N ILE A 1238 -17.25 -17.86 10.94
CA ILE A 1238 -17.40 -16.63 10.15
C ILE A 1238 -18.12 -16.89 8.84
N PHE A 1239 -19.23 -16.18 8.60
CA PHE A 1239 -20.05 -16.26 7.40
C PHE A 1239 -20.23 -17.70 6.90
N THR A 1240 -20.53 -18.64 7.80
CA THR A 1240 -20.78 -20.04 7.47
C THR A 1240 -21.83 -20.09 6.36
N PRO A 1241 -21.53 -20.66 5.18
CA PRO A 1241 -22.50 -20.73 4.10
C PRO A 1241 -23.68 -21.60 4.51
N ILE A 1242 -24.89 -21.05 4.45
CA ILE A 1242 -26.13 -21.75 4.78
C ILE A 1242 -27.12 -21.71 3.61
N THR A 1243 -28.06 -22.65 3.64
CA THR A 1243 -29.22 -22.68 2.75
C THR A 1243 -30.53 -22.56 3.53
N GLN A 1244 -31.65 -22.55 2.82
CA GLN A 1244 -33.00 -22.61 3.36
C GLN A 1244 -33.79 -23.69 2.59
N GLU A 1245 -34.79 -24.31 3.24
CA GLU A 1245 -35.60 -25.41 2.68
C GLU A 1245 -36.23 -25.13 1.30
N SER A 1246 -36.56 -23.87 0.99
CA SER A 1246 -37.16 -23.45 -0.28
C SER A 1246 -36.14 -23.18 -1.39
N LEU A 1247 -34.84 -23.14 -1.08
CA LEU A 1247 -33.78 -22.82 -2.03
C LEU A 1247 -33.13 -24.09 -2.61
N PRO A 1248 -32.68 -24.06 -3.88
CA PRO A 1248 -31.83 -25.10 -4.45
C PRO A 1248 -30.53 -25.27 -3.64
N ASN A 1249 -30.20 -26.51 -3.26
CA ASN A 1249 -29.04 -26.82 -2.43
C ASN A 1249 -28.10 -27.83 -3.10
N GLU A 1250 -27.46 -27.44 -4.21
CA GLU A 1250 -26.52 -28.29 -4.96
C GLU A 1250 -25.25 -28.61 -4.15
N ASP A 1251 -24.80 -27.68 -3.29
CA ASP A 1251 -23.58 -27.81 -2.48
C ASP A 1251 -23.78 -28.63 -1.19
N GLY A 1252 -25.02 -29.04 -0.88
CA GLY A 1252 -25.35 -29.81 0.33
C GLY A 1252 -25.12 -29.04 1.64
N LEU A 1253 -25.32 -27.72 1.62
CA LEU A 1253 -25.23 -26.82 2.77
C LEU A 1253 -26.31 -27.13 3.81
N LEU A 1254 -26.02 -26.85 5.07
CA LEU A 1254 -26.97 -26.97 6.17
C LEU A 1254 -27.80 -25.69 6.35
N THR A 1255 -28.99 -25.82 6.93
CA THR A 1255 -29.77 -24.67 7.43
C THR A 1255 -29.21 -24.19 8.77
N ILE A 1256 -29.50 -22.93 9.15
CA ILE A 1256 -29.08 -22.40 10.45
C ILE A 1256 -29.63 -23.22 11.63
N LYS A 1257 -30.84 -23.76 11.51
CA LYS A 1257 -31.47 -24.63 12.53
C LYS A 1257 -30.71 -25.93 12.72
N GLU A 1258 -30.30 -26.57 11.63
CA GLU A 1258 -29.48 -27.79 11.68
C GLU A 1258 -28.11 -27.51 12.27
N ILE A 1259 -27.47 -26.40 11.86
CA ILE A 1259 -26.16 -26.00 12.39
C ILE A 1259 -26.23 -25.79 13.90
N ASN A 1260 -27.23 -25.05 14.39
CA ASN A 1260 -27.41 -24.81 15.82
C ASN A 1260 -27.75 -26.09 16.59
N GLN A 1261 -28.58 -26.98 16.02
CA GLN A 1261 -28.89 -28.28 16.62
C GLN A 1261 -27.63 -29.12 16.77
N ILE A 1262 -26.87 -29.32 15.68
CA ILE A 1262 -25.68 -30.16 15.71
C ILE A 1262 -24.64 -29.55 16.63
N TYR A 1263 -24.46 -28.22 16.60
CA TYR A 1263 -23.52 -27.55 17.50
C TYR A 1263 -23.89 -27.74 18.97
N PHE A 1264 -25.19 -27.71 19.30
CA PHE A 1264 -25.67 -28.08 20.63
C PHE A 1264 -25.41 -29.56 20.95
N ASP A 1265 -25.74 -30.48 20.06
CA ASP A 1265 -25.59 -31.92 20.26
C ASP A 1265 -24.13 -32.35 20.47
N ILE A 1266 -23.17 -31.63 19.88
CA ILE A 1266 -21.73 -31.86 20.08
C ILE A 1266 -21.14 -31.05 21.25
N GLY A 1267 -21.97 -30.36 22.04
CA GLY A 1267 -21.56 -29.61 23.23
C GLY A 1267 -20.96 -28.22 22.97
N GLY A 1268 -21.12 -27.69 21.75
CA GLY A 1268 -20.73 -26.34 21.37
C GLY A 1268 -21.65 -25.24 21.91
N LEU A 1269 -22.92 -25.56 22.19
CA LEU A 1269 -23.84 -24.72 22.96
C LEU A 1269 -24.27 -25.44 24.23
N THR A 1270 -24.55 -24.68 25.28
CA THR A 1270 -25.11 -25.20 26.53
C THR A 1270 -26.51 -24.66 26.71
N ALA A 1271 -27.43 -25.46 27.25
CA ALA A 1271 -28.75 -24.97 27.56
C ALA A 1271 -28.67 -23.87 28.63
N LYS A 1272 -29.29 -22.72 28.36
CA LYS A 1272 -29.26 -21.55 29.24
C LYS A 1272 -30.67 -21.02 29.50
N LYS A 1273 -30.87 -20.45 30.69
CA LYS A 1273 -32.11 -19.83 31.12
C LYS A 1273 -31.95 -18.33 31.24
N PHE A 1274 -32.87 -17.63 30.62
CA PHE A 1274 -33.01 -16.19 30.63
C PHE A 1274 -34.31 -15.81 31.34
N TRP A 1275 -34.34 -14.66 31.98
CA TRP A 1275 -35.48 -14.25 32.79
C TRP A 1275 -35.80 -12.77 32.62
N VAL A 1276 -37.08 -12.42 32.62
CA VAL A 1276 -37.50 -11.07 32.98
C VAL A 1276 -37.76 -11.01 34.49
N ILE A 1277 -37.18 -10.00 35.15
CA ILE A 1277 -37.30 -9.79 36.60
C ILE A 1277 -37.87 -8.41 36.95
N GLY A 1278 -38.59 -8.35 38.06
CA GLY A 1278 -39.22 -7.13 38.58
C GLY A 1278 -40.60 -7.45 39.18
N SER A 1279 -41.37 -6.41 39.54
CA SER A 1279 -42.77 -6.55 39.96
C SER A 1279 -43.57 -5.26 39.75
N PRO A 1280 -44.80 -5.32 39.20
CA PRO A 1280 -45.45 -6.50 38.64
C PRO A 1280 -44.99 -6.82 37.22
N ILE A 1281 -44.77 -8.10 36.88
CA ILE A 1281 -44.28 -8.53 35.54
C ILE A 1281 -45.15 -9.58 34.83
N GLN A 1282 -46.28 -9.97 35.41
CA GLN A 1282 -47.18 -10.96 34.81
C GLN A 1282 -47.67 -10.58 33.40
N HIS A 1283 -47.72 -9.29 33.09
CA HIS A 1283 -48.12 -8.75 31.80
C HIS A 1283 -46.95 -8.58 30.80
N SER A 1284 -45.71 -8.91 31.18
CA SER A 1284 -44.54 -8.76 30.31
C SER A 1284 -44.65 -9.68 29.09
N ARG A 1285 -44.40 -9.11 27.91
CA ARG A 1285 -44.39 -9.81 26.61
C ARG A 1285 -43.00 -10.36 26.24
N SER A 1286 -41.94 -10.04 26.99
CA SER A 1286 -40.56 -10.47 26.70
C SER A 1286 -40.40 -12.00 26.58
N PRO A 1287 -41.05 -12.85 27.41
CA PRO A 1287 -40.96 -14.30 27.24
C PRO A 1287 -41.45 -14.78 25.87
N ASN A 1288 -42.52 -14.22 25.34
CA ASN A 1288 -43.05 -14.62 24.02
C ASN A 1288 -42.11 -14.16 22.91
N LEU A 1289 -41.61 -12.92 23.01
CA LEU A 1289 -40.60 -12.35 22.11
C LEU A 1289 -39.37 -13.27 22.01
N HIS A 1290 -38.70 -13.54 23.13
CA HIS A 1290 -37.43 -14.29 23.13
C HIS A 1290 -37.63 -15.77 22.78
N ASN A 1291 -38.67 -16.43 23.31
CA ASN A 1291 -38.91 -17.85 23.01
C ASN A 1291 -39.31 -18.07 21.54
N ALA A 1292 -40.00 -17.12 20.90
CA ALA A 1292 -40.28 -17.19 19.47
C ALA A 1292 -38.98 -17.14 18.64
N ALA A 1293 -38.03 -16.26 18.99
CA ALA A 1293 -36.71 -16.21 18.35
C ALA A 1293 -35.89 -17.48 18.60
N TYR A 1294 -35.84 -17.99 19.84
CA TYR A 1294 -35.13 -19.24 20.15
C TYR A 1294 -35.68 -20.41 19.33
N LYS A 1295 -37.00 -20.52 19.20
CA LYS A 1295 -37.65 -21.53 18.37
C LYS A 1295 -37.33 -21.36 16.88
N ALA A 1296 -37.32 -20.13 16.37
CA ALA A 1296 -37.02 -19.85 14.96
C ALA A 1296 -35.58 -20.22 14.57
N LEU A 1297 -34.63 -20.04 15.49
CA LEU A 1297 -33.20 -20.33 15.28
C LEU A 1297 -32.75 -21.70 15.82
N ASN A 1298 -33.67 -22.46 16.41
CA ASN A 1298 -33.42 -23.74 17.09
C ASN A 1298 -32.31 -23.66 18.17
N LEU A 1299 -32.38 -22.61 18.99
CA LEU A 1299 -31.45 -22.38 20.10
C LEU A 1299 -31.95 -23.10 21.37
N PRO A 1300 -31.07 -23.76 22.14
CA PRO A 1300 -31.43 -24.54 23.33
C PRO A 1300 -31.67 -23.64 24.57
N PHE A 1301 -32.31 -22.49 24.39
CA PHE A 1301 -32.51 -21.48 25.41
C PHE A 1301 -33.98 -21.35 25.79
N THR A 1302 -34.24 -20.88 27.01
CA THR A 1302 -35.59 -20.59 27.50
C THR A 1302 -35.63 -19.21 28.14
N PHE A 1303 -36.73 -18.49 27.95
CA PHE A 1303 -36.97 -17.18 28.56
C PHE A 1303 -38.24 -17.21 29.42
N ASP A 1304 -38.12 -16.98 30.72
CA ASP A 1304 -39.23 -17.05 31.68
C ASP A 1304 -39.40 -15.78 32.52
N ARG A 1305 -40.40 -15.78 33.42
CA ARG A 1305 -40.70 -14.66 34.34
C ARG A 1305 -40.30 -15.05 35.76
N PHE A 1306 -39.62 -14.15 36.47
CA PHE A 1306 -39.34 -14.31 37.90
C PHE A 1306 -39.70 -13.03 38.65
N GLU A 1307 -40.84 -13.07 39.35
CA GLU A 1307 -41.38 -11.90 40.04
C GLU A 1307 -40.68 -11.71 41.38
N SER A 1308 -40.01 -10.57 41.54
CA SER A 1308 -39.31 -10.21 42.76
C SER A 1308 -39.08 -8.70 42.85
N THR A 1309 -38.93 -8.21 44.07
CA THR A 1309 -38.50 -6.85 44.39
C THR A 1309 -37.15 -6.83 45.12
N ASP A 1310 -36.51 -8.00 45.29
CA ASP A 1310 -35.26 -8.17 46.02
C ASP A 1310 -34.14 -8.64 45.08
N ALA A 1311 -33.14 -7.78 44.86
CA ALA A 1311 -31.97 -8.10 44.04
C ALA A 1311 -31.12 -9.25 44.63
N ASP A 1312 -31.09 -9.43 45.96
CA ASP A 1312 -30.35 -10.50 46.61
C ASP A 1312 -31.01 -11.86 46.38
N GLN A 1313 -32.34 -11.89 46.37
CA GLN A 1313 -33.11 -13.07 46.00
C GLN A 1313 -32.82 -13.49 44.56
N VAL A 1314 -32.89 -12.53 43.63
CA VAL A 1314 -32.57 -12.75 42.21
C VAL A 1314 -31.17 -13.30 42.03
N TYR A 1315 -30.19 -12.77 42.75
CA TYR A 1315 -28.82 -13.26 42.68
C TYR A 1315 -28.70 -14.72 43.14
N LYS A 1316 -29.32 -15.05 44.27
CA LYS A 1316 -29.26 -16.39 44.88
C LYS A 1316 -30.01 -17.46 44.10
N GLU A 1317 -31.12 -17.09 43.48
CA GLU A 1317 -32.03 -18.03 42.81
C GLU A 1317 -31.73 -18.16 41.31
N LEU A 1318 -31.24 -17.10 40.66
CA LEU A 1318 -31.04 -17.05 39.21
C LEU A 1318 -29.57 -16.83 38.81
N ILE A 1319 -28.95 -15.71 39.22
CA ILE A 1319 -27.65 -15.26 38.66
C ILE A 1319 -26.50 -16.22 39.01
N ASN A 1320 -26.52 -16.81 40.21
CA ASN A 1320 -25.48 -17.73 40.66
C ASN A 1320 -25.59 -19.16 40.10
N LYS A 1321 -26.61 -19.43 39.26
CA LYS A 1321 -26.85 -20.77 38.73
C LYS A 1321 -25.96 -21.05 37.52
N PRO A 1322 -25.47 -22.29 37.34
CA PRO A 1322 -24.60 -22.63 36.21
C PRO A 1322 -25.29 -22.52 34.84
N ASP A 1323 -26.61 -22.67 34.80
CA ASP A 1323 -27.45 -22.50 33.61
C ASP A 1323 -27.92 -21.06 33.38
N PHE A 1324 -27.45 -20.09 34.19
CA PHE A 1324 -27.76 -18.68 33.99
C PHE A 1324 -27.25 -18.18 32.63
N GLY A 1325 -28.16 -17.63 31.82
CA GLY A 1325 -27.85 -17.00 30.53
C GLY A 1325 -27.88 -15.47 30.58
N GLY A 1326 -28.83 -14.88 31.30
CA GLY A 1326 -28.98 -13.43 31.38
C GLY A 1326 -30.33 -12.97 31.94
N LEU A 1327 -30.46 -11.67 32.18
CA LEU A 1327 -31.68 -11.03 32.67
C LEU A 1327 -32.12 -9.88 31.76
N ALA A 1328 -33.42 -9.75 31.56
CA ALA A 1328 -34.09 -8.48 31.29
C ALA A 1328 -34.67 -7.96 32.60
N ILE A 1329 -34.39 -6.71 32.94
CA ILE A 1329 -34.69 -6.15 34.26
C ILE A 1329 -35.67 -4.99 34.10
N THR A 1330 -36.77 -5.04 34.86
CA THR A 1330 -37.71 -3.93 34.97
C THR A 1330 -37.84 -3.43 36.41
N MET A 1331 -38.68 -2.43 36.62
CA MET A 1331 -38.93 -1.85 37.95
C MET A 1331 -39.34 -2.92 38.97
N PRO A 1332 -38.92 -2.82 40.25
CA PRO A 1332 -38.06 -1.79 40.84
C PRO A 1332 -36.53 -2.07 40.76
N LEU A 1333 -36.10 -3.17 40.13
CA LEU A 1333 -34.75 -3.72 40.30
C LEU A 1333 -33.65 -3.09 39.43
N LYS A 1334 -33.97 -2.19 38.50
CA LYS A 1334 -32.99 -1.62 37.54
C LYS A 1334 -31.78 -0.92 38.19
N LEU A 1335 -31.95 -0.40 39.40
CA LEU A 1335 -30.87 0.23 40.19
C LEU A 1335 -30.19 -0.79 41.11
N ASP A 1336 -30.98 -1.54 41.88
CA ASP A 1336 -30.47 -2.43 42.92
C ASP A 1336 -29.63 -3.59 42.38
N ILE A 1337 -29.89 -4.03 41.14
CA ILE A 1337 -29.14 -5.11 40.50
C ILE A 1337 -27.74 -4.68 40.05
N MET A 1338 -27.48 -3.37 39.90
CA MET A 1338 -26.19 -2.84 39.42
C MET A 1338 -25.02 -3.27 40.30
N LYS A 1339 -25.27 -3.51 41.60
CA LYS A 1339 -24.26 -4.00 42.55
C LYS A 1339 -23.66 -5.37 42.19
N TYR A 1340 -24.31 -6.13 41.30
CA TYR A 1340 -23.82 -7.42 40.80
C TYR A 1340 -23.16 -7.35 39.44
N ALA A 1341 -23.25 -6.21 38.74
CA ALA A 1341 -22.51 -5.99 37.51
C ALA A 1341 -21.05 -5.67 37.86
N THR A 1342 -20.12 -6.46 37.32
CA THR A 1342 -18.67 -6.24 37.44
C THR A 1342 -18.24 -5.11 36.52
N GLU A 1343 -18.88 -5.03 35.35
CA GLU A 1343 -18.66 -4.00 34.35
C GLU A 1343 -20.00 -3.39 33.92
N LEU A 1344 -19.99 -2.10 33.58
CA LEU A 1344 -21.14 -1.39 33.05
C LEU A 1344 -20.81 -0.88 31.65
N SER A 1345 -21.79 -0.97 30.73
CA SER A 1345 -21.69 -0.26 29.46
C SER A 1345 -21.71 1.26 29.69
N ASP A 1346 -21.15 2.04 28.77
CA ASP A 1346 -21.22 3.51 28.84
C ASP A 1346 -22.68 3.99 28.90
N ALA A 1347 -23.57 3.36 28.13
CA ALA A 1347 -25.00 3.63 28.20
C ALA A 1347 -25.58 3.38 29.60
N ALA A 1348 -25.27 2.23 30.23
CA ALA A 1348 -25.74 1.93 31.58
C ALA A 1348 -25.17 2.91 32.62
N GLN A 1349 -23.91 3.31 32.48
CA GLN A 1349 -23.25 4.27 33.37
C GLN A 1349 -23.87 5.66 33.27
N LYS A 1350 -24.11 6.16 32.05
CA LYS A 1350 -24.70 7.49 31.81
C LYS A 1350 -26.18 7.54 32.16
N ILE A 1351 -26.94 6.50 31.80
CA ILE A 1351 -28.35 6.39 32.14
C ILE A 1351 -28.52 6.17 33.65
N GLY A 1352 -27.57 5.49 34.31
CA GLY A 1352 -27.61 5.21 35.74
C GLY A 1352 -28.62 4.12 36.10
N ALA A 1353 -28.84 3.15 35.21
CA ALA A 1353 -29.73 2.02 35.42
C ALA A 1353 -29.37 0.86 34.48
N VAL A 1354 -29.47 -0.38 34.97
CA VAL A 1354 -29.27 -1.59 34.17
C VAL A 1354 -30.61 -2.25 33.88
N ASN A 1355 -30.91 -2.49 32.60
CA ASN A 1355 -32.09 -3.23 32.16
C ASN A 1355 -31.73 -4.61 31.57
N THR A 1356 -30.44 -4.88 31.38
CA THR A 1356 -29.91 -6.08 30.71
C THR A 1356 -28.67 -6.55 31.46
N LEU A 1357 -28.65 -7.80 31.92
CA LEU A 1357 -27.49 -8.39 32.60
C LEU A 1357 -27.08 -9.69 31.89
N VAL A 1358 -25.78 -9.90 31.68
CA VAL A 1358 -25.20 -11.05 30.96
C VAL A 1358 -23.90 -11.48 31.66
N PRO A 1359 -23.59 -12.79 31.70
CA PRO A 1359 -22.30 -13.27 32.23
C PRO A 1359 -21.11 -12.84 31.36
N LEU A 1360 -20.01 -12.48 32.02
CA LEU A 1360 -18.67 -12.27 31.44
C LEU A 1360 -17.71 -13.33 32.00
N GLU A 1361 -16.52 -13.45 31.42
CA GLU A 1361 -15.44 -14.24 32.01
C GLU A 1361 -15.02 -13.62 33.37
N GLY A 1362 -15.43 -14.25 34.47
CA GLY A 1362 -15.13 -13.79 35.83
C GLY A 1362 -16.08 -12.74 36.43
N GLY A 1363 -17.19 -12.41 35.76
CA GLY A 1363 -18.09 -11.36 36.23
C GLY A 1363 -19.41 -11.25 35.46
N TYR A 1364 -20.04 -10.09 35.50
CA TYR A 1364 -21.27 -9.78 34.76
C TYR A 1364 -21.22 -8.39 34.13
N LEU A 1365 -21.74 -8.27 32.90
CA LEU A 1365 -21.94 -7.00 32.22
C LEU A 1365 -23.36 -6.50 32.48
N GLY A 1366 -23.46 -5.29 33.03
CA GLY A 1366 -24.70 -4.53 33.11
C GLY A 1366 -24.82 -3.55 31.94
N ASP A 1367 -25.86 -3.71 31.13
CA ASP A 1367 -26.18 -2.82 30.01
C ASP A 1367 -27.58 -2.21 30.15
N ASN A 1368 -27.82 -1.13 29.42
CA ASN A 1368 -29.12 -0.52 29.23
C ASN A 1368 -29.47 -0.48 27.74
N THR A 1369 -30.51 -1.22 27.34
CA THR A 1369 -30.99 -1.31 25.96
C THR A 1369 -32.24 -0.48 25.68
N ASP A 1370 -32.81 0.20 26.69
CA ASP A 1370 -34.02 1.02 26.52
C ASP A 1370 -33.78 2.12 25.47
N TRP A 1371 -32.58 2.72 25.48
CA TRP A 1371 -32.22 3.76 24.52
C TRP A 1371 -32.11 3.24 23.09
N VAL A 1372 -31.68 1.98 22.88
CA VAL A 1372 -31.68 1.32 21.57
C VAL A 1372 -33.10 1.05 21.11
N GLY A 1373 -33.98 0.64 22.02
CA GLY A 1373 -35.41 0.55 21.75
C GLY A 1373 -35.98 1.86 21.19
N ILE A 1374 -35.55 3.00 21.73
CA ILE A 1374 -35.98 4.34 21.30
C ILE A 1374 -35.36 4.72 19.95
N THR A 1375 -34.04 4.62 19.80
CA THR A 1375 -33.36 5.04 18.56
C THR A 1375 -33.75 4.18 17.35
N SER A 1376 -33.84 2.87 17.53
CA SER A 1376 -34.28 1.95 16.47
C SER A 1376 -35.74 2.16 16.11
N SER A 1377 -36.62 2.48 17.07
CA SER A 1377 -38.02 2.83 16.78
C SER A 1377 -38.14 4.07 15.91
N PHE A 1378 -37.39 5.14 16.22
CA PHE A 1378 -37.34 6.33 15.38
C PHE A 1378 -36.78 6.02 13.99
N THR A 1379 -35.70 5.25 13.92
CA THR A 1379 -35.05 4.88 12.66
C THR A 1379 -36.00 4.07 11.76
N ARG A 1380 -36.71 3.08 12.31
CA ARG A 1380 -37.72 2.29 11.60
C ARG A 1380 -38.94 3.11 11.19
N ALA A 1381 -39.26 4.16 11.93
CA ALA A 1381 -40.30 5.12 11.58
C ALA A 1381 -39.83 6.22 10.60
N GLY A 1382 -38.69 6.05 9.93
CA GLY A 1382 -38.22 6.93 8.86
C GLY A 1382 -37.49 8.20 9.33
N VAL A 1383 -37.13 8.31 10.62
CA VAL A 1383 -36.32 9.43 11.12
C VAL A 1383 -34.88 9.27 10.59
N PRO A 1384 -34.33 10.28 9.89
CA PRO A 1384 -32.98 10.20 9.36
C PRO A 1384 -31.92 10.24 10.48
N PRO A 1385 -30.71 9.69 10.24
CA PRO A 1385 -29.57 9.90 11.12
C PRO A 1385 -29.24 11.39 11.21
N ASN A 1386 -28.94 11.89 12.41
CA ASN A 1386 -28.63 13.30 12.67
C ASN A 1386 -29.65 14.29 12.06
N PRO A 1387 -30.92 14.22 12.48
CA PRO A 1387 -32.01 14.97 11.86
C PRO A 1387 -31.93 16.50 12.03
N ARG A 1388 -30.95 17.03 12.79
CA ARG A 1388 -30.80 18.46 13.13
C ARG A 1388 -32.10 19.09 13.62
N VAL A 1389 -32.76 18.41 14.55
CA VAL A 1389 -33.96 18.91 15.24
C VAL A 1389 -33.72 18.94 16.74
N ASN A 1390 -34.58 19.66 17.45
CA ASN A 1390 -34.63 19.57 18.90
C ASN A 1390 -35.48 18.37 19.32
N GLY A 1391 -35.15 17.80 20.49
CA GLY A 1391 -35.86 16.69 21.12
C GLY A 1391 -36.72 17.16 22.32
N LEU A 1392 -37.74 16.38 22.67
CA LEU A 1392 -38.57 16.57 23.87
C LEU A 1392 -38.70 15.25 24.63
N VAL A 1393 -38.49 15.26 25.95
CA VAL A 1393 -38.79 14.14 26.85
C VAL A 1393 -39.91 14.54 27.81
N ILE A 1394 -40.99 13.76 27.81
CA ILE A 1394 -42.20 14.02 28.60
C ILE A 1394 -42.26 13.02 29.76
N GLY A 1395 -42.08 13.50 30.99
CA GLY A 1395 -42.04 12.71 32.22
C GLY A 1395 -40.64 12.57 32.80
N ALA A 1396 -40.57 12.24 34.10
CA ALA A 1396 -39.34 12.11 34.87
C ALA A 1396 -39.13 10.69 35.46
N GLY A 1397 -39.68 9.66 34.79
CA GLY A 1397 -39.53 8.25 35.20
C GLY A 1397 -38.19 7.65 34.76
N GLY A 1398 -37.93 6.39 35.11
CA GLY A 1398 -36.66 5.71 34.75
C GLY A 1398 -36.35 5.73 33.24
N THR A 1399 -37.38 5.59 32.40
CA THR A 1399 -37.25 5.63 30.93
C THR A 1399 -36.81 6.99 30.39
N SER A 1400 -37.07 8.09 31.11
CA SER A 1400 -36.71 9.45 30.66
C SER A 1400 -35.19 9.62 30.50
N ARG A 1401 -34.38 8.98 31.36
CA ARG A 1401 -32.92 8.99 31.27
C ARG A 1401 -32.43 8.27 30.01
N ALA A 1402 -33.03 7.13 29.67
CA ALA A 1402 -32.75 6.43 28.42
C ALA A 1402 -33.19 7.23 27.19
N ALA A 1403 -34.31 7.96 27.28
CA ALA A 1403 -34.77 8.85 26.21
C ALA A 1403 -33.82 10.04 25.97
N ILE A 1404 -33.30 10.65 27.04
CA ILE A 1404 -32.26 11.70 26.94
C ILE A 1404 -31.02 11.15 26.24
N TYR A 1405 -30.53 9.98 26.67
CA TYR A 1405 -29.40 9.32 26.03
C TYR A 1405 -29.67 9.02 24.55
N ALA A 1406 -30.83 8.45 24.23
CA ALA A 1406 -31.22 8.14 22.85
C ALA A 1406 -31.30 9.38 21.94
N LEU A 1407 -31.96 10.46 22.39
CA LEU A 1407 -32.10 11.68 21.60
C LEU A 1407 -30.75 12.38 21.36
N HIS A 1408 -29.85 12.32 22.34
CA HIS A 1408 -28.47 12.81 22.16
C HIS A 1408 -27.72 11.97 21.13
N GLN A 1409 -27.80 10.63 21.22
CA GLN A 1409 -27.17 9.71 20.25
C GLN A 1409 -27.73 9.85 18.82
N ILE A 1410 -29.00 10.20 18.66
CA ILE A 1410 -29.61 10.51 17.35
C ILE A 1410 -29.05 11.81 16.75
N GLY A 1411 -28.52 12.71 17.58
CA GLY A 1411 -28.00 14.02 17.15
C GLY A 1411 -28.98 15.18 17.35
N CYS A 1412 -29.86 15.14 18.36
CA CYS A 1412 -30.69 16.30 18.68
C CYS A 1412 -29.82 17.46 19.20
N GLU A 1413 -30.02 18.68 18.67
CA GLU A 1413 -29.20 19.86 19.02
C GLU A 1413 -29.44 20.33 20.46
N LYS A 1414 -30.71 20.32 20.88
CA LYS A 1414 -31.16 20.62 22.24
C LYS A 1414 -32.27 19.66 22.63
N ILE A 1415 -32.32 19.27 23.91
CA ILE A 1415 -33.33 18.36 24.45
C ILE A 1415 -34.11 19.06 25.55
N TYR A 1416 -35.40 19.28 25.31
CA TYR A 1416 -36.33 19.86 26.28
C TYR A 1416 -36.90 18.77 27.20
N LEU A 1417 -37.06 19.10 28.48
CA LEU A 1417 -37.63 18.21 29.50
C LEU A 1417 -38.92 18.80 30.06
N ALA A 1418 -40.02 18.05 30.02
CA ALA A 1418 -41.31 18.47 30.53
C ALA A 1418 -41.90 17.41 31.49
N ASN A 1419 -42.32 17.82 32.68
CA ASN A 1419 -42.92 16.94 33.70
C ASN A 1419 -43.82 17.76 34.63
N ARG A 1420 -44.71 17.09 35.37
CA ARG A 1420 -45.53 17.71 36.41
C ARG A 1420 -44.69 18.30 37.53
N THR A 1421 -43.61 17.62 37.93
CA THR A 1421 -42.74 18.04 39.03
C THR A 1421 -41.39 18.47 38.47
N THR A 1422 -41.13 19.78 38.48
CA THR A 1422 -39.90 20.38 37.96
C THR A 1422 -38.65 19.96 38.72
N SER A 1423 -38.71 19.80 40.06
CA SER A 1423 -37.54 19.42 40.86
C SER A 1423 -36.91 18.10 40.39
N LYS A 1424 -37.73 17.11 40.01
CA LYS A 1424 -37.26 15.84 39.45
C LYS A 1424 -36.54 15.99 38.11
N LEU A 1425 -36.92 16.98 37.30
CA LEU A 1425 -36.24 17.24 36.03
C LEU A 1425 -34.89 17.91 36.23
N ASN A 1426 -34.78 18.81 37.21
CA ASN A 1426 -33.50 19.42 37.56
C ASN A 1426 -32.51 18.35 38.06
N GLU A 1427 -32.96 17.41 38.91
CA GLU A 1427 -32.14 16.26 39.33
C GLU A 1427 -31.67 15.39 38.15
N ILE A 1428 -32.53 15.16 37.15
CA ILE A 1428 -32.16 14.43 35.94
C ILE A 1428 -31.14 15.25 35.13
N LYS A 1429 -31.43 16.52 34.86
CA LYS A 1429 -30.55 17.43 34.10
C LYS A 1429 -29.15 17.50 34.73
N ASP A 1430 -29.06 17.66 36.05
CA ASP A 1430 -27.80 17.78 36.77
C ASP A 1430 -26.99 16.47 36.76
N SER A 1431 -27.63 15.33 36.54
CA SER A 1431 -26.95 14.03 36.46
C SER A 1431 -26.35 13.71 35.07
N PHE A 1432 -26.66 14.50 34.04
CA PHE A 1432 -26.10 14.34 32.70
C PHE A 1432 -24.98 15.37 32.42
N PRO A 1433 -24.00 15.04 31.56
CA PRO A 1433 -22.99 16.00 31.13
C PRO A 1433 -23.59 17.24 30.45
N LYS A 1434 -22.96 18.41 30.62
CA LYS A 1434 -23.45 19.68 30.03
C LYS A 1434 -23.56 19.67 28.51
N GLU A 1435 -22.79 18.82 27.83
CA GLU A 1435 -22.80 18.63 26.37
C GLU A 1435 -24.12 18.08 25.81
N TYR A 1436 -24.99 17.51 26.65
CA TYR A 1436 -26.30 17.00 26.24
C TYR A 1436 -27.34 18.12 25.99
N ASN A 1437 -27.00 19.38 26.30
CA ASN A 1437 -27.83 20.56 26.06
C ASN A 1437 -29.29 20.42 26.52
N LEU A 1438 -29.45 20.08 27.82
CA LEU A 1438 -30.76 19.83 28.44
C LEU A 1438 -31.39 21.13 28.99
N GLU A 1439 -32.66 21.37 28.64
CA GLU A 1439 -33.43 22.52 29.10
C GLU A 1439 -34.75 22.09 29.74
N VAL A 1440 -35.00 22.52 30.97
CA VAL A 1440 -36.21 22.16 31.73
C VAL A 1440 -37.30 23.20 31.46
N LEU A 1441 -38.49 22.72 31.08
CA LEU A 1441 -39.66 23.56 30.84
C LEU A 1441 -40.58 23.55 32.07
N GLU A 1442 -40.43 24.60 32.87
CA GLU A 1442 -41.17 24.80 34.11
C GLU A 1442 -42.58 25.33 33.84
N THR A 1443 -42.71 26.30 32.93
CA THR A 1443 -43.95 27.03 32.64
C THR A 1443 -44.42 26.90 31.19
N GLU A 1444 -45.69 27.21 30.92
CA GLU A 1444 -46.24 27.28 29.56
C GLU A 1444 -45.57 28.35 28.70
N ASP A 1445 -45.21 29.51 29.28
CA ASP A 1445 -44.52 30.60 28.58
C ASP A 1445 -43.12 30.17 28.09
N GLN A 1446 -42.42 29.34 28.87
CA GLN A 1446 -41.17 28.71 28.43
C GLN A 1446 -41.41 27.71 27.30
N ALA A 1447 -42.48 26.91 27.38
CA ALA A 1447 -42.83 25.94 26.35
C ALA A 1447 -43.22 26.62 25.01
N GLU A 1448 -43.87 27.78 25.05
CA GLU A 1448 -44.21 28.57 23.86
C GLU A 1448 -42.99 29.26 23.22
N LYS A 1449 -42.00 29.65 24.04
CA LYS A 1449 -40.74 30.25 23.60
C LYS A 1449 -39.68 29.23 23.17
N ALA A 1450 -39.92 27.93 23.37
CA ALA A 1450 -39.01 26.87 22.99
C ALA A 1450 -38.83 26.83 21.46
N GLN A 1451 -37.62 26.47 21.03
CA GLN A 1451 -37.33 26.23 19.61
C GLN A 1451 -38.11 25.00 19.10
N ASN A 1452 -38.37 24.94 17.80
CA ASN A 1452 -39.14 23.85 17.18
C ASN A 1452 -38.53 22.47 17.51
N VAL A 1453 -39.38 21.57 18.00
CA VAL A 1453 -39.06 20.18 18.31
C VAL A 1453 -39.55 19.29 17.17
N GLY A 1454 -38.70 18.36 16.72
CA GLY A 1454 -39.06 17.37 15.68
C GLY A 1454 -39.22 15.95 16.22
N LEU A 1455 -38.64 15.64 17.39
CA LEU A 1455 -38.71 14.33 18.03
C LEU A 1455 -39.17 14.44 19.48
N ALA A 1456 -40.11 13.61 19.89
CA ALA A 1456 -40.60 13.57 21.27
C ALA A 1456 -40.66 12.14 21.80
N VAL A 1457 -40.34 11.94 23.08
CA VAL A 1457 -40.52 10.66 23.79
C VAL A 1457 -41.41 10.87 25.00
N SER A 1458 -42.58 10.22 24.99
CA SER A 1458 -43.51 10.17 26.12
C SER A 1458 -43.12 9.06 27.08
N CYS A 1459 -42.73 9.41 28.31
CA CYS A 1459 -42.36 8.50 29.39
C CYS A 1459 -43.35 8.55 30.57
N VAL A 1460 -44.53 9.13 30.36
CA VAL A 1460 -45.58 9.18 31.39
C VAL A 1460 -46.38 7.87 31.43
N PRO A 1461 -46.76 7.39 32.62
CA PRO A 1461 -47.63 6.21 32.72
C PRO A 1461 -48.98 6.48 32.03
N ALA A 1462 -49.38 5.59 31.12
CA ALA A 1462 -50.62 5.74 30.36
C ALA A 1462 -51.87 5.19 31.09
N ASP A 1463 -51.72 4.61 32.28
CA ASP A 1463 -52.79 4.11 33.14
C ASP A 1463 -53.44 5.20 34.00
N LYS A 1464 -52.84 6.39 34.07
CA LYS A 1464 -53.34 7.54 34.84
C LYS A 1464 -53.77 8.67 33.91
N PRO A 1465 -54.79 9.47 34.30
CA PRO A 1465 -55.12 10.70 33.59
C PRO A 1465 -53.89 11.59 33.45
N LEU A 1466 -53.70 12.18 32.26
CA LEU A 1466 -52.64 13.14 32.02
C LEU A 1466 -52.84 14.36 32.92
N ASP A 1467 -51.78 14.80 33.58
CA ASP A 1467 -51.81 16.03 34.38
C ASP A 1467 -52.05 17.24 33.49
N GLU A 1468 -53.02 18.08 33.83
CA GLU A 1468 -53.48 19.19 33.00
C GLU A 1468 -52.37 20.22 32.76
N SER A 1469 -51.55 20.52 33.78
CA SER A 1469 -50.41 21.44 33.68
C SER A 1469 -49.29 20.91 32.78
N LEU A 1470 -49.04 19.59 32.83
CA LEU A 1470 -48.10 18.94 31.93
C LEU A 1470 -48.63 18.96 30.49
N LEU A 1471 -49.91 18.65 30.32
CA LEU A 1471 -50.55 18.59 29.01
C LEU A 1471 -50.48 19.95 28.30
N GLN A 1472 -50.80 21.05 28.99
CA GLN A 1472 -50.71 22.39 28.45
C GLN A 1472 -49.29 22.73 27.93
N LYS A 1473 -48.25 22.39 28.69
CA LYS A 1473 -46.85 22.56 28.26
C LYS A 1473 -46.52 21.73 27.02
N VAL A 1474 -46.95 20.47 26.97
CA VAL A 1474 -46.68 19.57 25.85
C VAL A 1474 -47.39 20.03 24.57
N GLU A 1475 -48.67 20.39 24.66
CA GLU A 1475 -49.45 20.86 23.52
C GLU A 1475 -48.85 22.11 22.86
N LYS A 1476 -48.33 23.05 23.66
CA LYS A 1476 -47.63 24.25 23.15
C LYS A 1476 -46.41 23.91 22.31
N ILE A 1477 -45.65 22.88 22.69
CA ILE A 1477 -44.47 22.44 21.93
C ILE A 1477 -44.88 21.67 20.68
N LEU A 1478 -45.85 20.75 20.81
CA LEU A 1478 -46.32 19.95 19.67
C LEU A 1478 -46.95 20.82 18.57
N ALA A 1479 -47.60 21.93 18.93
CA ALA A 1479 -48.15 22.90 17.98
C ALA A 1479 -47.10 23.52 17.04
N ASN A 1480 -45.84 23.64 17.49
CA ASN A 1480 -44.74 24.19 16.68
C ASN A 1480 -44.06 23.14 15.78
N GLY A 1481 -44.40 21.86 15.94
CA GLY A 1481 -43.74 20.74 15.24
C GLY A 1481 -44.01 20.65 13.74
N GLU A 1482 -45.11 21.21 13.22
CA GLU A 1482 -45.46 21.11 11.79
C GLU A 1482 -44.49 21.92 10.89
N LYS A 1483 -43.63 22.77 11.46
CA LYS A 1483 -42.71 23.68 10.73
C LYS A 1483 -41.30 23.12 10.48
N SER A 1484 -40.99 21.87 10.85
CA SER A 1484 -39.64 21.34 10.63
C SER A 1484 -39.44 20.92 9.17
N SER A 1485 -38.64 21.68 8.41
CA SER A 1485 -38.31 21.48 7.00
C SER A 1485 -37.34 20.31 6.71
N ASN A 1486 -37.25 19.30 7.60
CA ASN A 1486 -36.13 18.34 7.60
C ASN A 1486 -36.46 17.00 6.90
N GLY A 1487 -37.50 16.95 6.06
CA GLY A 1487 -37.80 15.78 5.20
C GLY A 1487 -38.37 14.55 5.90
N PHE A 1488 -38.93 14.70 7.11
CA PHE A 1488 -39.73 13.68 7.79
C PHE A 1488 -40.82 14.35 8.64
N LYS A 1489 -41.90 13.63 8.94
CA LYS A 1489 -43.00 14.10 9.82
C LYS A 1489 -42.50 14.15 11.27
N SER A 1490 -42.76 15.24 12.00
CA SER A 1490 -42.45 15.31 13.44
C SER A 1490 -43.03 14.10 14.17
N THR A 1491 -42.21 13.43 14.97
CA THR A 1491 -42.48 12.05 15.43
C THR A 1491 -42.43 11.96 16.95
N LEU A 1492 -43.47 11.39 17.54
CA LEU A 1492 -43.58 11.10 18.98
C LEU A 1492 -43.54 9.60 19.20
N LEU A 1493 -42.61 9.13 20.04
CA LEU A 1493 -42.56 7.76 20.55
C LEU A 1493 -43.22 7.71 21.93
N GLU A 1494 -44.18 6.81 22.10
CA GLU A 1494 -44.74 6.48 23.41
C GLU A 1494 -43.95 5.33 24.06
N ALA A 1495 -43.48 5.48 25.29
CA ALA A 1495 -42.79 4.40 26.00
C ALA A 1495 -43.77 3.38 26.61
N SER A 1496 -45.00 3.79 26.92
CA SER A 1496 -46.04 2.89 27.44
C SER A 1496 -46.65 2.05 26.30
N TYR A 1497 -46.54 0.72 26.37
CA TYR A 1497 -47.18 -0.18 25.39
C TYR A 1497 -48.62 -0.59 25.76
N LYS A 1498 -49.12 -0.18 26.94
CA LYS A 1498 -50.51 -0.41 27.38
C LYS A 1498 -51.14 0.88 27.91
N PRO A 1499 -52.30 1.32 27.40
CA PRO A 1499 -53.03 0.76 26.24
C PRO A 1499 -52.24 0.93 24.93
N ARG A 1500 -52.63 0.19 23.87
CA ARG A 1500 -51.97 0.26 22.54
C ARG A 1500 -51.94 1.65 21.93
N VAL A 1501 -52.98 2.45 22.21
CA VAL A 1501 -53.07 3.87 21.81
C VAL A 1501 -53.29 4.68 23.08
N THR A 1502 -52.31 5.49 23.47
CA THR A 1502 -52.38 6.32 24.67
C THR A 1502 -53.05 7.66 24.37
N PRO A 1503 -53.57 8.38 25.40
CA PRO A 1503 -54.07 9.75 25.21
C PRO A 1503 -53.04 10.69 24.59
N MET A 1504 -51.76 10.55 24.96
CA MET A 1504 -50.67 11.36 24.41
C MET A 1504 -50.47 11.12 22.91
N MET A 1505 -50.52 9.86 22.47
CA MET A 1505 -50.44 9.49 21.05
C MET A 1505 -51.59 10.11 20.24
N LYS A 1506 -52.83 10.03 20.75
CA LYS A 1506 -53.99 10.65 20.08
C LYS A 1506 -53.83 12.16 19.95
N ILE A 1507 -53.35 12.82 20.99
CA ILE A 1507 -53.11 14.27 20.96
C ILE A 1507 -52.04 14.61 19.92
N ALA A 1508 -50.93 13.86 19.90
CA ALA A 1508 -49.87 14.07 18.92
C ALA A 1508 -50.37 13.87 17.48
N ASP A 1509 -51.04 12.76 17.19
CA ASP A 1509 -51.48 12.40 15.84
C ASP A 1509 -52.74 13.18 15.41
N GLU A 1510 -53.84 13.09 16.15
CA GLU A 1510 -55.14 13.65 15.76
C GLU A 1510 -55.18 15.18 15.85
N LYS A 1511 -54.55 15.78 16.88
CA LYS A 1511 -54.60 17.23 17.11
C LYS A 1511 -53.45 18.00 16.47
N PHE A 1512 -52.24 17.45 16.45
CA PHE A 1512 -51.05 18.15 15.94
C PHE A 1512 -50.44 17.51 14.70
N LYS A 1513 -51.02 16.43 14.16
CA LYS A 1513 -50.51 15.70 13.00
C LYS A 1513 -49.04 15.32 13.14
N TRP A 1514 -48.63 14.81 14.29
CA TRP A 1514 -47.35 14.12 14.47
C TRP A 1514 -47.48 12.65 14.06
N ARG A 1515 -46.38 11.97 13.73
CA ARG A 1515 -46.35 10.52 13.63
C ARG A 1515 -46.26 9.95 15.04
N ALA A 1516 -47.23 9.15 15.47
CA ALA A 1516 -47.20 8.50 16.78
C ALA A 1516 -46.69 7.06 16.65
N ILE A 1517 -45.55 6.75 17.29
CA ILE A 1517 -45.01 5.40 17.38
C ILE A 1517 -45.51 4.76 18.69
N PRO A 1518 -46.23 3.62 18.64
CA PRO A 1518 -46.69 2.93 19.83
C PRO A 1518 -45.53 2.28 20.61
N GLY A 1519 -45.67 2.18 21.94
CA GLY A 1519 -44.61 1.61 22.79
C GLY A 1519 -44.29 0.14 22.57
N VAL A 1520 -45.11 -0.59 21.81
CA VAL A 1520 -44.77 -1.95 21.38
C VAL A 1520 -43.52 -1.97 20.50
N GLU A 1521 -43.31 -0.95 19.67
CA GLU A 1521 -42.11 -0.85 18.83
C GLU A 1521 -40.86 -0.67 19.70
N MET A 1522 -40.94 0.16 20.75
CA MET A 1522 -39.84 0.32 21.69
C MET A 1522 -39.52 -1.02 22.39
N LEU A 1523 -40.54 -1.76 22.82
CA LEU A 1523 -40.37 -3.06 23.47
C LEU A 1523 -39.71 -4.09 22.55
N VAL A 1524 -40.15 -4.18 21.29
CA VAL A 1524 -39.60 -5.13 20.31
C VAL A 1524 -38.15 -4.76 19.96
N ASN A 1525 -37.87 -3.49 19.65
CA ASN A 1525 -36.52 -3.03 19.32
C ASN A 1525 -35.54 -3.15 20.50
N GLN A 1526 -36.01 -2.93 21.73
CA GLN A 1526 -35.23 -3.19 22.93
C GLN A 1526 -34.96 -4.70 23.08
N GLY A 1527 -35.98 -5.54 22.91
CA GLY A 1527 -35.88 -6.99 23.02
C GLY A 1527 -34.97 -7.62 21.96
N ASP A 1528 -34.96 -7.08 20.74
CA ASP A 1528 -34.04 -7.45 19.66
C ASP A 1528 -32.58 -7.24 20.10
N ARG A 1529 -32.25 -6.05 20.63
CA ARG A 1529 -30.92 -5.78 21.16
C ARG A 1529 -30.56 -6.65 22.36
N GLN A 1530 -31.51 -6.90 23.27
CA GLN A 1530 -31.30 -7.80 24.40
C GLN A 1530 -30.99 -9.22 23.93
N PHE A 1531 -31.74 -9.74 22.97
CA PHE A 1531 -31.51 -11.06 22.37
C PHE A 1531 -30.08 -11.17 21.81
N GLN A 1532 -29.63 -10.14 21.10
CA GLN A 1532 -28.27 -10.10 20.56
C GLN A 1532 -27.20 -10.09 21.65
N ILE A 1533 -27.38 -9.30 22.71
CA ILE A 1533 -26.45 -9.25 23.85
C ILE A 1533 -26.45 -10.59 24.61
N HIS A 1534 -27.62 -11.20 24.78
CA HIS A 1534 -27.82 -12.44 25.55
C HIS A 1534 -27.26 -13.68 24.84
N THR A 1535 -27.33 -13.73 23.52
CA THR A 1535 -27.07 -14.96 22.76
C THR A 1535 -25.95 -14.84 21.74
N GLY A 1536 -25.59 -13.63 21.33
CA GLY A 1536 -24.69 -13.38 20.20
C GLY A 1536 -25.35 -13.51 18.83
N PHE A 1537 -26.62 -13.91 18.73
CA PHE A 1537 -27.36 -14.05 17.47
C PHE A 1537 -28.25 -12.83 17.20
N THR A 1538 -28.57 -12.59 15.93
CA THR A 1538 -29.58 -11.56 15.57
C THR A 1538 -30.98 -12.18 15.62
N ALA A 1539 -31.94 -11.51 16.28
CA ALA A 1539 -33.31 -12.02 16.33
C ALA A 1539 -34.00 -11.83 14.97
N PRO A 1540 -34.86 -12.78 14.53
CA PRO A 1540 -35.69 -12.55 13.36
C PRO A 1540 -36.77 -11.50 13.70
N TYR A 1541 -36.58 -10.25 13.27
CA TYR A 1541 -37.40 -9.11 13.71
C TYR A 1541 -38.89 -9.35 13.52
N ASP A 1542 -39.32 -9.83 12.35
CA ASP A 1542 -40.74 -10.04 12.06
C ASP A 1542 -41.36 -11.15 12.92
N VAL A 1543 -40.57 -12.17 13.27
CA VAL A 1543 -41.00 -13.25 14.17
C VAL A 1543 -41.22 -12.70 15.58
N ILE A 1544 -40.27 -11.90 16.08
CA ILE A 1544 -40.35 -11.34 17.44
C ILE A 1544 -41.40 -10.24 17.55
N HIS A 1545 -41.58 -9.43 16.51
CA HIS A 1545 -42.60 -8.39 16.44
C HIS A 1545 -44.01 -9.01 16.44
N ARG A 1546 -44.24 -10.00 15.58
CA ARG A 1546 -45.50 -10.75 15.51
C ARG A 1546 -45.84 -11.42 16.84
N ALA A 1547 -44.85 -12.04 17.49
CA ALA A 1547 -45.03 -12.68 18.80
C ALA A 1547 -45.46 -11.71 19.92
N VAL A 1548 -45.21 -10.40 19.77
CA VAL A 1548 -45.65 -9.37 20.72
C VAL A 1548 -46.99 -8.75 20.31
N VAL A 1549 -47.23 -8.54 19.00
CA VAL A 1549 -48.44 -7.85 18.49
C VAL A 1549 -49.68 -8.74 18.39
N GLU A 1550 -49.51 -10.05 18.17
CA GLU A 1550 -50.62 -11.01 18.12
C GLU A 1550 -51.31 -11.23 19.49
N GLU A 1551 -50.66 -10.83 20.59
CA GLU A 1551 -51.15 -10.96 21.96
C GLU A 1551 -51.81 -9.68 22.50
#